data_AF-A0A663END9-F1
#
_entry.id   AF-A0A663END9-F1
#
_cell.length_a   1.000
_cell.length_b   1.000
_cell.length_c   1.000
_cell.angle_alpha   90.00
_cell.angle_beta   90.00
_cell.angle_gamma   90.00
#
_symmetry.space_group_name_H-M   'P 1'
#
loop_
_entity.id
_entity.type
_entity.pdbx_description
1 polymer ?
#
loop_
_entity_poly.entity_id
_entity_poly.type
_entity_poly.pdbx_seq_one_letter_code
_entity_poly.pdbx_strand_id
1 'polypeptide(L)'
;MAEPGGGGGTPARCPSGAVWRGWGAAPTFTPIHRAGYCAFYGECGRNPEVNISLVSSKVPCLSNTPARVATGPLLALLRTVCPELARGSAETTRVCCSLAQLSALQLSVALSGTVLSRCPACARNFANLYCNNICSPDQSLFTNVTRVINRTTAQGTPQLAVVEYQCFYRQYFADDSFASCRGVRLPATGGYAIDTMCGRYGARLCTTQRWLDFQGDKNNGLAPLQIDFQLVPNGTQPGDAVVPLGGTAWRCNQALSAQEQPCSCQDCAESCPPVIPAPAPAAGCSARLGDASHRVLARAFRRWGTLVAGHPVTVLAVVAVLAGGLSAGLVTLRLTTDPVELWSAPGSRARQEKAFYDRHFGPFFRTNQVIVTAPGRPSSGYESVVLGAKNFSGVLSEEVLRALLELQERLAATTAWAPVAGREVTLSDVCYAPLNPTQPGLADCCVNSVTQYFQNNGTRLAMTATQTDGKKTGTVDWHDHLIYCVNSPLSFKDITALELSCMAEYGGPVFPYIAFGGYPGSEYTEAEALIVTYSLNNFPRDDPRHEWVLSWERRFLEVVGDFQRAHGPNLSVAFMAERSLEDEINRTTGEDIPVFAISYLVVFAYIALALGEYTAWRRVLVESKVTLALGGIAVVLGAVFASMGFLALLGLPSSLVILEVVPFLVLAVGADNIFIFVQEYQQSQREPGETREQHVGRVLARVAPSMLLCSLSEVICFFLGALSSMPAVRTFALTAAVAIAFDFLLQMSGFVALLALDARRQEAARFDLCCCCGMGKGGPAGPGARLLRPLLHRYYTPLLLHRLARPVVVRGGGDVGMVGPRLGTTGTLWVGAPPQDSYMLEYFAALNQYLAVGVPTYFVTTGGYNFSSPAGINSICSSAGCATDSLTHTIQYATRFPNVSYLAIPATSWVDDFLDWLNPTSRCCRIHRFGNLTGEFCPSTSDPSCLGGQCLNATRRPTVEEFERFLPWFLHDHPTLQCAKGGLGAYDTAVSMDANGTILASRFMAYQSPLRTSQEYTAALRAARDLAEEITTTLRRVPGTPPDFRVFPYTVTYVYYEQYLTVVAEGVITLALCLVPTFVVSFLLLGMDLRSSVATLLTIAMILLDTVGAMTLWDVPYNAVALINLVAAVGISVEFVSHITCAFAHSTKPDRVERAAEATVNMGSKVVAGVAMTNLPGIVVLAFAKAQLIQIFFFRLNFIITLVGLAHGLIFLPVLLSYIGKTPLAEPCCPSPPPPAAAFSTAVVFKLVFSDSRLGLTGTAKGGEEGAPYTETASWL
;
A
#
# COMPACT_ATOMS: atom_id res chain seq x y z
N MET A 1 46.77 -17.30 30.68
CA MET A 1 47.95 -18.18 30.81
C MET A 1 48.84 -17.90 29.62
N ALA A 2 50.13 -17.70 29.92
CA ALA A 2 51.34 -17.56 29.11
C ALA A 2 51.29 -17.69 27.56
N GLU A 3 52.07 -16.80 26.93
CA GLU A 3 52.86 -16.96 25.69
C GLU A 3 53.59 -18.34 25.57
N PRO A 4 54.29 -18.72 24.45
CA PRO A 4 54.75 -17.93 23.28
C PRO A 4 54.67 -18.61 21.88
N GLY A 5 54.83 -17.78 20.82
CA GLY A 5 55.93 -17.84 19.83
C GLY A 5 56.07 -18.98 18.81
N GLY A 6 56.12 -18.58 17.52
CA GLY A 6 56.76 -19.28 16.39
C GLY A 6 55.78 -20.00 15.46
N GLY A 7 55.71 -19.81 14.15
CA GLY A 7 56.60 -19.18 13.18
C GLY A 7 56.61 -20.05 11.91
N GLY A 8 56.13 -19.52 10.78
CA GLY A 8 56.46 -19.99 9.44
C GLY A 8 55.35 -20.69 8.62
N GLY A 9 55.01 -20.10 7.47
CA GLY A 9 54.85 -20.88 6.23
C GLY A 9 53.52 -20.81 5.46
N THR A 10 53.35 -19.74 4.67
CA THR A 10 52.55 -19.62 3.40
C THR A 10 51.01 -19.63 3.49
N PRO A 11 50.32 -18.77 2.70
CA PRO A 11 50.01 -19.17 1.32
C PRO A 11 50.11 -18.07 0.25
N ALA A 12 50.40 -18.56 -0.96
CA ALA A 12 49.84 -18.22 -2.28
C ALA A 12 49.63 -16.75 -2.70
N ARG A 13 50.30 -16.44 -3.82
CA ARG A 13 50.11 -15.29 -4.72
C ARG A 13 48.65 -15.10 -5.15
N CYS A 14 48.24 -13.82 -5.21
CA CYS A 14 47.23 -13.30 -6.14
C CYS A 14 47.84 -12.11 -6.92
N PRO A 15 47.32 -11.80 -8.11
CA PRO A 15 48.12 -11.32 -9.23
C PRO A 15 48.43 -9.82 -9.21
N SER A 16 49.55 -9.55 -9.86
CA SER A 16 50.09 -8.28 -10.35
C SER A 16 49.08 -7.26 -10.87
N GLY A 17 49.30 -6.01 -10.47
CA GLY A 17 49.34 -4.89 -11.41
C GLY A 17 48.02 -4.19 -11.73
N ALA A 18 47.56 -3.34 -10.81
CA ALA A 18 46.88 -2.11 -11.20
C ALA A 18 47.82 -0.95 -10.85
N VAL A 19 48.32 -0.32 -11.91
CA VAL A 19 49.26 0.79 -11.94
C VAL A 19 48.82 1.91 -10.99
N TRP A 20 49.64 2.21 -9.98
CA TRP A 20 49.64 3.52 -9.36
C TRP A 20 50.01 4.52 -10.46
N ARG A 21 49.03 5.27 -10.99
CA ARG A 21 49.35 6.41 -11.87
C ARG A 21 50.14 7.40 -11.02
N GLY A 22 51.42 7.53 -11.36
CA GLY A 22 52.32 8.49 -10.76
C GLY A 22 51.77 9.90 -10.85
N TRP A 23 52.09 10.68 -9.83
CA TRP A 23 51.90 12.12 -9.79
C TRP A 23 52.81 12.72 -10.86
N GLY A 24 52.22 13.07 -12.01
CA GLY A 24 52.95 13.62 -13.14
C GLY A 24 52.01 14.45 -13.99
N ALA A 25 51.83 15.71 -13.62
CA ALA A 25 51.36 16.74 -14.53
C ALA A 25 52.40 17.86 -14.53
N ALA A 26 53.22 17.93 -15.58
CA ALA A 26 54.00 19.12 -15.85
C ALA A 26 53.01 20.27 -16.18
N PRO A 27 53.11 21.45 -15.54
CA PRO A 27 52.21 22.57 -15.78
C PRO A 27 52.40 23.09 -17.21
N THR A 28 51.48 22.72 -18.10
CA THR A 28 51.63 22.95 -19.55
C THR A 28 51.02 24.28 -20.00
N PHE A 29 49.99 24.78 -19.31
CA PHE A 29 49.30 26.04 -19.66
C PHE A 29 49.50 27.18 -18.65
N THR A 30 49.83 26.89 -17.40
CA THR A 30 50.14 27.88 -16.35
C THR A 30 51.56 27.66 -15.80
N PRO A 31 52.63 28.09 -16.50
CA PRO A 31 54.00 27.79 -16.07
C PRO A 31 54.44 28.52 -14.80
N ILE A 32 53.81 29.63 -14.45
CA ILE A 32 54.12 30.45 -13.27
C ILE A 32 53.09 30.16 -12.18
N HIS A 33 53.54 29.59 -11.05
CA HIS A 33 52.76 29.36 -9.82
C HIS A 33 53.43 30.09 -8.65
N ARG A 34 53.17 31.40 -8.50
CA ARG A 34 53.76 32.25 -7.44
C ARG A 34 52.74 33.22 -6.87
N ALA A 35 52.96 33.70 -5.65
CA ALA A 35 52.08 34.69 -5.04
C ALA A 35 51.96 35.95 -5.92
N GLY A 36 50.76 36.52 -5.99
CA GLY A 36 50.40 37.69 -6.79
C GLY A 36 50.17 37.44 -8.27
N TYR A 37 50.05 36.17 -8.71
CA TYR A 37 49.78 35.79 -10.10
C TYR A 37 48.44 35.06 -10.25
N CYS A 38 47.75 35.34 -11.35
CA CYS A 38 46.49 34.73 -11.76
C CYS A 38 46.73 33.55 -12.71
N ALA A 39 45.84 32.56 -12.73
CA ALA A 39 45.82 31.49 -13.74
C ALA A 39 44.96 31.89 -14.96
N PHE A 40 43.89 32.65 -14.71
CA PHE A 40 42.97 33.14 -15.73
C PHE A 40 42.39 34.51 -15.34
N TYR A 41 41.96 35.29 -16.33
CA TYR A 41 41.39 36.63 -16.12
C TYR A 41 40.44 37.02 -17.26
N GLY A 42 39.25 37.51 -16.95
CA GLY A 42 38.22 37.91 -17.93
C GLY A 42 37.35 36.73 -18.40
N GLU A 43 36.23 37.02 -19.05
CA GLU A 43 35.31 36.02 -19.62
C GLU A 43 35.56 35.81 -21.12
N CYS A 44 35.72 34.55 -21.54
CA CYS A 44 35.93 34.13 -22.94
C CYS A 44 34.64 33.61 -23.59
N GLY A 45 33.46 33.90 -23.02
CA GLY A 45 32.15 33.50 -23.52
C GLY A 45 31.71 32.07 -23.13
N ARG A 46 30.62 31.57 -23.72
CA ARG A 46 30.00 30.27 -23.38
C ARG A 46 30.89 29.05 -23.71
N ASN A 47 30.89 28.06 -22.83
CA ASN A 47 31.53 26.76 -23.00
C ASN A 47 30.77 25.92 -24.06
N PRO A 48 31.42 25.54 -25.18
CA PRO A 48 30.77 24.73 -26.21
C PRO A 48 30.51 23.28 -25.80
N GLU A 49 31.13 22.79 -24.73
CA GLU A 49 30.97 21.41 -24.27
C GLU A 49 29.75 21.19 -23.36
N VAL A 50 29.06 22.27 -22.96
CA VAL A 50 27.91 22.24 -22.04
C VAL A 50 26.66 22.73 -22.76
N ASN A 51 25.93 21.79 -23.37
CA ASN A 51 24.75 22.08 -24.20
C ASN A 51 23.49 22.40 -23.38
N ILE A 52 23.34 21.81 -22.18
CA ILE A 52 22.20 22.01 -21.30
C ILE A 52 22.75 22.50 -19.95
N SER A 53 22.46 23.76 -19.59
CA SER A 53 22.78 24.27 -18.26
C SER A 53 21.67 25.18 -17.75
N LEU A 54 21.35 25.02 -16.46
CA LEU A 54 20.42 25.89 -15.71
C LEU A 54 21.04 27.26 -15.41
N VAL A 55 22.36 27.41 -15.53
CA VAL A 55 23.13 28.62 -15.21
C VAL A 55 24.00 29.01 -16.41
N SER A 56 24.42 30.28 -16.49
CA SER A 56 25.27 30.77 -17.59
C SER A 56 26.63 30.04 -17.62
N SER A 57 26.84 29.15 -18.61
CA SER A 57 28.06 28.35 -18.77
C SER A 57 29.25 29.12 -19.39
N LYS A 58 29.50 30.36 -18.97
CA LYS A 58 30.64 31.15 -19.46
C LYS A 58 31.95 30.70 -18.81
N VAL A 59 33.00 30.63 -19.62
CA VAL A 59 34.34 30.20 -19.21
C VAL A 59 35.34 31.35 -19.17
N PRO A 60 36.34 31.32 -18.27
CA PRO A 60 37.34 32.36 -18.17
C PRO A 60 38.41 32.25 -19.27
N CYS A 61 39.10 33.35 -19.55
CA CYS A 61 40.23 33.36 -20.48
C CYS A 61 41.54 33.01 -19.78
N LEU A 62 42.36 32.13 -20.38
CA LEU A 62 43.68 31.79 -19.87
C LEU A 62 44.55 33.06 -19.80
N SER A 63 45.10 33.34 -18.62
CA SER A 63 45.90 34.54 -18.38
C SER A 63 46.81 34.33 -17.18
N ASN A 64 48.04 33.88 -17.44
CA ASN A 64 49.06 33.72 -16.40
C ASN A 64 49.81 35.05 -16.13
N THR A 65 49.09 36.04 -15.57
CA THR A 65 49.55 37.43 -15.39
C THR A 65 49.45 37.90 -13.93
N PRO A 66 50.17 38.97 -13.52
CA PRO A 66 50.03 39.53 -12.17
C PRO A 66 48.61 39.99 -11.83
N ALA A 67 48.22 39.84 -10.56
CA ALA A 67 46.93 40.29 -10.03
C ALA A 67 46.74 41.81 -10.17
N ARG A 68 45.53 42.23 -10.52
CA ARG A 68 45.19 43.63 -10.86
C ARG A 68 44.55 44.34 -9.68
N VAL A 69 44.75 45.66 -9.56
CA VAL A 69 44.12 46.46 -8.49
C VAL A 69 42.62 46.58 -8.74
N ALA A 70 41.80 46.25 -7.74
CA ALA A 70 40.35 46.41 -7.79
C ALA A 70 39.98 47.88 -7.51
N THR A 71 39.39 48.58 -8.48
CA THR A 71 38.98 49.99 -8.35
C THR A 71 37.49 50.19 -8.69
N GLY A 72 36.88 51.25 -8.15
CA GLY A 72 35.51 51.67 -8.44
C GLY A 72 34.44 50.58 -8.24
N PRO A 73 33.64 50.24 -9.27
CA PRO A 73 32.53 49.29 -9.14
C PRO A 73 33.00 47.85 -8.85
N LEU A 74 34.20 47.46 -9.28
CA LEU A 74 34.76 46.14 -9.00
C LEU A 74 35.06 45.97 -7.51
N LEU A 75 35.64 46.99 -6.87
CA LEU A 75 35.94 46.95 -5.43
C LEU A 75 34.67 46.98 -4.58
N ALA A 76 33.67 47.77 -4.99
CA ALA A 76 32.38 47.83 -4.32
C ALA A 76 31.68 46.46 -4.32
N LEU A 77 31.64 45.79 -5.48
CA LEU A 77 31.05 44.46 -5.61
C LEU A 77 31.88 43.39 -4.88
N LEU A 78 33.21 43.52 -4.86
CA LEU A 78 34.10 42.61 -4.13
C LEU A 78 33.82 42.63 -2.63
N ARG A 79 33.60 43.83 -2.05
CA ARG A 79 33.26 43.98 -0.62
C ARG A 79 31.92 43.35 -0.24
N THR A 80 30.99 43.21 -1.20
CA THR A 80 29.70 42.56 -0.94
C THR A 80 29.75 41.04 -1.16
N VAL A 81 30.40 40.58 -2.23
CA VAL A 81 30.35 39.18 -2.65
C VAL A 81 31.48 38.35 -2.00
N CYS A 82 32.68 38.92 -1.92
CA CYS A 82 33.88 38.24 -1.41
C CYS A 82 34.67 39.12 -0.42
N PRO A 83 34.10 39.46 0.76
CA PRO A 83 34.69 40.43 1.68
C PRO A 83 36.06 40.01 2.22
N GLU A 84 36.34 38.70 2.32
CA GLU A 84 37.63 38.18 2.79
C GLU A 84 38.81 38.55 1.89
N LEU A 85 38.55 38.79 0.61
CA LEU A 85 39.55 39.20 -0.37
C LEU A 85 39.69 40.74 -0.44
N ALA A 86 38.81 41.49 0.22
CA ALA A 86 38.78 42.95 0.22
C ALA A 86 39.58 43.57 1.40
N ARG A 87 40.76 43.02 1.73
CA ARG A 87 41.61 43.49 2.83
C ARG A 87 42.55 44.61 2.36
N GLY A 88 42.15 45.88 2.55
CA GLY A 88 42.98 47.06 2.25
C GLY A 88 42.20 48.34 1.89
N SER A 89 42.92 49.45 1.73
CA SER A 89 42.38 50.68 1.12
C SER A 89 42.16 50.46 -0.39
N ALA A 90 41.47 51.39 -1.06
CA ALA A 90 41.12 51.26 -2.48
C ALA A 90 42.34 51.12 -3.43
N GLU A 91 43.55 51.42 -2.95
CA GLU A 91 44.78 51.39 -3.73
C GLU A 91 45.61 50.09 -3.54
N THR A 92 45.27 49.23 -2.57
CA THR A 92 46.10 48.05 -2.21
C THR A 92 45.44 46.69 -2.48
N THR A 93 44.12 46.65 -2.71
CA THR A 93 43.40 45.39 -2.93
C THR A 93 43.63 44.87 -4.35
N ARG A 94 44.33 43.74 -4.49
CA ARG A 94 44.56 43.06 -5.78
C ARG A 94 43.66 41.83 -5.93
N VAL A 95 43.18 41.57 -7.15
CA VAL A 95 42.30 40.44 -7.48
C VAL A 95 42.60 39.90 -8.88
N CYS A 96 42.24 38.63 -9.09
CA CYS A 96 42.37 37.92 -10.37
C CYS A 96 41.07 37.81 -11.17
N CYS A 97 40.06 38.61 -10.83
CA CYS A 97 38.78 38.62 -11.52
C CYS A 97 38.41 39.99 -12.10
N SER A 98 37.59 39.95 -13.14
CA SER A 98 36.94 41.12 -13.74
C SER A 98 35.56 41.36 -13.14
N LEU A 99 34.99 42.55 -13.38
CA LEU A 99 33.63 42.89 -12.92
C LEU A 99 32.58 41.91 -13.46
N ALA A 100 32.72 41.47 -14.71
CA ALA A 100 31.84 40.49 -15.32
C ALA A 100 31.89 39.14 -14.57
N GLN A 101 33.10 38.60 -14.33
CA GLN A 101 33.28 37.34 -13.60
C GLN A 101 32.72 37.41 -12.17
N LEU A 102 32.91 38.53 -11.48
CA LEU A 102 32.40 38.71 -10.13
C LEU A 102 30.87 38.84 -10.10
N SER A 103 30.28 39.52 -11.10
CA SER A 103 28.82 39.60 -11.25
C SER A 103 28.18 38.24 -11.59
N ALA A 104 28.84 37.43 -12.42
CA ALA A 104 28.42 36.07 -12.72
C ALA A 104 28.52 35.17 -11.48
N LEU A 105 29.60 35.31 -10.70
CA LEU A 105 29.78 34.58 -9.45
C LEU A 105 28.69 34.93 -8.43
N GLN A 106 28.31 36.21 -8.31
CA GLN A 106 27.23 36.64 -7.42
C GLN A 106 25.91 35.92 -7.73
N LEU A 107 25.54 35.83 -9.01
CA LEU A 107 24.31 35.17 -9.44
C LEU A 107 24.34 33.66 -9.13
N SER A 108 25.46 33.00 -9.42
CA SER A 108 25.63 31.56 -9.17
C SER A 108 25.62 31.22 -7.67
N VAL A 109 26.31 32.03 -6.85
CA VAL A 109 26.34 31.82 -5.39
C VAL A 109 25.02 32.19 -4.74
N ALA A 110 24.25 33.14 -5.28
CA ALA A 110 22.93 33.49 -4.75
C ALA A 110 21.92 32.33 -4.85
N LEU A 111 21.96 31.56 -5.94
CA LEU A 111 21.14 30.34 -6.12
C LEU A 111 21.42 29.29 -5.05
N SER A 112 22.70 29.03 -4.74
CA SER A 112 23.06 28.12 -3.64
C SER A 112 22.82 28.75 -2.26
N GLY A 113 22.91 30.08 -2.18
CA GLY A 113 22.65 30.87 -0.98
C GLY A 113 21.22 30.76 -0.47
N THR A 114 20.22 30.64 -1.35
CA THR A 114 18.82 30.44 -0.90
C THR A 114 18.66 29.11 -0.15
N VAL A 115 19.31 28.05 -0.64
CA VAL A 115 19.29 26.70 -0.07
C VAL A 115 20.08 26.61 1.24
N LEU A 116 21.22 27.31 1.31
CA LEU A 116 22.14 27.27 2.46
C LEU A 116 21.89 28.40 3.49
N SER A 117 20.94 29.30 3.23
CA SER A 117 20.66 30.51 4.03
C SER A 117 20.36 30.25 5.51
N ARG A 118 19.88 29.04 5.86
CA ARG A 118 19.58 28.67 7.26
C ARG A 118 20.81 28.57 8.16
N CYS A 119 22.01 28.42 7.58
CA CYS A 119 23.26 28.44 8.31
C CYS A 119 24.24 29.42 7.65
N PRO A 120 24.39 30.65 8.19
CA PRO A 120 25.27 31.68 7.62
C PRO A 120 26.71 31.21 7.47
N ALA A 121 27.26 30.46 8.44
CA ALA A 121 28.63 29.93 8.37
C ALA A 121 28.84 28.99 7.16
N CYS A 122 27.86 28.13 6.87
CA CYS A 122 27.87 27.26 5.70
C CYS A 122 27.82 28.06 4.39
N ALA A 123 26.84 28.95 4.25
CA ALA A 123 26.69 29.79 3.06
C ALA A 123 27.96 30.63 2.80
N ARG A 124 28.58 31.12 3.88
CA ARG A 124 29.82 31.90 3.83
C ARG A 124 31.03 31.07 3.40
N ASN A 125 31.23 29.88 3.98
CA ASN A 125 32.30 28.96 3.57
C ASN A 125 32.16 28.57 2.10
N PHE A 126 30.93 28.23 1.67
CA PHE A 126 30.63 27.88 0.28
C PHE A 126 30.99 29.00 -0.69
N ALA A 127 30.56 30.23 -0.41
CA ALA A 127 30.94 31.40 -1.19
C ALA A 127 32.45 31.63 -1.21
N ASN A 128 33.13 31.44 -0.06
CA ASN A 128 34.56 31.66 0.09
C ASN A 128 35.39 30.71 -0.81
N LEU A 129 34.97 29.45 -1.00
CA LEU A 129 35.64 28.52 -1.91
C LEU A 129 35.72 29.07 -3.34
N TYR A 130 34.59 29.52 -3.87
CA TYR A 130 34.52 30.06 -5.23
C TYR A 130 35.10 31.47 -5.36
N CYS A 131 34.97 32.30 -4.33
CA CYS A 131 35.66 33.59 -4.25
C CYS A 131 37.16 33.41 -4.40
N ASN A 132 37.76 32.43 -3.71
CA ASN A 132 39.18 32.13 -3.86
C ASN A 132 39.50 31.59 -5.25
N ASN A 133 38.74 30.61 -5.75
CA ASN A 133 38.97 30.02 -7.08
C ASN A 133 38.96 31.06 -8.20
N ILE A 134 38.09 32.07 -8.12
CA ILE A 134 37.88 33.03 -9.22
C ILE A 134 38.65 34.33 -9.02
N CYS A 135 38.70 34.87 -7.80
CA CYS A 135 39.16 36.24 -7.55
C CYS A 135 40.43 36.34 -6.71
N SER A 136 40.94 35.26 -6.12
CA SER A 136 42.12 35.33 -5.23
C SER A 136 43.32 35.97 -5.95
N PRO A 137 44.05 36.92 -5.33
CA PRO A 137 45.27 37.48 -5.91
C PRO A 137 46.39 36.44 -6.09
N ASP A 138 46.30 35.33 -5.36
CA ASP A 138 47.27 34.23 -5.36
C ASP A 138 46.71 32.99 -6.10
N GLN A 139 45.76 33.17 -7.01
CA GLN A 139 45.06 32.09 -7.71
C GLN A 139 45.99 31.06 -8.36
N SER A 140 47.13 31.51 -8.92
CA SER A 140 48.09 30.58 -9.54
C SER A 140 48.74 29.63 -8.53
N LEU A 141 48.78 29.91 -7.23
CA LEU A 141 49.42 29.00 -6.26
C LEU A 141 48.69 27.64 -6.13
N PHE A 142 47.37 27.64 -6.24
CA PHE A 142 46.55 26.44 -6.00
C PHE A 142 45.71 26.02 -7.22
N THR A 143 45.83 26.73 -8.34
CA THR A 143 45.09 26.44 -9.58
C THR A 143 46.04 26.08 -10.70
N ASN A 144 45.83 24.94 -11.37
CA ASN A 144 46.59 24.51 -12.53
C ASN A 144 45.67 24.25 -13.72
N VAL A 145 45.86 24.95 -14.83
CA VAL A 145 44.99 24.79 -16.00
C VAL A 145 45.41 23.57 -16.82
N THR A 146 44.47 22.65 -17.05
CA THR A 146 44.72 21.37 -17.74
C THR A 146 44.20 21.34 -19.17
N ARG A 147 43.10 22.04 -19.48
CA ARG A 147 42.56 22.12 -20.86
C ARG A 147 42.03 23.49 -21.23
N VAL A 148 42.37 23.92 -22.45
CA VAL A 148 41.89 25.16 -23.09
C VAL A 148 41.34 24.89 -24.50
N ILE A 149 40.46 25.76 -24.98
CA ILE A 149 39.92 25.76 -26.34
C ILE A 149 40.20 27.12 -27.01
N ASN A 150 40.59 27.10 -28.28
CA ASN A 150 40.75 28.32 -29.08
C ASN A 150 39.40 28.97 -29.39
N ARG A 151 39.27 30.26 -29.10
CA ARG A 151 38.09 31.06 -29.46
C ARG A 151 38.50 32.38 -30.06
N THR A 152 37.90 32.74 -31.19
CA THR A 152 38.05 34.06 -31.80
C THR A 152 37.02 35.03 -31.23
N THR A 153 37.47 36.21 -30.82
CA THR A 153 36.56 37.29 -30.40
C THR A 153 35.88 37.92 -31.62
N ALA A 154 34.80 38.69 -31.40
CA ALA A 154 34.11 39.44 -32.47
C ALA A 154 35.01 40.47 -33.19
N GLN A 155 36.19 40.77 -32.65
CA GLN A 155 37.19 41.68 -33.20
C GLN A 155 38.36 40.94 -33.89
N GLY A 156 38.26 39.61 -34.06
CA GLY A 156 39.26 38.80 -34.78
C GLY A 156 40.50 38.41 -33.98
N THR A 157 40.57 38.70 -32.67
CA THR A 157 41.70 38.28 -31.82
C THR A 157 41.50 36.86 -31.28
N PRO A 158 42.49 35.95 -31.41
CA PRO A 158 42.42 34.62 -30.82
C PRO A 158 42.64 34.69 -29.30
N GLN A 159 41.72 34.11 -28.53
CA GLN A 159 41.80 33.95 -27.08
C GLN A 159 41.67 32.46 -26.71
N LEU A 160 42.40 32.05 -25.67
CA LEU A 160 42.32 30.70 -25.12
C LEU A 160 41.30 30.66 -23.98
N ALA A 161 40.21 29.94 -24.17
CA ALA A 161 39.16 29.75 -23.16
C ALA A 161 39.48 28.53 -22.29
N VAL A 162 39.43 28.67 -20.97
CA VAL A 162 39.71 27.57 -20.03
C VAL A 162 38.45 26.72 -19.83
N VAL A 163 38.52 25.43 -20.17
CA VAL A 163 37.39 24.50 -20.04
C VAL A 163 37.60 23.44 -18.96
N GLU A 164 38.84 23.27 -18.51
CA GLU A 164 39.19 22.36 -17.41
C GLU A 164 40.41 22.87 -16.64
N TYR A 165 40.33 22.84 -15.31
CA TYR A 165 41.47 23.10 -14.44
C TYR A 165 41.39 22.29 -13.14
N GLN A 166 42.55 22.12 -12.52
CA GLN A 166 42.71 21.46 -11.22
C GLN A 166 42.87 22.50 -10.10
N CYS A 167 42.19 22.28 -8.98
CA CYS A 167 42.30 23.08 -7.76
C CYS A 167 42.85 22.23 -6.60
N PHE A 168 43.88 22.71 -5.91
CA PHE A 168 44.52 22.00 -4.81
C PHE A 168 44.13 22.64 -3.47
N TYR A 169 43.43 21.90 -2.61
CA TYR A 169 43.00 22.37 -1.29
C TYR A 169 43.65 21.57 -0.17
N ARG A 170 43.88 22.21 0.97
CA ARG A 170 44.22 21.48 2.20
C ARG A 170 43.00 20.74 2.72
N GLN A 171 43.20 19.51 3.16
CA GLN A 171 42.12 18.66 3.63
C GLN A 171 41.32 19.29 4.79
N TYR A 172 41.97 19.92 5.77
CA TYR A 172 41.26 20.57 6.88
C TYR A 172 40.30 21.68 6.42
N PHE A 173 40.73 22.48 5.44
CA PHE A 173 39.95 23.62 4.96
C PHE A 173 38.69 23.17 4.23
N ALA A 174 38.82 22.10 3.43
CA ALA A 174 37.69 21.47 2.76
C ALA A 174 36.77 20.74 3.75
N ASP A 175 37.33 20.02 4.73
CA ASP A 175 36.56 19.25 5.73
C ASP A 175 35.78 20.18 6.67
N ASP A 176 36.37 21.27 7.16
CA ASP A 176 35.66 22.26 7.98
C ASP A 176 34.54 22.97 7.17
N SER A 177 34.80 23.27 5.89
CA SER A 177 33.78 23.84 4.98
C SER A 177 32.61 22.86 4.77
N PHE A 178 32.88 21.59 4.50
CA PHE A 178 31.86 20.55 4.35
C PHE A 178 31.11 20.28 5.66
N ALA A 179 31.81 20.19 6.79
CA ALA A 179 31.22 19.95 8.10
C ALA A 179 30.26 21.07 8.51
N SER A 180 30.53 22.32 8.11
CA SER A 180 29.62 23.44 8.36
C SER A 180 28.27 23.30 7.64
N CYS A 181 28.22 22.54 6.52
CA CYS A 181 27.05 22.42 5.64
C CYS A 181 26.29 21.09 5.75
N ARG A 182 26.93 20.02 6.26
CA ARG A 182 26.33 18.66 6.28
C ARG A 182 25.02 18.55 7.07
N GLY A 183 24.80 19.43 8.05
CA GLY A 183 23.65 19.41 8.96
C GLY A 183 22.47 20.28 8.53
N VAL A 184 22.64 21.13 7.50
CA VAL A 184 21.64 22.12 7.08
C VAL A 184 20.43 21.42 6.47
N ARG A 185 19.21 21.79 6.90
CA ARG A 185 17.95 21.19 6.42
C ARG A 185 17.27 22.00 5.32
N LEU A 186 16.55 21.35 4.41
CA LEU A 186 15.64 22.01 3.46
C LEU A 186 14.21 22.04 4.02
N PRO A 187 13.60 23.22 4.23
CA PRO A 187 12.24 23.32 4.77
C PRO A 187 11.18 22.64 3.91
N ALA A 188 11.34 22.65 2.59
CA ALA A 188 10.33 22.13 1.65
C ALA A 188 10.27 20.60 1.59
N THR A 189 11.36 19.89 1.91
CA THR A 189 11.46 18.43 1.77
C THR A 189 11.75 17.71 3.09
N GLY A 190 12.10 18.43 4.16
CA GLY A 190 12.56 17.86 5.43
C GLY A 190 13.94 17.17 5.37
N GLY A 191 14.52 17.04 4.16
CA GLY A 191 15.84 16.44 3.91
C GLY A 191 17.02 17.38 4.21
N TYR A 192 18.24 16.91 3.98
CA TYR A 192 19.46 17.71 4.14
C TYR A 192 19.79 18.49 2.85
N ALA A 193 20.33 19.69 2.97
CA ALA A 193 20.76 20.50 1.82
C ALA A 193 21.83 19.82 0.98
N ILE A 194 22.74 19.16 1.67
CA ILE A 194 23.83 18.41 1.03
C ILE A 194 23.33 17.27 0.13
N ASP A 195 22.09 16.79 0.33
CA ASP A 195 21.47 15.74 -0.47
C ASP A 195 21.31 16.18 -1.94
N THR A 196 21.04 17.47 -2.15
CA THR A 196 20.95 18.09 -3.49
C THR A 196 22.30 18.48 -4.08
N MET A 197 23.38 18.41 -3.29
CA MET A 197 24.72 18.88 -3.66
C MET A 197 25.77 17.76 -3.71
N CYS A 198 25.33 16.49 -3.67
CA CYS A 198 26.22 15.33 -3.69
C CYS A 198 25.80 14.26 -4.72
N GLY A 199 24.97 14.65 -5.69
CA GLY A 199 24.48 13.82 -6.78
C GLY A 199 23.87 12.50 -6.30
N ARG A 200 24.24 11.40 -6.95
CA ARG A 200 23.71 10.05 -6.67
C ARG A 200 24.01 9.48 -5.28
N TYR A 201 24.90 10.09 -4.51
CA TYR A 201 25.35 9.54 -3.22
C TYR A 201 24.45 9.92 -2.05
N GLY A 202 23.67 11.00 -2.19
CA GLY A 202 22.83 11.57 -1.14
C GLY A 202 23.60 11.93 0.14
N ALA A 203 22.90 12.43 1.15
CA ALA A 203 23.52 13.00 2.35
C ALA A 203 24.30 11.98 3.20
N ARG A 204 23.90 10.70 3.18
CA ARG A 204 24.48 9.65 4.03
C ARG A 204 25.84 9.14 3.53
N LEU A 205 26.06 9.11 2.21
CA LEU A 205 27.30 8.65 1.59
C LEU A 205 28.12 9.81 1.01
N CYS A 206 27.72 11.06 1.26
CA CYS A 206 28.45 12.25 0.88
C CYS A 206 29.70 12.42 1.74
N THR A 207 30.86 12.50 1.09
CA THR A 207 32.15 12.84 1.71
C THR A 207 32.61 14.19 1.17
N THR A 208 33.55 14.86 1.85
CA THR A 208 34.13 16.12 1.40
C THR A 208 34.59 16.07 -0.06
N GLN A 209 35.28 15.00 -0.47
CA GLN A 209 35.72 14.80 -1.85
C GLN A 209 34.52 14.69 -2.80
N ARG A 210 33.52 13.84 -2.51
CA ARG A 210 32.35 13.64 -3.38
C ARG A 210 31.51 14.91 -3.54
N TRP A 211 31.43 15.71 -2.48
CA TRP A 211 30.77 17.01 -2.50
C TRP A 211 31.47 18.01 -3.42
N LEU A 212 32.80 18.04 -3.41
CA LEU A 212 33.61 18.86 -4.32
C LEU A 212 33.58 18.32 -5.75
N ASP A 213 33.66 17.00 -5.93
CA ASP A 213 33.57 16.34 -7.24
C ASP A 213 32.25 16.68 -7.92
N PHE A 214 31.14 16.62 -7.18
CA PHE A 214 29.83 16.99 -7.70
C PHE A 214 29.80 18.46 -8.13
N GLN A 215 30.41 19.36 -7.37
CA GLN A 215 30.50 20.78 -7.71
C GLN A 215 31.38 21.07 -8.94
N GLY A 216 32.38 20.22 -9.19
CA GLY A 216 33.31 20.34 -10.30
C GLY A 216 32.89 19.59 -11.57
N ASP A 217 31.91 18.70 -11.50
CA ASP A 217 31.43 17.90 -12.63
C ASP A 217 30.54 18.70 -13.57
N LYS A 218 31.05 19.04 -14.75
CA LYS A 218 30.29 19.77 -15.79
C LYS A 218 29.03 19.05 -16.26
N ASN A 219 28.90 17.74 -16.04
CA ASN A 219 27.76 16.95 -16.51
C ASN A 219 26.52 17.06 -15.61
N ASN A 220 26.64 17.69 -14.43
CA ASN A 220 25.52 17.87 -13.51
C ASN A 220 24.51 18.97 -13.96
N GLY A 221 24.78 19.68 -15.06
CA GLY A 221 23.95 20.75 -15.60
C GLY A 221 24.07 22.10 -14.87
N LEU A 222 24.86 22.18 -13.80
CA LEU A 222 25.07 23.36 -12.94
C LEU A 222 26.49 23.93 -13.07
N ALA A 223 27.52 23.08 -13.16
CA ALA A 223 28.91 23.51 -13.26
C ALA A 223 29.22 24.01 -14.70
N PRO A 224 29.78 25.23 -14.87
CA PRO A 224 30.00 25.82 -16.19
C PRO A 224 31.16 25.18 -16.98
N LEU A 225 32.08 24.52 -16.27
CA LEU A 225 33.28 23.89 -16.78
C LEU A 225 33.76 22.82 -15.79
N GLN A 226 34.67 21.94 -16.21
CA GLN A 226 35.16 20.85 -15.35
C GLN A 226 36.22 21.36 -14.36
N ILE A 227 36.00 21.17 -13.06
CA ILE A 227 36.96 21.53 -12.00
C ILE A 227 37.34 20.27 -11.23
N ASP A 228 38.62 19.92 -11.29
CA ASP A 228 39.14 18.75 -10.59
C ASP A 228 39.74 19.17 -9.24
N PHE A 229 38.98 18.94 -8.16
CA PHE A 229 39.41 19.26 -6.80
C PHE A 229 40.32 18.17 -6.21
N GLN A 230 41.53 18.55 -5.83
CA GLN A 230 42.54 17.69 -5.23
C GLN A 230 42.72 18.04 -3.75
N LEU A 231 42.27 17.15 -2.86
CA LEU A 231 42.46 17.29 -1.41
C LEU A 231 43.84 16.78 -1.01
N VAL A 232 44.68 17.69 -0.52
CA VAL A 232 46.04 17.39 -0.06
C VAL A 232 46.02 17.18 1.47
N PRO A 233 46.45 16.01 1.96
CA PRO A 233 46.58 15.75 3.38
C PRO A 233 47.50 16.74 4.11
N ASN A 234 47.28 16.91 5.41
CA ASN A 234 48.12 17.82 6.18
C ASN A 234 49.57 17.34 6.26
N GLY A 235 50.50 18.22 5.89
CA GLY A 235 51.95 17.96 5.95
C GLY A 235 52.57 17.46 4.64
N THR A 236 51.79 17.21 3.58
CA THR A 236 52.30 16.86 2.24
C THR A 236 52.18 18.05 1.29
N GLN A 237 53.08 18.17 0.32
CA GLN A 237 53.03 19.19 -0.75
C GLN A 237 52.96 18.51 -2.13
N PRO A 238 52.06 18.95 -3.03
CA PRO A 238 51.99 18.47 -4.40
C PRO A 238 53.06 19.13 -5.26
N GLY A 239 54.23 18.51 -5.38
CA GLY A 239 55.33 19.00 -6.21
C GLY A 239 55.95 20.33 -5.74
N ASP A 240 56.96 20.81 -6.46
CA ASP A 240 57.83 21.91 -6.01
C ASP A 240 57.24 23.34 -6.20
N ALA A 241 56.04 23.49 -6.78
CA ALA A 241 55.51 24.82 -7.16
C ALA A 241 54.04 25.10 -6.79
N VAL A 242 53.25 24.08 -6.39
CA VAL A 242 51.81 24.25 -6.09
C VAL A 242 51.62 24.28 -4.57
N VAL A 243 51.03 25.36 -4.06
CA VAL A 243 50.71 25.53 -2.64
C VAL A 243 49.20 25.36 -2.45
N PRO A 244 48.73 24.28 -1.80
CA PRO A 244 47.31 24.05 -1.61
C PRO A 244 46.65 25.14 -0.77
N LEU A 245 45.45 25.56 -1.17
CA LEU A 245 44.67 26.58 -0.47
C LEU A 245 44.29 26.09 0.93
N GLY A 246 44.63 26.88 1.95
CA GLY A 246 44.31 26.63 3.36
C GLY A 246 43.84 27.90 4.04
N GLY A 247 42.67 28.40 3.63
CA GLY A 247 42.07 29.60 4.19
C GLY A 247 41.39 29.34 5.54
N THR A 248 40.77 30.39 6.10
CA THR A 248 39.89 30.26 7.26
C THR A 248 38.52 29.74 6.83
N ALA A 249 38.09 28.62 7.40
CA ALA A 249 36.72 28.13 7.32
C ALA A 249 36.07 28.24 8.70
N TRP A 250 34.84 28.73 8.76
CA TRP A 250 34.10 28.90 10.02
C TRP A 250 33.31 27.63 10.35
N ARG A 251 33.38 27.18 11.60
CA ARG A 251 32.54 26.07 12.05
C ARG A 251 31.11 26.52 12.27
N CYS A 252 30.14 25.61 12.16
CA CYS A 252 28.73 25.97 12.25
C CYS A 252 28.31 26.49 13.64
N ASN A 253 29.09 26.22 14.69
CA ASN A 253 28.91 26.75 16.04
C ASN A 253 29.61 28.09 16.31
N GLN A 254 30.27 28.67 15.31
CA GLN A 254 30.94 29.96 15.40
C GLN A 254 30.11 31.05 14.71
N ALA A 255 30.00 32.21 15.34
CA ALA A 255 29.46 33.41 14.71
C ALA A 255 30.48 34.00 13.73
N LEU A 256 30.03 34.45 12.57
CA LEU A 256 30.89 35.07 11.53
C LEU A 256 31.41 36.46 11.93
N SER A 257 30.66 37.17 12.78
CA SER A 257 31.02 38.47 13.35
C SER A 257 30.36 38.64 14.72
N ALA A 258 30.79 39.63 15.51
CA ALA A 258 30.22 39.89 16.85
C ALA A 258 28.72 40.28 16.84
N GLN A 259 28.15 40.59 15.67
CA GLN A 259 26.77 41.00 15.47
C GLN A 259 25.89 39.88 14.89
N GLU A 260 26.48 38.78 14.45
CA GLU A 260 25.78 37.63 13.89
C GLU A 260 25.72 36.47 14.87
N GLN A 261 24.71 35.61 14.76
CA GLN A 261 24.55 34.43 15.60
C GLN A 261 25.12 33.18 14.90
N PRO A 262 25.64 32.18 15.66
CA PRO A 262 26.02 30.88 15.10
C PRO A 262 24.79 30.14 14.54
N CYS A 263 25.01 29.10 13.75
CA CYS A 263 23.91 28.32 13.17
C CYS A 263 23.07 27.63 14.25
N SER A 264 21.77 27.47 14.01
CA SER A 264 20.83 26.87 14.96
C SER A 264 21.18 25.40 15.28
N CYS A 265 20.83 24.91 16.47
CA CYS A 265 21.05 23.50 16.87
C CYS A 265 20.34 22.49 15.94
N GLN A 266 19.28 22.92 15.23
CA GLN A 266 18.56 22.08 14.26
C GLN A 266 19.34 21.90 12.95
N ASP A 267 20.11 22.91 12.53
CA ASP A 267 20.91 22.90 11.30
C ASP A 267 22.42 22.61 11.58
N CYS A 268 22.83 22.63 12.86
CA CYS A 268 24.19 22.35 13.32
C CYS A 268 24.18 21.70 14.72
N ALA A 269 24.47 20.39 14.79
CA ALA A 269 24.52 19.65 16.06
C ALA A 269 25.61 20.18 17.03
N GLU A 270 26.67 20.80 16.51
CA GLU A 270 27.79 21.35 17.31
C GLU A 270 27.42 22.66 18.03
N SER A 271 26.28 23.28 17.68
CA SER A 271 25.72 24.46 18.36
C SER A 271 24.80 24.12 19.53
N CYS A 272 24.52 22.83 19.77
CA CYS A 272 23.63 22.39 20.85
C CYS A 272 24.38 22.41 22.21
N PRO A 273 23.75 22.83 23.32
CA PRO A 273 24.37 22.77 24.64
C PRO A 273 24.61 21.32 25.09
N PRO A 274 25.73 21.02 25.78
CA PRO A 274 26.00 19.68 26.32
C PRO A 274 25.03 19.35 27.46
N VAL A 275 24.39 18.18 27.40
CA VAL A 275 23.45 17.69 28.42
C VAL A 275 24.23 17.12 29.62
N ILE A 276 24.07 17.74 30.79
CA ILE A 276 24.59 17.22 32.07
C ILE A 276 23.67 16.09 32.56
N PRO A 277 24.18 14.92 32.98
CA PRO A 277 23.35 13.86 33.54
C PRO A 277 22.78 14.26 34.90
N ALA A 278 21.47 14.08 35.06
CA ALA A 278 20.76 14.31 36.33
C ALA A 278 21.13 13.27 37.41
N PRO A 279 21.14 13.63 38.70
CA PRO A 279 21.38 12.69 39.79
C PRO A 279 20.21 11.71 39.95
N ALA A 280 20.52 10.50 40.42
CA ALA A 280 19.56 9.40 40.60
C ALA A 280 18.44 9.77 41.61
N PRO A 281 17.18 9.35 41.36
CA PRO A 281 16.07 9.71 42.24
C PRO A 281 16.04 8.83 43.50
N ALA A 282 15.66 9.47 44.61
CA ALA A 282 15.21 8.81 45.83
C ALA A 282 13.92 8.00 45.58
N ALA A 283 13.73 6.91 46.33
CA ALA A 283 12.59 6.00 46.22
C ALA A 283 11.25 6.74 46.36
N GLY A 284 10.44 6.73 45.29
CA GLY A 284 9.22 7.55 45.16
C GLY A 284 7.90 6.84 45.49
N CYS A 285 6.90 7.68 45.75
CA CYS A 285 5.49 7.37 46.06
C CYS A 285 4.79 6.41 45.07
N SER A 286 5.28 6.29 43.83
CA SER A 286 4.75 5.40 42.79
C SER A 286 4.80 3.91 43.16
N ALA A 287 5.79 3.48 43.95
CA ALA A 287 5.88 2.09 44.43
C ALA A 287 4.76 1.75 45.42
N ARG A 288 4.34 2.70 46.27
CA ARG A 288 3.24 2.49 47.23
C ARG A 288 1.88 2.44 46.53
N LEU A 289 1.70 3.20 45.45
CA LEU A 289 0.48 3.21 44.65
C LEU A 289 0.33 1.94 43.79
N GLY A 290 1.43 1.44 43.22
CA GLY A 290 1.48 0.17 42.47
C GLY A 290 1.07 -1.03 43.33
N ASP A 291 1.68 -1.20 44.50
CA ASP A 291 1.34 -2.28 45.45
C ASP A 291 -0.09 -2.16 46.00
N ALA A 292 -0.65 -0.95 46.07
CA ALA A 292 -2.04 -0.75 46.47
C ALA A 292 -3.02 -1.22 45.37
N SER A 293 -2.76 -0.87 44.10
CA SER A 293 -3.61 -1.25 42.97
C SER A 293 -3.72 -2.77 42.79
N HIS A 294 -2.59 -3.50 42.83
CA HIS A 294 -2.58 -4.96 42.70
C HIS A 294 -3.32 -5.64 43.87
N ARG A 295 -3.16 -5.13 45.10
CA ARG A 295 -3.90 -5.65 46.27
C ARG A 295 -5.41 -5.40 46.18
N VAL A 296 -5.83 -4.28 45.58
CA VAL A 296 -7.26 -4.00 45.36
C VAL A 296 -7.83 -4.96 44.31
N LEU A 297 -7.17 -5.12 43.16
CA LEU A 297 -7.62 -6.03 42.09
C LEU A 297 -7.69 -7.48 42.58
N ALA A 298 -6.64 -7.96 43.27
CA ALA A 298 -6.61 -9.31 43.82
C ALA A 298 -7.71 -9.55 44.87
N ARG A 299 -8.03 -8.56 45.71
CA ARG A 299 -9.15 -8.68 46.67
C ARG A 299 -10.50 -8.73 45.96
N ALA A 300 -10.69 -7.94 44.90
CA ALA A 300 -11.91 -7.94 44.11
C ALA A 300 -12.13 -9.31 43.43
N PHE A 301 -11.12 -9.82 42.71
CA PHE A 301 -11.19 -11.13 42.08
C PHE A 301 -11.31 -12.28 43.09
N ARG A 302 -10.69 -12.18 44.28
CA ARG A 302 -10.87 -13.17 45.34
C ARG A 302 -12.32 -13.26 45.78
N ARG A 303 -12.95 -12.11 46.06
CA ARG A 303 -14.37 -12.04 46.47
C ARG A 303 -15.29 -12.54 45.36
N TRP A 304 -15.04 -12.11 44.13
CA TRP A 304 -15.80 -12.56 42.96
C TRP A 304 -15.72 -14.08 42.78
N GLY A 305 -14.51 -14.65 42.76
CA GLY A 305 -14.29 -16.09 42.61
C GLY A 305 -14.95 -16.89 43.73
N THR A 306 -14.89 -16.43 44.99
CA THR A 306 -15.59 -17.10 46.10
C THR A 306 -17.11 -17.07 45.95
N LEU A 307 -17.67 -15.97 45.44
CA LEU A 307 -19.10 -15.81 45.26
C LEU A 307 -19.62 -16.71 44.15
N VAL A 308 -18.92 -16.74 43.00
CA VAL A 308 -19.24 -17.60 41.86
C VAL A 308 -19.12 -19.07 42.23
N ALA A 309 -18.03 -19.46 42.92
CA ALA A 309 -17.83 -20.84 43.36
C ALA A 309 -18.84 -21.27 44.44
N GLY A 310 -19.40 -20.33 45.21
CA GLY A 310 -20.46 -20.61 46.20
C GLY A 310 -21.83 -20.91 45.57
N HIS A 311 -22.12 -20.36 44.39
CA HIS A 311 -23.41 -20.51 43.69
C HIS A 311 -23.24 -20.92 42.21
N PRO A 312 -22.59 -22.05 41.91
CA PRO A 312 -22.18 -22.37 40.54
C PRO A 312 -23.35 -22.67 39.59
N VAL A 313 -24.42 -23.32 40.06
CA VAL A 313 -25.56 -23.71 39.22
C VAL A 313 -26.39 -22.50 38.79
N THR A 314 -26.63 -21.55 39.70
CA THR A 314 -27.38 -20.33 39.37
C THR A 314 -26.60 -19.44 38.42
N VAL A 315 -25.28 -19.31 38.60
CA VAL A 315 -24.42 -18.56 37.67
C VAL A 315 -24.44 -19.19 36.28
N LEU A 316 -24.32 -20.53 36.18
CA LEU A 316 -24.39 -21.21 34.89
C LEU A 316 -25.74 -21.03 34.19
N ALA A 317 -26.86 -21.08 34.92
CA ALA A 317 -28.17 -20.83 34.36
C ALA A 317 -28.30 -19.39 33.82
N VAL A 318 -27.85 -18.38 34.58
CA VAL A 318 -27.88 -16.98 34.13
C VAL A 318 -27.01 -16.78 32.89
N VAL A 319 -25.80 -17.32 32.91
CA VAL A 319 -24.86 -17.23 31.78
C VAL A 319 -25.43 -17.89 30.52
N ALA A 320 -26.02 -19.08 30.64
CA ALA A 320 -26.63 -19.78 29.52
C ALA A 320 -27.83 -19.02 28.93
N VAL A 321 -28.68 -18.43 29.78
CA VAL A 321 -29.82 -17.61 29.33
C VAL A 321 -29.34 -16.34 28.62
N LEU A 322 -28.33 -15.65 29.15
CA LEU A 322 -27.78 -14.45 28.53
C LEU A 322 -27.11 -14.75 27.18
N ALA A 323 -26.25 -15.77 27.13
CA ALA A 323 -25.58 -16.17 25.90
C ALA A 323 -26.59 -16.63 24.84
N GLY A 324 -27.54 -17.50 25.20
CA GLY A 324 -28.59 -17.98 24.30
C GLY A 324 -29.52 -16.86 23.81
N GLY A 325 -29.88 -15.92 24.69
CA GLY A 325 -30.70 -14.75 24.35
C GLY A 325 -30.02 -13.83 23.34
N LEU A 326 -28.71 -13.58 23.49
CA LEU A 326 -27.93 -12.80 22.52
C LEU A 326 -27.72 -13.57 21.21
N SER A 327 -27.45 -14.88 21.28
CA SER A 327 -27.31 -15.74 20.10
C SER A 327 -28.59 -15.84 19.26
N ALA A 328 -29.78 -15.68 19.86
CA ALA A 328 -31.05 -15.64 19.11
C ALA A 328 -31.08 -14.51 18.05
N GLY A 329 -30.26 -13.46 18.21
CA GLY A 329 -30.05 -12.41 17.21
C GLY A 329 -29.51 -12.90 15.87
N LEU A 330 -28.95 -14.11 15.79
CA LEU A 330 -28.47 -14.69 14.53
C LEU A 330 -29.59 -14.85 13.48
N VAL A 331 -30.86 -14.87 13.88
CA VAL A 331 -32.01 -14.91 12.93
C VAL A 331 -32.07 -13.66 12.04
N THR A 332 -31.54 -12.52 12.49
CA THR A 332 -31.48 -11.27 11.70
C THR A 332 -30.17 -11.10 10.95
N LEU A 333 -29.31 -12.12 10.91
CA LEU A 333 -28.00 -12.08 10.24
C LEU A 333 -28.18 -11.86 8.74
N ARG A 334 -27.47 -10.85 8.21
CA ARG A 334 -27.35 -10.59 6.77
C ARG A 334 -25.92 -10.82 6.33
N LEU A 335 -25.75 -11.60 5.27
CA LEU A 335 -24.44 -11.90 4.69
C LEU A 335 -24.18 -11.02 3.46
N THR A 336 -23.04 -10.33 3.44
CA THR A 336 -22.56 -9.61 2.26
C THR A 336 -21.61 -10.48 1.45
N THR A 337 -21.97 -10.83 0.22
CA THR A 337 -21.13 -11.58 -0.73
C THR A 337 -20.47 -10.69 -1.78
N ASP A 338 -21.00 -9.47 -1.99
CA ASP A 338 -20.51 -8.57 -3.03
C ASP A 338 -19.07 -8.11 -2.73
N PRO A 339 -18.11 -8.39 -3.63
CA PRO A 339 -16.71 -8.01 -3.42
C PRO A 339 -16.51 -6.49 -3.38
N VAL A 340 -17.33 -5.69 -4.08
CA VAL A 340 -17.20 -4.22 -4.05
C VAL A 340 -17.57 -3.69 -2.66
N GLU A 341 -18.63 -4.22 -2.04
CA GLU A 341 -19.05 -3.81 -0.69
C GLU A 341 -18.09 -4.28 0.40
N LEU A 342 -17.43 -5.43 0.19
CA LEU A 342 -16.45 -5.97 1.13
C LEU A 342 -15.12 -5.20 1.10
N TRP A 343 -14.61 -4.90 -0.10
CA TRP A 343 -13.24 -4.42 -0.32
C TRP A 343 -13.13 -2.92 -0.63
N SER A 344 -14.25 -2.23 -0.87
CA SER A 344 -14.26 -0.79 -1.16
C SER A 344 -15.00 -0.02 -0.08
N ALA A 345 -14.37 1.02 0.47
CA ALA A 345 -15.01 1.84 1.48
C ALA A 345 -16.18 2.64 0.85
N PRO A 346 -17.39 2.65 1.44
CA PRO A 346 -18.55 3.29 0.82
C PRO A 346 -18.39 4.80 0.62
N GLY A 347 -17.56 5.45 1.45
CA GLY A 347 -17.21 6.87 1.33
C GLY A 347 -15.96 7.16 0.48
N SER A 348 -15.34 6.15 -0.15
CA SER A 348 -14.11 6.34 -0.93
C SER A 348 -14.34 7.20 -2.17
N ARG A 349 -13.26 7.79 -2.69
CA ARG A 349 -13.32 8.61 -3.91
C ARG A 349 -13.75 7.76 -5.10
N ALA A 350 -13.22 6.55 -5.28
CA ALA A 350 -13.63 5.69 -6.39
C ALA A 350 -15.11 5.26 -6.31
N ARG A 351 -15.66 5.06 -5.11
CA ARG A 351 -17.10 4.75 -4.92
C ARG A 351 -17.98 5.94 -5.25
N GLN A 352 -17.56 7.16 -4.90
CA GLN A 352 -18.26 8.38 -5.30
C GLN A 352 -18.20 8.61 -6.82
N GLU A 353 -17.04 8.37 -7.44
CA GLU A 353 -16.84 8.43 -8.90
C GLU A 353 -17.70 7.40 -9.63
N LYS A 354 -17.77 6.15 -9.12
CA LYS A 354 -18.67 5.11 -9.62
C LYS A 354 -20.14 5.49 -9.48
N ALA A 355 -20.57 5.96 -8.31
CA ALA A 355 -21.95 6.37 -8.08
C ALA A 355 -22.36 7.55 -8.98
N PHE A 356 -21.43 8.49 -9.23
CA PHE A 356 -21.66 9.57 -10.19
C PHE A 356 -21.80 9.03 -11.62
N TYR A 357 -20.91 8.12 -12.04
CA TYR A 357 -20.97 7.50 -13.36
C TYR A 357 -22.29 6.75 -13.57
N ASP A 358 -22.64 5.86 -12.65
CA ASP A 358 -23.84 5.02 -12.73
C ASP A 358 -25.12 5.86 -12.77
N ARG A 359 -25.16 6.99 -12.06
CA ARG A 359 -26.32 7.88 -12.05
C ARG A 359 -26.57 8.57 -13.39
N HIS A 360 -25.52 8.91 -14.13
CA HIS A 360 -25.63 9.70 -15.37
C HIS A 360 -25.60 8.83 -16.64
N PHE A 361 -24.87 7.73 -16.62
CA PHE A 361 -24.64 6.88 -17.79
C PHE A 361 -25.16 5.45 -17.62
N GLY A 362 -25.72 5.10 -16.46
CA GLY A 362 -26.07 3.74 -16.11
C GLY A 362 -24.85 2.91 -15.67
N PRO A 363 -25.07 1.73 -15.06
CA PRO A 363 -23.98 0.85 -14.65
C PRO A 363 -23.21 0.33 -15.85
N PHE A 364 -21.89 0.16 -15.68
CA PHE A 364 -21.04 -0.45 -16.72
C PHE A 364 -21.54 -1.86 -17.07
N PHE A 365 -21.58 -2.18 -18.37
CA PHE A 365 -22.07 -3.46 -18.90
C PHE A 365 -21.24 -4.65 -18.39
N ARG A 366 -21.85 -5.83 -18.38
CA ARG A 366 -21.21 -7.08 -17.95
C ARG A 366 -20.56 -7.74 -19.17
N THR A 367 -19.33 -8.21 -19.01
CA THR A 367 -18.56 -8.81 -20.12
C THR A 367 -18.41 -10.31 -19.93
N ASN A 368 -18.82 -11.09 -20.93
CA ASN A 368 -18.56 -12.52 -20.99
C ASN A 368 -17.61 -12.78 -22.18
N GLN A 369 -16.49 -13.43 -21.91
CA GLN A 369 -15.40 -13.53 -22.89
C GLN A 369 -14.97 -14.97 -23.09
N VAL A 370 -14.66 -15.33 -24.34
CA VAL A 370 -14.07 -16.60 -24.74
C VAL A 370 -12.82 -16.31 -25.55
N ILE A 371 -11.69 -16.90 -25.17
CA ILE A 371 -10.39 -16.80 -25.84
C ILE A 371 -10.08 -18.18 -26.43
N VAL A 372 -9.91 -18.25 -27.74
CA VAL A 372 -9.64 -19.50 -28.47
C VAL A 372 -8.27 -19.43 -29.12
N THR A 373 -7.48 -20.47 -28.91
CA THR A 373 -6.16 -20.66 -29.53
C THR A 373 -6.07 -22.04 -30.19
N ALA A 374 -5.21 -22.19 -31.18
CA ALA A 374 -5.00 -23.46 -31.89
C ALA A 374 -3.52 -23.90 -31.79
N PRO A 375 -3.07 -24.34 -30.60
CA PRO A 375 -1.68 -24.72 -30.39
C PRO A 375 -1.28 -25.89 -31.29
N GLY A 376 -0.15 -25.78 -31.99
CA GLY A 376 0.39 -26.83 -32.85
C GLY A 376 -0.05 -26.79 -34.32
N ARG A 377 -0.92 -25.86 -34.73
CA ARG A 377 -1.22 -25.63 -36.16
C ARG A 377 -0.16 -24.70 -36.79
N PRO A 378 0.48 -25.07 -37.92
CA PRO A 378 1.48 -24.22 -38.56
C PRO A 378 0.84 -23.01 -39.24
N SER A 379 1.60 -21.92 -39.34
CA SER A 379 1.21 -20.75 -40.13
C SER A 379 1.24 -21.05 -41.63
N SER A 380 0.33 -20.47 -42.40
CA SER A 380 0.26 -20.57 -43.86
C SER A 380 0.45 -19.21 -44.53
N GLY A 381 1.24 -19.16 -45.59
CA GLY A 381 1.34 -17.96 -46.43
C GLY A 381 0.17 -17.87 -47.43
N TYR A 382 -0.36 -16.66 -47.61
CA TYR A 382 -1.43 -16.34 -48.56
C TYR A 382 -0.98 -15.17 -49.46
N GLU A 383 -1.13 -15.31 -50.78
CA GLU A 383 -0.78 -14.26 -51.75
C GLU A 383 -2.07 -13.63 -52.32
N SER A 384 -2.45 -12.46 -51.80
CA SER A 384 -3.58 -11.70 -52.31
C SER A 384 -3.27 -11.07 -53.66
N VAL A 385 -4.24 -11.10 -54.57
CA VAL A 385 -4.18 -10.43 -55.88
C VAL A 385 -4.11 -8.91 -55.74
N VAL A 386 -4.76 -8.35 -54.70
CA VAL A 386 -4.95 -6.91 -54.49
C VAL A 386 -4.08 -6.37 -53.35
N LEU A 387 -3.85 -7.16 -52.30
CA LEU A 387 -3.27 -6.71 -51.02
C LEU A 387 -1.86 -7.26 -50.75
N GLY A 388 -1.33 -8.10 -51.66
CA GLY A 388 0.01 -8.69 -51.56
C GLY A 388 0.11 -9.93 -50.67
N ALA A 389 1.33 -10.41 -50.43
CA ALA A 389 1.58 -11.62 -49.64
C ALA A 389 1.51 -11.35 -48.13
N LYS A 390 0.78 -12.19 -47.39
CA LYS A 390 0.59 -12.14 -45.93
C LYS A 390 0.70 -13.54 -45.31
N ASN A 391 1.16 -13.61 -44.07
CA ASN A 391 1.15 -14.84 -43.29
C ASN A 391 -0.10 -14.90 -42.43
N PHE A 392 -0.71 -16.08 -42.37
CA PHE A 392 -1.85 -16.39 -41.52
C PHE A 392 -1.44 -17.40 -40.45
N SER A 393 -1.75 -17.07 -39.20
CA SER A 393 -1.59 -17.98 -38.06
C SER A 393 -2.53 -19.18 -38.17
N GLY A 394 -2.14 -20.32 -37.59
CA GLY A 394 -2.95 -21.53 -37.59
C GLY A 394 -4.31 -21.39 -36.89
N VAL A 395 -4.46 -20.40 -35.99
CA VAL A 395 -5.74 -20.07 -35.34
C VAL A 395 -6.75 -19.45 -36.32
N LEU A 396 -6.27 -18.80 -37.38
CA LEU A 396 -7.08 -18.23 -38.46
C LEU A 396 -7.32 -19.22 -39.59
N SER A 397 -7.43 -20.51 -39.28
CA SER A 397 -7.86 -21.49 -40.29
C SER A 397 -9.39 -21.49 -40.41
N GLU A 398 -9.89 -21.75 -41.61
CA GLU A 398 -11.34 -21.78 -41.90
C GLU A 398 -12.10 -22.74 -40.96
N GLU A 399 -11.49 -23.88 -40.59
CA GLU A 399 -12.05 -24.83 -39.62
C GLU A 399 -12.32 -24.19 -38.25
N VAL A 400 -11.42 -23.34 -37.77
CA VAL A 400 -11.56 -22.66 -36.47
C VAL A 400 -12.63 -21.58 -36.55
N LEU A 401 -12.68 -20.83 -37.66
CA LEU A 401 -13.72 -19.84 -37.91
C LEU A 401 -15.11 -20.48 -37.99
N ARG A 402 -15.24 -21.65 -38.61
CA ARG A 402 -16.48 -22.44 -38.64
C ARG A 402 -16.88 -22.96 -37.25
N ALA A 403 -15.92 -23.44 -36.46
CA ALA A 403 -16.18 -23.87 -35.08
C ALA A 403 -16.64 -22.70 -34.18
N LEU A 404 -16.09 -21.49 -34.38
CA LEU A 404 -16.53 -20.28 -33.69
C LEU A 404 -17.95 -19.86 -34.11
N LEU A 405 -18.28 -19.94 -35.40
CA LEU A 405 -19.65 -19.70 -35.89
C LEU A 405 -20.65 -20.67 -35.24
N GLU A 406 -20.32 -21.96 -35.16
CA GLU A 406 -21.15 -22.96 -34.49
C GLU A 406 -21.38 -22.62 -33.01
N LEU A 407 -20.33 -22.19 -32.29
CA LEU A 407 -20.45 -21.76 -30.90
C LEU A 407 -21.40 -20.56 -30.77
N GLN A 408 -21.28 -19.58 -31.66
CA GLN A 408 -22.13 -18.38 -31.64
C GLN A 408 -23.60 -18.71 -31.97
N GLU A 409 -23.86 -19.55 -32.96
CA GLU A 409 -25.21 -20.01 -33.29
C GLU A 409 -25.86 -20.74 -32.11
N ARG A 410 -25.11 -21.61 -31.43
CA ARG A 410 -25.57 -22.31 -30.22
C ARG A 410 -25.89 -21.33 -29.09
N LEU A 411 -25.02 -20.34 -28.83
CA LEU A 411 -25.24 -19.33 -27.80
C LEU A 411 -26.42 -18.41 -28.13
N ALA A 412 -26.62 -18.04 -29.40
CA ALA A 412 -27.76 -17.25 -29.84
C ALA A 412 -29.10 -17.98 -29.66
N ALA A 413 -29.13 -19.30 -29.88
CA ALA A 413 -30.32 -20.14 -29.71
C ALA A 413 -30.63 -20.54 -28.27
N THR A 414 -29.74 -20.22 -27.32
CA THR A 414 -29.82 -20.68 -25.93
C THR A 414 -30.84 -19.89 -25.13
N THR A 415 -31.67 -20.59 -24.35
CA THR A 415 -32.59 -20.01 -23.36
C THR A 415 -32.19 -20.40 -21.94
N ALA A 416 -32.47 -19.52 -20.97
CA ALA A 416 -32.22 -19.74 -19.56
C ALA A 416 -33.49 -19.54 -18.74
N TRP A 417 -33.78 -20.45 -17.81
CA TRP A 417 -34.93 -20.34 -16.90
C TRP A 417 -34.59 -19.41 -15.73
N ALA A 418 -35.39 -18.35 -15.54
CA ALA A 418 -35.30 -17.43 -14.41
C ALA A 418 -36.33 -17.83 -13.32
N PRO A 419 -35.92 -18.51 -12.24
CA PRO A 419 -36.84 -19.09 -11.27
C PRO A 419 -37.67 -18.06 -10.50
N VAL A 420 -37.15 -16.86 -10.21
CA VAL A 420 -37.91 -15.84 -9.45
C VAL A 420 -38.97 -15.18 -10.33
N ALA A 421 -38.64 -14.91 -11.59
CA ALA A 421 -39.56 -14.32 -12.55
C ALA A 421 -40.51 -15.34 -13.21
N GLY A 422 -40.23 -16.64 -13.09
CA GLY A 422 -41.04 -17.72 -13.68
C GLY A 422 -41.11 -17.68 -15.21
N ARG A 423 -40.04 -17.21 -15.87
CA ARG A 423 -39.97 -17.07 -17.33
C ARG A 423 -38.67 -17.62 -17.91
N GLU A 424 -38.70 -17.99 -19.18
CA GLU A 424 -37.49 -18.16 -19.98
C GLU A 424 -36.95 -16.80 -20.44
N VAL A 425 -35.63 -16.71 -20.47
CA VAL A 425 -34.85 -15.53 -20.83
C VAL A 425 -33.94 -15.90 -22.00
N THR A 426 -33.95 -15.09 -23.05
CA THR A 426 -33.10 -15.23 -24.23
C THR A 426 -31.95 -14.22 -24.22
N LEU A 427 -30.99 -14.34 -25.14
CA LEU A 427 -29.92 -13.35 -25.27
C LEU A 427 -30.46 -11.93 -25.54
N SER A 428 -31.49 -11.78 -26.37
CA SER A 428 -32.08 -10.47 -26.69
C SER A 428 -32.71 -9.78 -25.46
N ASP A 429 -33.16 -10.54 -24.46
CA ASP A 429 -33.73 -9.96 -23.24
C ASP A 429 -32.66 -9.27 -22.34
N VAL A 430 -31.40 -9.69 -22.46
CA VAL A 430 -30.31 -9.31 -21.53
C VAL A 430 -29.14 -8.59 -22.19
N CYS A 431 -28.99 -8.69 -23.52
CA CYS A 431 -27.84 -8.15 -24.24
C CYS A 431 -27.82 -6.61 -24.26
N TYR A 432 -26.62 -6.05 -24.32
CA TYR A 432 -26.43 -4.63 -24.63
C TYR A 432 -26.61 -4.42 -26.14
N ALA A 433 -27.54 -3.55 -26.53
CA ALA A 433 -27.88 -3.25 -27.92
C ALA A 433 -27.75 -1.74 -28.19
N PRO A 434 -26.68 -1.29 -28.88
CA PRO A 434 -26.38 0.14 -29.00
C PRO A 434 -27.32 0.90 -29.95
N LEU A 435 -27.80 0.27 -31.04
CA LEU A 435 -28.63 0.95 -32.04
C LEU A 435 -30.14 0.82 -31.78
N ASN A 436 -30.57 -0.24 -31.08
CA ASN A 436 -31.97 -0.50 -30.78
C ASN A 436 -32.16 -0.96 -29.31
N PRO A 437 -31.97 -0.06 -28.34
CA PRO A 437 -31.97 -0.41 -26.92
C PRO A 437 -33.37 -0.73 -26.36
N THR A 438 -34.46 -0.30 -27.01
CA THR A 438 -35.83 -0.43 -26.47
C THR A 438 -36.46 -1.79 -26.72
N GLN A 439 -36.23 -2.38 -27.90
CA GLN A 439 -36.77 -3.69 -28.29
C GLN A 439 -35.73 -4.41 -29.16
N PRO A 440 -34.62 -4.87 -28.56
CA PRO A 440 -33.53 -5.48 -29.31
C PRO A 440 -33.95 -6.81 -29.94
N GLY A 441 -33.61 -6.99 -31.22
CA GLY A 441 -33.54 -8.30 -31.85
C GLY A 441 -32.22 -9.00 -31.53
N LEU A 442 -32.08 -10.28 -31.94
CA LEU A 442 -30.82 -11.02 -31.79
C LEU A 442 -29.65 -10.36 -32.54
N ALA A 443 -29.93 -9.83 -33.74
CA ALA A 443 -28.97 -9.11 -34.57
C ALA A 443 -28.46 -7.81 -33.93
N ASP A 444 -29.26 -7.19 -33.05
CA ASP A 444 -28.93 -5.91 -32.41
C ASP A 444 -27.97 -6.07 -31.21
N CYS A 445 -27.73 -7.30 -30.75
CA CYS A 445 -26.89 -7.58 -29.60
C CYS A 445 -25.41 -7.37 -29.90
N CYS A 446 -24.72 -6.64 -29.01
CA CYS A 446 -23.29 -6.37 -29.14
C CYS A 446 -22.45 -7.62 -28.83
N VAL A 447 -22.07 -8.34 -29.89
CA VAL A 447 -21.14 -9.46 -29.87
C VAL A 447 -19.93 -9.10 -30.71
N ASN A 448 -18.74 -9.04 -30.10
CA ASN A 448 -17.49 -8.75 -30.80
C ASN A 448 -16.71 -10.05 -31.05
N SER A 449 -16.39 -10.34 -32.31
CA SER A 449 -15.64 -11.54 -32.73
C SER A 449 -15.13 -11.34 -34.16
N VAL A 450 -14.15 -12.16 -34.57
CA VAL A 450 -13.68 -12.20 -35.97
C VAL A 450 -14.79 -12.60 -36.96
N THR A 451 -15.75 -13.41 -36.53
CA THR A 451 -16.89 -13.87 -37.35
C THR A 451 -17.85 -12.73 -37.72
N GLN A 452 -17.82 -11.62 -36.99
CA GLN A 452 -18.66 -10.45 -37.25
C GLN A 452 -18.26 -9.67 -38.51
N TYR A 453 -17.02 -9.79 -38.97
CA TYR A 453 -16.66 -9.27 -40.30
C TYR A 453 -17.48 -9.94 -41.40
N PHE A 454 -17.96 -11.17 -41.16
CA PHE A 454 -18.86 -11.91 -42.05
C PHE A 454 -20.32 -11.89 -41.54
N GLN A 455 -20.63 -10.99 -40.59
CA GLN A 455 -21.94 -10.83 -39.95
C GLN A 455 -22.52 -12.17 -39.47
N ASN A 456 -21.66 -12.98 -38.83
CA ASN A 456 -21.98 -14.31 -38.31
C ASN A 456 -22.61 -15.26 -39.34
N ASN A 457 -22.32 -15.08 -40.63
CA ASN A 457 -22.95 -15.86 -41.70
C ASN A 457 -21.95 -16.79 -42.38
N GLY A 458 -22.13 -18.10 -42.18
CA GLY A 458 -21.28 -19.14 -42.79
C GLY A 458 -21.29 -19.15 -44.33
N THR A 459 -22.35 -18.63 -44.98
CA THR A 459 -22.38 -18.50 -46.44
C THR A 459 -21.45 -17.39 -46.93
N ARG A 460 -21.38 -16.25 -46.23
CA ARG A 460 -20.47 -15.14 -46.55
C ARG A 460 -19.01 -15.53 -46.37
N LEU A 461 -18.70 -16.30 -45.33
CA LEU A 461 -17.37 -16.88 -45.11
C LEU A 461 -16.92 -17.80 -46.26
N ALA A 462 -17.84 -18.52 -46.90
CA ALA A 462 -17.54 -19.45 -47.99
C ALA A 462 -17.56 -18.81 -49.40
N MET A 463 -17.83 -17.50 -49.51
CA MET A 463 -17.90 -16.84 -50.82
C MET A 463 -16.51 -16.68 -51.43
N THR A 464 -16.44 -16.86 -52.75
CA THR A 464 -15.25 -16.58 -53.57
C THR A 464 -15.67 -15.83 -54.81
N ALA A 465 -14.83 -14.90 -55.28
CA ALA A 465 -15.05 -14.15 -56.51
C ALA A 465 -13.76 -14.08 -57.33
N THR A 466 -13.84 -13.66 -58.59
CA THR A 466 -12.66 -13.46 -59.44
C THR A 466 -12.46 -11.97 -59.66
N GLN A 467 -11.24 -11.48 -59.45
CA GLN A 467 -10.90 -10.08 -59.60
C GLN A 467 -9.61 -9.93 -60.41
N THR A 468 -9.58 -8.93 -61.29
CA THR A 468 -8.42 -8.59 -62.11
C THR A 468 -7.86 -7.25 -61.64
N ASP A 469 -6.60 -7.23 -61.20
CA ASP A 469 -5.85 -6.01 -60.89
C ASP A 469 -4.66 -5.88 -61.86
N GLY A 470 -4.69 -4.83 -62.68
CA GLY A 470 -3.75 -4.64 -63.79
C GLY A 470 -3.75 -5.81 -64.79
N LYS A 471 -2.68 -6.62 -64.78
CA LYS A 471 -2.53 -7.82 -65.64
C LYS A 471 -2.68 -9.16 -64.90
N LYS A 472 -2.88 -9.14 -63.58
CA LYS A 472 -3.02 -10.35 -62.76
C LYS A 472 -4.50 -10.59 -62.49
N THR A 473 -5.01 -11.77 -62.84
CA THR A 473 -6.35 -12.23 -62.46
C THR A 473 -6.19 -13.35 -61.45
N GLY A 474 -6.92 -13.29 -60.34
CA GLY A 474 -6.95 -14.36 -59.36
C GLY A 474 -8.27 -14.40 -58.60
N THR A 475 -8.40 -15.41 -57.75
CA THR A 475 -9.55 -15.61 -56.89
C THR A 475 -9.39 -14.79 -55.62
N VAL A 476 -10.42 -14.03 -55.26
CA VAL A 476 -10.54 -13.38 -53.97
C VAL A 476 -11.48 -14.17 -53.08
N ASP A 477 -11.11 -14.31 -51.80
CA ASP A 477 -11.83 -15.11 -50.81
C ASP A 477 -11.90 -14.41 -49.45
N TRP A 478 -12.30 -15.16 -48.41
CA TRP A 478 -12.44 -14.61 -47.05
C TRP A 478 -11.12 -14.05 -46.49
N HIS A 479 -9.95 -14.48 -46.96
CA HIS A 479 -8.67 -13.94 -46.52
C HIS A 479 -8.52 -12.48 -46.96
N ASP A 480 -8.87 -12.14 -48.20
CA ASP A 480 -8.81 -10.77 -48.71
C ASP A 480 -9.77 -9.86 -47.96
N HIS A 481 -11.00 -10.33 -47.74
CA HIS A 481 -12.00 -9.60 -46.97
C HIS A 481 -11.51 -9.33 -45.55
N LEU A 482 -10.92 -10.34 -44.89
CA LEU A 482 -10.40 -10.19 -43.54
C LEU A 482 -9.23 -9.19 -43.50
N ILE A 483 -8.25 -9.29 -44.42
CA ILE A 483 -7.13 -8.33 -44.50
C ILE A 483 -7.65 -6.91 -44.70
N TYR A 484 -8.69 -6.72 -45.52
CA TYR A 484 -9.30 -5.42 -45.73
C TYR A 484 -9.96 -4.90 -44.44
N CYS A 485 -10.81 -5.70 -43.79
CA CYS A 485 -11.57 -5.27 -42.62
C CYS A 485 -10.70 -5.01 -41.39
N VAL A 486 -9.62 -5.75 -41.17
CA VAL A 486 -8.71 -5.46 -40.05
C VAL A 486 -7.97 -4.12 -40.23
N ASN A 487 -7.75 -3.70 -41.48
CA ASN A 487 -7.11 -2.41 -41.80
C ASN A 487 -8.13 -1.27 -41.91
N SER A 488 -9.41 -1.57 -42.15
CA SER A 488 -10.48 -0.58 -42.36
C SER A 488 -11.82 -1.06 -41.77
N PRO A 489 -11.92 -1.18 -40.43
CA PRO A 489 -13.08 -1.79 -39.75
C PRO A 489 -14.38 -0.96 -39.87
N LEU A 490 -14.27 0.32 -40.25
CA LEU A 490 -15.39 1.23 -40.44
C LEU A 490 -15.95 1.21 -41.88
N SER A 491 -15.45 0.32 -42.74
CA SER A 491 -15.90 0.26 -44.13
C SER A 491 -17.22 -0.51 -44.27
N PHE A 492 -18.19 0.10 -44.95
CA PHE A 492 -19.48 -0.53 -45.27
C PHE A 492 -19.42 -1.44 -46.49
N LYS A 493 -18.36 -1.35 -47.30
CA LYS A 493 -18.16 -2.15 -48.50
C LYS A 493 -16.66 -2.33 -48.75
N ASP A 494 -16.22 -3.57 -48.92
CA ASP A 494 -14.84 -3.85 -49.29
C ASP A 494 -14.56 -3.48 -50.75
N ILE A 495 -13.26 -3.36 -51.06
CA ILE A 495 -12.79 -3.01 -52.42
C ILE A 495 -12.70 -4.24 -53.33
N THR A 496 -13.02 -5.42 -52.80
CA THR A 496 -12.91 -6.67 -53.54
C THR A 496 -14.18 -6.93 -54.35
N ALA A 497 -14.15 -7.92 -55.25
CA ALA A 497 -15.33 -8.37 -55.97
C ALA A 497 -16.41 -9.03 -55.07
N LEU A 498 -16.12 -9.25 -53.78
CA LEU A 498 -17.08 -9.79 -52.80
C LEU A 498 -18.09 -8.73 -52.32
N GLU A 499 -17.71 -7.45 -52.33
CA GLU A 499 -18.58 -6.33 -51.97
C GLU A 499 -19.22 -6.43 -50.57
N LEU A 500 -18.51 -7.05 -49.62
CA LEU A 500 -18.99 -7.33 -48.26
C LEU A 500 -18.74 -6.15 -47.31
N SER A 501 -19.58 -6.01 -46.28
CA SER A 501 -19.40 -5.02 -45.21
C SER A 501 -18.42 -5.50 -44.14
N CYS A 502 -17.63 -4.59 -43.54
CA CYS A 502 -16.79 -4.90 -42.38
C CYS A 502 -17.49 -4.63 -41.03
N MET A 503 -18.70 -4.06 -41.06
CA MET A 503 -19.48 -3.77 -39.85
C MET A 503 -20.09 -5.06 -39.30
N ALA A 504 -20.20 -5.16 -37.98
CA ALA A 504 -20.91 -6.25 -37.34
C ALA A 504 -22.41 -6.23 -37.66
N GLU A 505 -23.09 -7.35 -37.39
CA GLU A 505 -24.53 -7.48 -37.58
C GLU A 505 -25.33 -6.41 -36.79
N TYR A 506 -24.86 -6.04 -35.60
CA TYR A 506 -25.48 -5.01 -34.74
C TYR A 506 -25.22 -3.57 -35.23
N GLY A 507 -24.54 -3.40 -36.36
CA GLY A 507 -24.32 -2.10 -37.00
C GLY A 507 -23.18 -1.25 -36.42
N GLY A 508 -22.33 -1.81 -35.56
CA GLY A 508 -21.09 -1.18 -35.09
C GLY A 508 -19.81 -1.81 -35.67
N PRO A 509 -18.67 -1.11 -35.61
CA PRO A 509 -17.40 -1.64 -36.08
C PRO A 509 -16.80 -2.62 -35.06
N VAL A 510 -16.19 -3.70 -35.55
CA VAL A 510 -15.36 -4.57 -34.71
C VAL A 510 -13.91 -4.16 -34.91
N PHE A 511 -13.31 -3.59 -33.88
CA PHE A 511 -11.91 -3.23 -33.95
C PHE A 511 -11.01 -4.48 -33.82
N PRO A 512 -9.87 -4.55 -34.52
CA PRO A 512 -9.00 -5.72 -34.46
C PRO A 512 -8.49 -6.03 -33.05
N TYR A 513 -8.14 -5.00 -32.27
CA TYR A 513 -7.56 -5.17 -30.93
C TYR A 513 -8.53 -5.74 -29.87
N ILE A 514 -9.83 -5.85 -30.17
CA ILE A 514 -10.82 -6.53 -29.31
C ILE A 514 -11.24 -7.91 -29.82
N ALA A 515 -10.86 -8.27 -31.06
CA ALA A 515 -11.21 -9.55 -31.70
C ALA A 515 -10.01 -10.49 -31.85
N PHE A 516 -8.80 -9.96 -31.90
CA PHE A 516 -7.55 -10.70 -32.03
C PHE A 516 -6.65 -10.48 -30.81
N GLY A 517 -5.82 -11.46 -30.50
CA GLY A 517 -4.80 -11.40 -29.45
C GLY A 517 -3.48 -12.05 -29.86
N GLY A 518 -2.39 -11.64 -29.21
CA GLY A 518 -1.05 -12.20 -29.43
C GLY A 518 -0.53 -11.96 -30.85
N TYR A 519 -0.47 -10.70 -31.29
CA TYR A 519 0.07 -10.32 -32.60
C TYR A 519 1.20 -9.28 -32.46
N PRO A 520 2.20 -9.28 -33.36
CA PRO A 520 3.27 -8.29 -33.35
C PRO A 520 2.84 -6.98 -34.06
N GLY A 521 2.86 -5.87 -33.33
CA GLY A 521 2.61 -4.54 -33.89
C GLY A 521 1.19 -4.40 -34.46
N SER A 522 1.08 -4.24 -35.79
CA SER A 522 -0.20 -4.10 -36.51
C SER A 522 -0.51 -5.28 -37.46
N GLU A 523 0.22 -6.40 -37.33
CA GLU A 523 0.03 -7.58 -38.19
C GLU A 523 -1.00 -8.55 -37.58
N TYR A 524 -2.29 -8.21 -37.72
CA TYR A 524 -3.39 -8.99 -37.13
C TYR A 524 -3.58 -10.39 -37.74
N THR A 525 -3.08 -10.64 -38.95
CA THR A 525 -3.14 -11.97 -39.60
C THR A 525 -2.21 -12.99 -38.92
N GLU A 526 -1.22 -12.54 -38.15
CA GLU A 526 -0.32 -13.37 -37.36
C GLU A 526 -0.79 -13.58 -35.91
N ALA A 527 -2.04 -13.23 -35.58
CA ALA A 527 -2.60 -13.38 -34.24
C ALA A 527 -2.56 -14.83 -33.74
N GLU A 528 -2.17 -15.02 -32.48
CA GLU A 528 -2.14 -16.34 -31.82
C GLU A 528 -3.50 -16.73 -31.19
N ALA A 529 -4.36 -15.75 -30.90
CA ALA A 529 -5.64 -15.96 -30.24
C ALA A 529 -6.80 -15.20 -30.90
N LEU A 530 -8.00 -15.79 -30.84
CA LEU A 530 -9.26 -15.17 -31.24
C LEU A 530 -10.11 -14.91 -30.00
N ILE A 531 -10.68 -13.72 -29.91
CA ILE A 531 -11.43 -13.26 -28.73
C ILE A 531 -12.89 -13.04 -29.14
N VAL A 532 -13.80 -13.68 -28.40
CA VAL A 532 -15.25 -13.50 -28.54
C VAL A 532 -15.74 -12.82 -27.27
N THR A 533 -16.38 -11.66 -27.39
CA THR A 533 -16.90 -10.90 -26.26
C THR A 533 -18.40 -10.65 -26.42
N TYR A 534 -19.20 -11.09 -25.46
CA TYR A 534 -20.61 -10.78 -25.32
C TYR A 534 -20.80 -9.69 -24.26
N SER A 535 -21.45 -8.60 -24.64
CA SER A 535 -21.76 -7.49 -23.72
C SER A 535 -23.22 -7.56 -23.28
N LEU A 536 -23.46 -7.67 -21.98
CA LEU A 536 -24.80 -7.71 -21.39
C LEU A 536 -25.10 -6.44 -20.59
N ASN A 537 -26.36 -6.03 -20.56
CA ASN A 537 -26.78 -4.92 -19.71
C ASN A 537 -26.56 -5.27 -18.25
N ASN A 538 -26.08 -4.30 -17.47
CA ASN A 538 -25.93 -4.44 -16.04
C ASN A 538 -27.09 -3.75 -15.32
N PHE A 539 -27.48 -4.28 -14.17
CA PHE A 539 -28.59 -3.75 -13.38
C PHE A 539 -28.22 -3.76 -11.90
N PRO A 540 -28.74 -2.81 -11.09
CA PRO A 540 -28.64 -2.88 -9.63
C PRO A 540 -29.17 -4.23 -9.11
N ARG A 541 -28.59 -4.73 -8.00
CA ARG A 541 -28.98 -6.05 -7.44
C ARG A 541 -30.45 -6.12 -7.00
N ASP A 542 -31.09 -4.99 -6.71
CA ASP A 542 -32.52 -4.92 -6.36
C ASP A 542 -33.46 -5.04 -7.58
N ASP A 543 -32.92 -4.91 -8.80
CA ASP A 543 -33.70 -5.02 -10.03
C ASP A 543 -33.90 -6.50 -10.41
N PRO A 544 -35.14 -6.97 -10.67
CA PRO A 544 -35.40 -8.36 -11.05
C PRO A 544 -34.66 -8.78 -12.32
N ARG A 545 -34.33 -7.85 -13.23
CA ARG A 545 -33.58 -8.13 -14.46
C ARG A 545 -32.14 -8.57 -14.18
N HIS A 546 -31.59 -8.23 -13.03
CA HIS A 546 -30.27 -8.71 -12.61
C HIS A 546 -30.23 -10.25 -12.54
N GLU A 547 -31.30 -10.88 -12.04
CA GLU A 547 -31.42 -12.35 -11.98
C GLU A 547 -31.49 -12.98 -13.38
N TRP A 548 -32.11 -12.31 -14.34
CA TRP A 548 -32.22 -12.78 -15.73
C TRP A 548 -30.83 -12.89 -16.35
N VAL A 549 -30.02 -11.86 -16.16
CA VAL A 549 -28.63 -11.81 -16.65
C VAL A 549 -27.80 -12.92 -16.01
N LEU A 550 -27.89 -13.08 -14.69
CA LEU A 550 -27.16 -14.14 -13.97
C LEU A 550 -27.57 -15.54 -14.45
N SER A 551 -28.85 -15.77 -14.70
CA SER A 551 -29.36 -17.05 -15.19
C SER A 551 -28.85 -17.35 -16.60
N TRP A 552 -28.81 -16.35 -17.48
CA TRP A 552 -28.25 -16.49 -18.82
C TRP A 552 -26.73 -16.73 -18.79
N GLU A 553 -25.98 -16.00 -17.95
CA GLU A 553 -24.54 -16.20 -17.76
C GLU A 553 -24.20 -17.63 -17.28
N ARG A 554 -25.03 -18.20 -16.40
CA ARG A 554 -24.84 -19.60 -15.97
C ARG A 554 -24.95 -20.55 -17.16
N ARG A 555 -25.96 -20.36 -18.00
CA ARG A 555 -26.17 -21.20 -19.18
C ARG A 555 -25.07 -20.99 -20.23
N PHE A 556 -24.57 -19.76 -20.38
CA PHE A 556 -23.39 -19.46 -21.19
C PHE A 556 -22.17 -20.29 -20.76
N LEU A 557 -21.87 -20.36 -19.47
CA LEU A 557 -20.75 -21.16 -18.94
C LEU A 557 -20.90 -22.65 -19.27
N GLU A 558 -22.10 -23.20 -19.15
CA GLU A 558 -22.39 -24.60 -19.51
C GLU A 558 -22.13 -24.86 -21.00
N VAL A 559 -22.66 -24.01 -21.88
CA VAL A 559 -22.53 -24.18 -23.35
C VAL A 559 -21.06 -24.04 -23.80
N VAL A 560 -20.32 -23.08 -23.24
CA VAL A 560 -18.89 -22.91 -23.56
C VAL A 560 -18.06 -24.05 -22.98
N GLY A 561 -18.39 -24.55 -21.78
CA GLY A 561 -17.75 -25.74 -21.20
C GLY A 561 -17.99 -27.01 -22.02
N ASP A 562 -19.18 -27.17 -22.61
CA ASP A 562 -19.48 -28.26 -23.56
C ASP A 562 -18.65 -28.13 -24.84
N PHE A 563 -18.51 -26.90 -25.36
CA PHE A 563 -17.70 -26.62 -26.54
C PHE A 563 -16.21 -26.89 -26.30
N GLN A 564 -15.67 -26.49 -25.15
CA GLN A 564 -14.29 -26.77 -24.73
C GLN A 564 -14.04 -28.28 -24.69
N ARG A 565 -14.95 -29.07 -24.11
CA ARG A 565 -14.82 -30.54 -24.06
C ARG A 565 -14.91 -31.19 -25.44
N ALA A 566 -15.76 -30.69 -26.33
CA ALA A 566 -15.91 -31.22 -27.69
C ALA A 566 -14.69 -30.95 -28.58
N HIS A 567 -14.06 -29.77 -28.46
CA HIS A 567 -12.96 -29.33 -29.32
C HIS A 567 -11.56 -29.37 -28.68
N GLY A 568 -11.46 -29.80 -27.41
CA GLY A 568 -10.22 -29.81 -26.63
C GLY A 568 -8.99 -30.48 -27.26
N PRO A 569 -9.09 -31.51 -28.13
CA PRO A 569 -7.91 -32.07 -28.80
C PRO A 569 -7.25 -31.12 -29.81
N ASN A 570 -8.03 -30.22 -30.40
CA ASN A 570 -7.60 -29.37 -31.52
C ASN A 570 -7.51 -27.89 -31.14
N LEU A 571 -8.27 -27.45 -30.14
CA LEU A 571 -8.39 -26.06 -29.69
C LEU A 571 -8.19 -25.97 -28.18
N SER A 572 -7.49 -24.92 -27.76
CA SER A 572 -7.48 -24.50 -26.36
C SER A 572 -8.44 -23.32 -26.20
N VAL A 573 -9.43 -23.49 -25.32
CA VAL A 573 -10.50 -22.54 -25.08
C VAL A 573 -10.47 -22.13 -23.62
N ALA A 574 -10.32 -20.84 -23.36
CA ALA A 574 -10.40 -20.25 -22.03
C ALA A 574 -11.56 -19.25 -21.99
N PHE A 575 -12.32 -19.19 -20.90
CA PHE A 575 -13.55 -18.40 -20.85
C PHE A 575 -13.84 -17.83 -19.47
N MET A 576 -14.61 -16.75 -19.43
CA MET A 576 -15.18 -16.19 -18.22
C MET A 576 -16.61 -15.68 -18.46
N ALA A 577 -17.41 -15.72 -17.41
CA ALA A 577 -18.58 -14.85 -17.27
C ALA A 577 -18.36 -13.89 -16.10
N GLU A 578 -19.04 -12.75 -16.08
CA GLU A 578 -18.86 -11.76 -15.01
C GLU A 578 -19.20 -12.35 -13.62
N ARG A 579 -20.14 -13.30 -13.53
CA ARG A 579 -20.45 -14.05 -12.30
C ARG A 579 -19.38 -15.07 -11.87
N SER A 580 -18.50 -15.52 -12.77
CA SER A 580 -17.58 -16.64 -12.54
C SER A 580 -16.69 -16.42 -11.31
N LEU A 581 -16.25 -15.19 -11.07
CA LEU A 581 -15.40 -14.86 -9.94
C LEU A 581 -16.13 -15.03 -8.59
N GLU A 582 -17.39 -14.57 -8.50
CA GLU A 582 -18.21 -14.70 -7.28
C GLU A 582 -18.55 -16.19 -7.01
N ASP A 583 -18.89 -16.93 -8.07
CA ASP A 583 -19.22 -18.37 -7.97
C ASP A 583 -18.01 -19.21 -7.52
N GLU A 584 -16.82 -19.01 -8.11
CA GLU A 584 -15.62 -19.79 -7.77
C GLU A 584 -15.12 -19.51 -6.35
N ILE A 585 -15.22 -18.26 -5.87
CA ILE A 585 -14.89 -17.92 -4.47
C ILE A 585 -15.84 -18.68 -3.53
N ASN A 586 -17.16 -18.60 -3.75
CA ASN A 586 -18.15 -19.25 -2.89
C ASN A 586 -18.02 -20.78 -2.89
N ARG A 587 -17.67 -21.40 -4.03
CA ARG A 587 -17.42 -22.86 -4.12
C ARG A 587 -16.28 -23.27 -3.19
N THR A 588 -15.14 -22.57 -3.25
CA THR A 588 -13.98 -22.92 -2.41
C THR A 588 -14.24 -22.77 -0.93
N THR A 589 -14.95 -21.71 -0.53
CA THR A 589 -15.35 -21.49 0.85
C THR A 589 -16.16 -22.68 1.38
N GLY A 590 -17.10 -23.21 0.58
CA GLY A 590 -17.86 -24.41 0.94
C GLY A 590 -17.00 -25.67 1.11
N GLU A 591 -15.98 -25.86 0.27
CA GLU A 591 -15.07 -27.02 0.32
C GLU A 591 -14.13 -27.00 1.53
N ASP A 592 -13.85 -25.82 2.11
CA ASP A 592 -12.94 -25.65 3.24
C ASP A 592 -13.61 -25.81 4.62
N ILE A 593 -14.95 -25.74 4.70
CA ILE A 593 -15.71 -25.92 5.96
C ILE A 593 -15.32 -27.23 6.71
N PRO A 594 -15.19 -28.41 6.06
CA PRO A 594 -14.75 -29.62 6.74
C PRO A 594 -13.32 -29.53 7.29
N VAL A 595 -12.42 -28.82 6.62
CA VAL A 595 -11.02 -28.63 7.06
C VAL A 595 -10.99 -27.84 8.36
N PHE A 596 -11.77 -26.77 8.46
CA PHE A 596 -11.95 -26.02 9.72
C PHE A 596 -12.55 -26.90 10.83
N ALA A 597 -13.57 -27.68 10.53
CA ALA A 597 -14.18 -28.60 11.50
C ALA A 597 -13.16 -29.62 12.07
N ILE A 598 -12.28 -30.16 11.21
CA ILE A 598 -11.18 -31.04 11.63
C ILE A 598 -10.18 -30.29 12.51
N SER A 599 -9.83 -29.05 12.15
CA SER A 599 -8.94 -28.20 12.96
C SER A 599 -9.50 -28.01 14.38
N TYR A 600 -10.79 -27.66 14.51
CA TYR A 600 -11.46 -27.53 15.80
C TYR A 600 -11.47 -28.84 16.61
N LEU A 601 -11.71 -29.98 15.96
CA LEU A 601 -11.67 -31.29 16.62
C LEU A 601 -10.27 -31.64 17.15
N VAL A 602 -9.22 -31.30 16.40
CA VAL A 602 -7.82 -31.53 16.81
C VAL A 602 -7.47 -30.65 18.02
N VAL A 603 -7.84 -29.37 17.99
CA VAL A 603 -7.65 -28.46 19.13
C VAL A 603 -8.42 -28.95 20.36
N PHE A 604 -9.66 -29.40 20.18
CA PHE A 604 -10.44 -29.99 21.28
C PHE A 604 -9.77 -31.23 21.87
N ALA A 605 -9.36 -32.17 21.03
CA ALA A 605 -8.67 -33.38 21.46
C ALA A 605 -7.39 -33.02 22.25
N TYR A 606 -6.65 -32.02 21.79
CA TYR A 606 -5.48 -31.50 22.49
C TYR A 606 -5.85 -30.96 23.88
N ILE A 607 -6.80 -30.03 23.99
CA ILE A 607 -7.21 -29.41 25.26
C ILE A 607 -7.69 -30.47 26.26
N ALA A 608 -8.53 -31.41 25.81
CA ALA A 608 -9.07 -32.47 26.65
C ALA A 608 -7.97 -33.39 27.22
N LEU A 609 -6.94 -33.70 26.41
CA LEU A 609 -5.82 -34.54 26.82
C LEU A 609 -4.80 -33.78 27.68
N ALA A 610 -4.51 -32.53 27.36
CA ALA A 610 -3.44 -31.75 27.97
C ALA A 610 -3.82 -31.16 29.34
N LEU A 611 -5.12 -30.95 29.60
CA LEU A 611 -5.62 -30.52 30.92
C LEU A 611 -5.64 -31.64 31.97
N GLY A 612 -5.60 -32.91 31.55
CA GLY A 612 -5.60 -34.07 32.45
C GLY A 612 -4.26 -34.28 33.17
N GLU A 613 -4.30 -34.71 34.43
CA GLU A 613 -3.12 -35.20 35.14
C GLU A 613 -3.16 -36.72 35.22
N TYR A 614 -2.17 -37.41 34.65
CA TYR A 614 -2.15 -38.87 34.64
C TYR A 614 -1.18 -39.39 35.69
N THR A 615 -1.68 -39.70 36.89
CA THR A 615 -0.83 -40.25 37.97
C THR A 615 -0.69 -41.77 37.86
N ALA A 616 -1.73 -42.46 37.39
CA ALA A 616 -1.74 -43.91 37.18
C ALA A 616 -2.77 -44.33 36.12
N TRP A 617 -2.46 -45.36 35.34
CA TRP A 617 -3.33 -45.91 34.28
C TRP A 617 -4.76 -46.26 34.75
N ARG A 618 -4.93 -46.69 36.01
CA ARG A 618 -6.25 -46.99 36.59
C ARG A 618 -7.08 -45.75 36.98
N ARG A 619 -6.46 -44.58 37.15
CA ARG A 619 -7.13 -43.33 37.57
C ARG A 619 -7.41 -42.37 36.42
N VAL A 620 -6.98 -42.71 35.20
CA VAL A 620 -7.15 -41.88 33.99
C VAL A 620 -8.59 -41.39 33.78
N LEU A 621 -9.61 -42.25 33.99
CA LEU A 621 -11.03 -41.89 33.81
C LEU A 621 -11.62 -41.01 34.92
N VAL A 622 -10.95 -40.93 36.08
CA VAL A 622 -11.32 -40.02 37.19
C VAL A 622 -10.59 -38.70 37.02
N GLU A 623 -9.31 -38.76 36.66
CA GLU A 623 -8.39 -37.63 36.53
C GLU A 623 -8.49 -36.90 35.18
N SER A 624 -9.23 -37.46 34.21
CA SER A 624 -9.57 -36.76 32.97
C SER A 624 -10.38 -35.49 33.24
N LYS A 625 -10.17 -34.50 32.36
CA LYS A 625 -10.80 -33.17 32.42
C LYS A 625 -11.60 -32.88 31.14
N VAL A 626 -12.18 -33.91 30.54
CA VAL A 626 -12.98 -33.82 29.31
C VAL A 626 -14.22 -32.96 29.53
N THR A 627 -14.91 -33.09 30.68
CA THR A 627 -16.08 -32.25 30.98
C THR A 627 -15.70 -30.77 31.09
N LEU A 628 -14.54 -30.49 31.67
CA LEU A 628 -14.02 -29.13 31.79
C LEU A 628 -13.60 -28.57 30.42
N ALA A 629 -12.99 -29.39 29.56
CA ALA A 629 -12.63 -29.02 28.19
C ALA A 629 -13.86 -28.73 27.33
N LEU A 630 -14.88 -29.60 27.37
CA LEU A 630 -16.17 -29.39 26.68
C LEU A 630 -16.88 -28.12 27.17
N GLY A 631 -16.89 -27.90 28.49
CA GLY A 631 -17.46 -26.68 29.08
C GLY A 631 -16.69 -25.41 28.68
N GLY A 632 -15.37 -25.49 28.60
CA GLY A 632 -14.51 -24.40 28.11
C GLY A 632 -14.82 -24.02 26.66
N ILE A 633 -14.89 -25.00 25.76
CA ILE A 633 -15.23 -24.75 24.35
C ILE A 633 -16.66 -24.22 24.21
N ALA A 634 -17.62 -24.74 24.98
CA ALA A 634 -18.99 -24.24 24.96
C ALA A 634 -19.07 -22.76 25.39
N VAL A 635 -18.23 -22.35 26.36
CA VAL A 635 -18.10 -20.94 26.78
C VAL A 635 -17.56 -20.07 25.64
N VAL A 636 -16.48 -20.50 24.99
CA VAL A 636 -15.86 -19.78 23.86
C VAL A 636 -16.83 -19.65 22.69
N LEU A 637 -17.41 -20.76 22.22
CA LEU A 637 -18.38 -20.74 21.11
C LEU A 637 -19.64 -19.94 21.46
N GLY A 638 -20.09 -20.03 22.72
CA GLY A 638 -21.17 -19.19 23.22
C GLY A 638 -20.85 -17.69 23.13
N ALA A 639 -19.60 -17.29 23.41
CA ALA A 639 -19.15 -15.91 23.25
C ALA A 639 -19.21 -15.46 21.78
N VAL A 640 -18.72 -16.31 20.87
CA VAL A 640 -18.73 -16.04 19.42
C VAL A 640 -20.16 -15.87 18.90
N PHE A 641 -21.06 -16.82 19.17
CA PHE A 641 -22.45 -16.73 18.74
C PHE A 641 -23.21 -15.57 19.40
N ALA A 642 -22.95 -15.29 20.68
CA ALA A 642 -23.52 -14.13 21.36
C ALA A 642 -23.05 -12.81 20.74
N SER A 643 -21.77 -12.70 20.36
CA SER A 643 -21.22 -11.50 19.72
C SER A 643 -21.83 -11.28 18.33
N MET A 644 -21.88 -12.33 17.49
CA MET A 644 -22.47 -12.26 16.16
C MET A 644 -23.97 -11.95 16.21
N GLY A 645 -24.71 -12.58 17.14
CA GLY A 645 -26.13 -12.30 17.35
C GLY A 645 -26.37 -10.87 17.85
N PHE A 646 -25.54 -10.38 18.78
CA PHE A 646 -25.63 -9.00 19.25
C PHE A 646 -25.41 -7.98 18.13
N LEU A 647 -24.39 -8.17 17.30
CA LEU A 647 -24.11 -7.28 16.17
C LEU A 647 -25.17 -7.36 15.06
N ALA A 648 -25.72 -8.55 14.82
CA ALA A 648 -26.84 -8.74 13.90
C ALA A 648 -28.12 -8.02 14.38
N LEU A 649 -28.38 -7.96 15.69
CA LEU A 649 -29.48 -7.17 16.26
C LEU A 649 -29.29 -5.65 16.08
N LEU A 650 -28.04 -5.19 16.02
CA LEU A 650 -27.71 -3.80 15.70
C LEU A 650 -27.78 -3.50 14.18
N GLY A 651 -28.10 -4.50 13.35
CA GLY A 651 -28.22 -4.35 11.90
C GLY A 651 -26.89 -4.30 11.16
N LEU A 652 -25.78 -4.72 11.78
CA LEU A 652 -24.49 -4.80 11.11
C LEU A 652 -24.42 -6.08 10.26
N PRO A 653 -24.10 -5.98 8.96
CA PRO A 653 -23.92 -7.17 8.12
C PRO A 653 -22.64 -7.92 8.49
N SER A 654 -22.66 -9.22 8.24
CA SER A 654 -21.51 -10.12 8.40
C SER A 654 -21.01 -10.63 7.05
N SER A 655 -19.82 -11.22 7.03
CA SER A 655 -19.21 -11.81 5.84
C SER A 655 -18.83 -13.27 6.08
N LEU A 656 -18.58 -14.03 5.02
CA LEU A 656 -18.16 -15.43 5.12
C LEU A 656 -16.82 -15.57 5.87
N VAL A 657 -15.88 -14.65 5.63
CA VAL A 657 -14.58 -14.62 6.33
C VAL A 657 -14.75 -14.51 7.85
N ILE A 658 -15.74 -13.76 8.33
CA ILE A 658 -16.02 -13.62 9.77
C ILE A 658 -16.50 -14.94 10.37
N LEU A 659 -17.39 -15.66 9.67
CA LEU A 659 -17.94 -16.93 10.15
C LEU A 659 -16.86 -18.02 10.27
N GLU A 660 -15.84 -17.98 9.43
CA GLU A 660 -14.77 -18.99 9.44
C GLU A 660 -13.64 -18.65 10.41
N VAL A 661 -13.18 -17.40 10.40
CA VAL A 661 -11.93 -16.99 11.06
C VAL A 661 -12.14 -16.54 12.50
N VAL A 662 -13.22 -15.81 12.80
CA VAL A 662 -13.43 -15.28 14.17
C VAL A 662 -13.56 -16.39 15.21
N PRO A 663 -14.31 -17.49 14.99
CA PRO A 663 -14.37 -18.55 15.98
C PRO A 663 -13.00 -19.22 16.22
N PHE A 664 -12.14 -19.30 15.20
CA PHE A 664 -10.79 -19.84 15.32
C PHE A 664 -9.91 -18.93 16.19
N LEU A 665 -9.93 -17.63 15.91
CA LEU A 665 -9.16 -16.62 16.65
C LEU A 665 -9.60 -16.55 18.12
N VAL A 666 -10.91 -16.55 18.39
CA VAL A 666 -11.43 -16.47 19.75
C VAL A 666 -11.18 -17.77 20.52
N LEU A 667 -11.19 -18.92 19.84
CA LEU A 667 -10.82 -20.20 20.46
C LEU A 667 -9.35 -20.24 20.88
N ALA A 668 -8.44 -19.68 20.07
CA ALA A 668 -7.02 -19.57 20.42
C ALA A 668 -6.85 -18.84 21.77
N VAL A 669 -7.28 -17.59 21.82
CA VAL A 669 -7.21 -16.72 23.02
C VAL A 669 -7.96 -17.33 24.21
N GLY A 670 -9.18 -17.83 23.97
CA GLY A 670 -10.04 -18.31 25.04
C GLY A 670 -9.54 -19.61 25.67
N ALA A 671 -9.02 -20.53 24.85
CA ALA A 671 -8.41 -21.76 25.34
C ALA A 671 -7.18 -21.49 26.21
N ASP A 672 -6.40 -20.46 25.90
CA ASP A 672 -5.18 -20.11 26.62
C ASP A 672 -5.48 -19.62 28.04
N ASN A 673 -6.46 -18.72 28.19
CA ASN A 673 -6.93 -18.27 29.50
C ASN A 673 -7.46 -19.45 30.35
N ILE A 674 -8.23 -20.35 29.74
CA ILE A 674 -8.70 -21.58 30.40
C ILE A 674 -7.52 -22.42 30.88
N PHE A 675 -6.51 -22.61 30.03
CA PHE A 675 -5.36 -23.46 30.33
C PHE A 675 -4.52 -22.91 31.48
N ILE A 676 -4.21 -21.61 31.46
CA ILE A 676 -3.43 -20.95 32.51
C ILE A 676 -4.18 -21.02 33.85
N PHE A 677 -5.50 -20.81 33.86
CA PHE A 677 -6.29 -20.88 35.10
C PHE A 677 -6.29 -22.27 35.72
N VAL A 678 -6.56 -23.31 34.90
CA VAL A 678 -6.62 -24.70 35.37
C VAL A 678 -5.25 -25.19 35.85
N GLN A 679 -4.18 -24.85 35.13
CA GLN A 679 -2.83 -25.24 35.54
C GLN A 679 -2.37 -24.55 36.82
N GLU A 680 -2.73 -23.29 37.06
CA GLU A 680 -2.45 -22.64 38.35
C GLU A 680 -3.25 -23.29 39.49
N TYR A 681 -4.52 -23.64 39.24
CA TYR A 681 -5.34 -24.37 40.21
C TYR A 681 -4.71 -25.74 40.58
N GLN A 682 -4.26 -26.51 39.59
CA GLN A 682 -3.58 -27.80 39.80
C GLN A 682 -2.19 -27.65 40.46
N GLN A 683 -1.54 -26.49 40.32
CA GLN A 683 -0.25 -26.21 40.95
C GLN A 683 -0.38 -25.72 42.39
N SER A 684 -1.47 -25.05 42.71
CA SER A 684 -1.70 -24.47 44.03
C SER A 684 -2.15 -25.55 45.00
N GLN A 685 -1.43 -25.72 46.11
CA GLN A 685 -1.92 -26.53 47.22
C GLN A 685 -2.88 -25.73 48.08
N ARG A 686 -3.86 -26.44 48.65
CA ARG A 686 -4.87 -25.86 49.54
C ARG A 686 -4.29 -25.66 50.93
N GLU A 687 -4.54 -24.48 51.52
CA GLU A 687 -4.05 -24.18 52.86
C GLU A 687 -4.85 -24.97 53.92
N PRO A 688 -4.22 -25.38 55.04
CA PRO A 688 -4.92 -26.12 56.09
C PRO A 688 -6.08 -25.29 56.66
N GLY A 689 -7.31 -25.78 56.51
CA GLY A 689 -8.55 -25.09 56.92
C GLY A 689 -9.27 -24.27 55.83
N GLU A 690 -8.72 -24.18 54.62
CA GLU A 690 -9.31 -23.43 53.50
C GLU A 690 -10.48 -24.19 52.84
N THR A 691 -11.63 -23.54 52.62
CA THR A 691 -12.76 -24.11 51.85
C THR A 691 -12.48 -24.14 50.34
N ARG A 692 -13.25 -24.91 49.56
CA ARG A 692 -12.96 -25.11 48.12
C ARG A 692 -13.18 -23.81 47.37
N GLU A 693 -14.24 -23.10 47.74
CA GLU A 693 -14.63 -21.82 47.20
C GLU A 693 -13.56 -20.76 47.48
N GLN A 694 -13.01 -20.75 48.71
CA GLN A 694 -11.90 -19.87 49.08
C GLN A 694 -10.62 -20.20 48.31
N HIS A 695 -10.34 -21.49 48.07
CA HIS A 695 -9.21 -21.92 47.26
C HIS A 695 -9.34 -21.46 45.80
N VAL A 696 -10.50 -21.70 45.16
CA VAL A 696 -10.79 -21.22 43.78
C VAL A 696 -10.67 -19.69 43.71
N GLY A 697 -11.22 -18.96 44.69
CA GLY A 697 -11.11 -17.50 44.74
C GLY A 697 -9.67 -17.01 44.94
N ARG A 698 -8.85 -17.69 45.75
CA ARG A 698 -7.43 -17.35 45.95
C ARG A 698 -6.62 -17.60 44.67
N VAL A 699 -6.86 -18.71 43.97
CA VAL A 699 -6.23 -19.00 42.68
C VAL A 699 -6.64 -17.93 41.66
N LEU A 700 -7.94 -17.66 41.50
CA LEU A 700 -8.43 -16.65 40.56
C LEU A 700 -7.80 -15.27 40.81
N ALA A 701 -7.66 -14.85 42.09
CA ALA A 701 -7.01 -13.60 42.45
C ALA A 701 -5.54 -13.48 42.01
N ARG A 702 -4.85 -14.61 41.80
CA ARG A 702 -3.46 -14.66 41.35
C ARG A 702 -3.35 -14.57 39.83
N VAL A 703 -4.30 -15.13 39.08
CA VAL A 703 -4.20 -15.29 37.61
C VAL A 703 -5.04 -14.27 36.84
N ALA A 704 -6.21 -13.89 37.38
CA ALA A 704 -7.15 -12.99 36.71
C ALA A 704 -6.58 -11.59 36.35
N PRO A 705 -5.68 -10.96 37.15
CA PRO A 705 -5.07 -9.70 36.72
C PRO A 705 -4.28 -9.82 35.41
N SER A 706 -3.64 -10.97 35.19
CA SER A 706 -2.89 -11.22 33.96
C SER A 706 -3.81 -11.50 32.78
N MET A 707 -4.88 -12.28 32.98
CA MET A 707 -5.90 -12.54 31.94
C MET A 707 -6.61 -11.26 31.53
N LEU A 708 -6.97 -10.41 32.50
CA LEU A 708 -7.58 -9.11 32.25
C LEU A 708 -6.65 -8.20 31.43
N LEU A 709 -5.34 -8.21 31.72
CA LEU A 709 -4.36 -7.44 30.95
C LEU A 709 -4.33 -7.87 29.48
N CYS A 710 -4.27 -9.17 29.20
CA CYS A 710 -4.27 -9.70 27.84
C CYS A 710 -5.56 -9.34 27.12
N SER A 711 -6.71 -9.77 27.64
CA SER A 711 -8.02 -9.56 26.99
C SER A 711 -8.35 -8.08 26.82
N LEU A 712 -8.03 -7.21 27.78
CA LEU A 712 -8.28 -5.77 27.63
C LEU A 712 -7.38 -5.16 26.54
N SER A 713 -6.12 -5.57 26.45
CA SER A 713 -5.21 -5.10 25.41
C SER A 713 -5.69 -5.53 24.03
N GLU A 714 -6.10 -6.79 23.87
CA GLU A 714 -6.66 -7.32 22.63
C GLU A 714 -7.94 -6.62 22.20
N VAL A 715 -8.90 -6.46 23.13
CA VAL A 715 -10.16 -5.77 22.86
C VAL A 715 -9.89 -4.35 22.36
N ILE A 716 -9.00 -3.60 23.02
CA ILE A 716 -8.67 -2.23 22.59
C ILE A 716 -7.94 -2.24 21.23
N CYS A 717 -7.00 -3.15 21.01
CA CYS A 717 -6.30 -3.28 19.73
C CYS A 717 -7.26 -3.59 18.57
N PHE A 718 -8.20 -4.52 18.74
CA PHE A 718 -9.20 -4.83 17.72
C PHE A 718 -10.20 -3.67 17.52
N PHE A 719 -10.60 -2.96 18.58
CA PHE A 719 -11.41 -1.74 18.42
C PHE A 719 -10.68 -0.64 17.65
N LEU A 720 -9.38 -0.45 17.86
CA LEU A 720 -8.58 0.48 17.05
C LEU A 720 -8.40 -0.02 15.61
N GLY A 721 -8.28 -1.33 15.41
CA GLY A 721 -8.31 -1.94 14.07
C GLY A 721 -9.62 -1.67 13.31
N ALA A 722 -10.73 -1.49 14.02
CA ALA A 722 -12.02 -1.13 13.43
C ALA A 722 -12.09 0.32 12.90
N LEU A 723 -11.06 1.15 13.13
CA LEU A 723 -10.92 2.48 12.51
C LEU A 723 -10.49 2.41 11.05
N SER A 724 -10.11 1.23 10.55
CA SER A 724 -9.80 1.04 9.14
C SER A 724 -10.96 1.48 8.23
N SER A 725 -10.62 2.10 7.12
CA SER A 725 -11.56 2.53 6.09
C SER A 725 -12.27 1.34 5.41
N MET A 726 -11.67 0.15 5.45
CA MET A 726 -12.13 -1.04 4.73
C MET A 726 -13.27 -1.76 5.46
N PRO A 727 -14.44 -1.98 4.83
CA PRO A 727 -15.61 -2.58 5.48
C PRO A 727 -15.36 -3.99 6.04
N ALA A 728 -14.70 -4.86 5.28
CA ALA A 728 -14.38 -6.22 5.74
C ALA A 728 -13.47 -6.22 6.97
N VAL A 729 -12.41 -5.41 6.98
CA VAL A 729 -11.48 -5.25 8.12
C VAL A 729 -12.22 -4.68 9.33
N ARG A 730 -13.03 -3.65 9.11
CA ARG A 730 -13.78 -2.96 10.17
C ARG A 730 -14.79 -3.87 10.86
N THR A 731 -15.60 -4.58 10.09
CA THR A 731 -16.61 -5.51 10.62
C THR A 731 -15.95 -6.72 11.28
N PHE A 732 -14.86 -7.25 10.72
CA PHE A 732 -14.05 -8.29 11.34
C PHE A 732 -13.50 -7.86 12.70
N ALA A 733 -12.81 -6.73 12.76
CA ALA A 733 -12.15 -6.25 13.97
C ALA A 733 -13.17 -5.91 15.07
N LEU A 734 -14.31 -5.33 14.70
CA LEU A 734 -15.40 -5.05 15.63
C LEU A 734 -16.04 -6.35 16.18
N THR A 735 -16.24 -7.36 15.32
CA THR A 735 -16.75 -8.67 15.74
C THR A 735 -15.77 -9.37 16.68
N ALA A 736 -14.47 -9.39 16.34
CA ALA A 736 -13.43 -9.98 17.18
C ALA A 736 -13.32 -9.27 18.55
N ALA A 737 -13.37 -7.94 18.59
CA ALA A 737 -13.31 -7.18 19.84
C ALA A 737 -14.48 -7.52 20.78
N VAL A 738 -15.72 -7.58 20.25
CA VAL A 738 -16.90 -7.94 21.05
C VAL A 738 -16.85 -9.41 21.46
N ALA A 739 -16.39 -10.30 20.59
CA ALA A 739 -16.25 -11.72 20.89
C ALA A 739 -15.24 -11.98 22.02
N ILE A 740 -14.05 -11.37 21.99
CA ILE A 740 -13.04 -11.50 23.06
C ILE A 740 -13.54 -10.89 24.36
N ALA A 741 -14.25 -9.75 24.31
CA ALA A 741 -14.84 -9.15 25.51
C ALA A 741 -15.89 -10.07 26.15
N PHE A 742 -16.78 -10.67 25.35
CA PHE A 742 -17.76 -11.65 25.84
C PHE A 742 -17.09 -12.93 26.33
N ASP A 743 -16.04 -13.40 25.66
CA ASP A 743 -15.28 -14.58 26.06
C ASP A 743 -14.66 -14.38 27.45
N PHE A 744 -13.99 -13.25 27.70
CA PHE A 744 -13.47 -12.92 29.03
C PHE A 744 -14.57 -12.89 30.11
N LEU A 745 -15.72 -12.27 29.83
CA LEU A 745 -16.83 -12.20 30.79
C LEU A 745 -17.42 -13.59 31.11
N LEU A 746 -17.57 -14.44 30.10
CA LEU A 746 -18.09 -15.79 30.25
C LEU A 746 -17.07 -16.72 30.93
N GLN A 747 -15.78 -16.52 30.71
CA GLN A 747 -14.72 -17.24 31.43
C GLN A 747 -14.67 -16.87 32.90
N MET A 748 -14.73 -15.57 33.25
CA MET A 748 -14.70 -15.10 34.65
C MET A 748 -15.95 -15.47 35.45
N SER A 749 -17.01 -15.99 34.79
CA SER A 749 -18.27 -16.38 35.40
C SER A 749 -18.58 -17.87 35.20
N GLY A 750 -18.99 -18.26 34.00
CA GLY A 750 -19.40 -19.62 33.64
C GLY A 750 -18.28 -20.64 33.80
N PHE A 751 -17.08 -20.35 33.32
CA PHE A 751 -15.96 -21.30 33.43
C PHE A 751 -15.48 -21.49 34.88
N VAL A 752 -15.41 -20.42 35.68
CA VAL A 752 -15.11 -20.51 37.11
C VAL A 752 -16.13 -21.37 37.86
N ALA A 753 -17.42 -21.24 37.53
CA ALA A 753 -18.49 -22.07 38.10
C ALA A 753 -18.34 -23.56 37.70
N LEU A 754 -18.01 -23.85 36.44
CA LEU A 754 -17.72 -25.20 35.96
C LEU A 754 -16.53 -25.82 36.67
N LEU A 755 -15.44 -25.07 36.86
CA LEU A 755 -14.26 -25.54 37.59
C LEU A 755 -14.59 -25.90 39.04
N ALA A 756 -15.42 -25.09 39.73
CA ALA A 756 -15.86 -25.37 41.09
C ALA A 756 -16.68 -26.68 41.19
N LEU A 757 -17.51 -26.97 40.18
CA LEU A 757 -18.26 -28.23 40.08
C LEU A 757 -17.36 -29.42 39.76
N ASP A 758 -16.40 -29.26 38.84
CA ASP A 758 -15.45 -30.33 38.52
C ASP A 758 -14.52 -30.64 39.70
N ALA A 759 -14.10 -29.63 40.46
CA ALA A 759 -13.37 -29.81 41.71
C ALA A 759 -14.21 -30.62 42.73
N ARG A 760 -15.52 -30.34 42.85
CA ARG A 760 -16.45 -31.14 43.67
C ARG A 760 -16.51 -32.60 43.23
N ARG A 761 -16.55 -32.84 41.91
CA ARG A 761 -16.59 -34.19 41.32
C ARG A 761 -15.31 -34.96 41.63
N GLN A 762 -14.15 -34.32 41.46
CA GLN A 762 -12.85 -34.95 41.65
C GLN A 762 -12.60 -35.30 43.13
N GLU A 763 -12.96 -34.43 44.07
CA GLU A 763 -12.93 -34.73 45.52
C GLU A 763 -13.82 -35.93 45.89
N ALA A 764 -14.92 -36.14 45.16
CA ALA A 764 -15.83 -37.26 45.34
C ALA A 764 -15.40 -38.54 44.58
N ALA A 765 -14.23 -38.56 43.92
CA ALA A 765 -13.67 -39.69 43.18
C ALA A 765 -14.62 -40.34 42.14
N ARG A 766 -15.44 -39.54 41.46
CA ARG A 766 -16.36 -40.00 40.40
C ARG A 766 -15.73 -39.89 39.01
N PHE A 767 -16.14 -40.76 38.08
CA PHE A 767 -15.71 -40.66 36.68
C PHE A 767 -16.20 -39.37 36.03
N ASP A 768 -15.46 -38.89 35.03
CA ASP A 768 -15.67 -37.59 34.38
C ASP A 768 -16.94 -37.56 33.51
N LEU A 769 -17.00 -38.41 32.47
CA LEU A 769 -18.16 -38.51 31.55
C LEU A 769 -19.36 -39.29 32.12
N CYS A 770 -19.16 -40.13 33.14
CA CYS A 770 -20.22 -40.96 33.73
C CYS A 770 -20.36 -40.63 35.23
N CYS A 771 -21.19 -39.63 35.54
CA CYS A 771 -21.33 -39.06 36.88
C CYS A 771 -21.94 -40.01 37.95
N CYS A 772 -22.42 -41.20 37.53
CA CYS A 772 -23.07 -42.20 38.40
C CYS A 772 -22.11 -43.28 38.94
N CYS A 773 -20.91 -43.41 38.37
CA CYS A 773 -19.94 -44.44 38.72
C CYS A 773 -18.66 -43.80 39.33
N GLY A 774 -18.04 -44.45 40.32
CA GLY A 774 -16.82 -43.93 40.95
C GLY A 774 -15.98 -45.02 41.62
N MET A 775 -14.71 -44.70 41.87
CA MET A 775 -13.83 -45.53 42.70
C MET A 775 -14.11 -45.18 44.17
N GLY A 776 -14.60 -46.15 44.96
CA GLY A 776 -14.75 -45.98 46.41
C GLY A 776 -13.43 -45.52 47.07
N LYS A 777 -13.53 -44.77 48.18
CA LYS A 777 -12.44 -44.05 48.90
C LYS A 777 -11.06 -44.70 48.75
N GLY A 778 -10.31 -44.27 47.73
CA GLY A 778 -8.91 -44.66 47.50
C GLY A 778 -7.96 -43.59 48.04
N GLY A 779 -6.83 -44.02 48.61
CA GLY A 779 -5.83 -43.18 49.28
C GLY A 779 -5.20 -42.05 48.43
N PRO A 780 -4.44 -41.14 49.06
CA PRO A 780 -4.02 -39.85 48.51
C PRO A 780 -3.25 -40.00 47.18
N ALA A 781 -3.47 -39.03 46.28
CA ALA A 781 -2.76 -38.96 45.00
C ALA A 781 -1.26 -38.71 45.22
N GLY A 782 -0.42 -39.50 44.55
CA GLY A 782 1.02 -39.23 44.47
C GLY A 782 1.31 -38.07 43.51
N PRO A 783 2.49 -37.42 43.59
CA PRO A 783 2.86 -36.33 42.70
C PRO A 783 2.92 -36.82 41.25
N GLY A 784 2.02 -36.32 40.39
CA GLY A 784 1.95 -36.68 38.98
C GLY A 784 3.21 -36.32 38.20
N ALA A 785 3.55 -37.13 37.19
CA ALA A 785 4.72 -36.93 36.34
C ALA A 785 4.47 -35.77 35.35
N ARG A 786 4.89 -34.55 35.69
CA ARG A 786 4.87 -33.40 34.77
C ARG A 786 6.20 -33.35 34.02
N LEU A 787 6.20 -33.59 32.70
CA LEU A 787 7.44 -33.66 31.88
C LEU A 787 8.03 -32.28 31.54
N LEU A 788 7.18 -31.27 31.27
CA LEU A 788 7.62 -29.99 30.71
C LEU A 788 8.40 -29.12 31.72
N ARG A 789 7.92 -28.99 32.96
CA ARG A 789 8.54 -28.16 34.00
C ARG A 789 9.95 -28.63 34.40
N PRO A 790 10.20 -29.94 34.65
CA PRO A 790 11.55 -30.45 34.92
C PRO A 790 12.50 -30.24 33.74
N LEU A 791 12.01 -30.35 32.50
CA LEU A 791 12.81 -30.09 31.30
C LEU A 791 13.23 -28.62 31.21
N LEU A 792 12.29 -27.70 31.44
CA LEU A 792 12.59 -26.26 31.47
C LEU A 792 13.56 -25.90 32.60
N HIS A 793 13.37 -26.48 33.79
CA HIS A 793 14.19 -26.21 34.96
C HIS A 793 15.61 -26.80 34.85
N ARG A 794 15.76 -28.04 34.37
CA ARG A 794 17.03 -28.77 34.41
C ARG A 794 17.92 -28.52 33.19
N TYR A 795 17.34 -28.29 32.01
CA TYR A 795 18.10 -28.17 30.76
C TYR A 795 17.95 -26.79 30.10
N TYR A 796 16.72 -26.33 29.85
CA TYR A 796 16.48 -25.12 29.04
C TYR A 796 16.95 -23.82 29.72
N THR A 797 16.46 -23.56 30.94
CA THR A 797 16.72 -22.29 31.66
C THR A 797 18.19 -22.09 32.01
N PRO A 798 18.93 -23.11 32.50
CA PRO A 798 20.36 -22.98 32.76
C PRO A 798 21.19 -22.71 31.50
N LEU A 799 20.80 -23.29 30.35
CA LEU A 799 21.45 -23.06 29.07
C LEU A 799 21.19 -21.64 28.56
N LEU A 800 19.92 -21.20 28.58
CA LEU A 800 19.50 -19.90 28.09
C LEU A 800 20.12 -18.73 28.88
N LEU A 801 20.14 -18.84 30.21
CA LEU A 801 20.66 -17.79 31.10
C LEU A 801 22.16 -17.92 31.39
N HIS A 802 22.87 -18.80 30.69
CA HIS A 802 24.31 -18.95 30.82
C HIS A 802 25.06 -17.67 30.42
N ARG A 803 26.19 -17.37 31.08
CA ARG A 803 26.96 -16.12 30.88
C ARG A 803 27.42 -15.89 29.43
N LEU A 804 27.68 -16.97 28.69
CA LEU A 804 28.07 -16.92 27.28
C LEU A 804 26.87 -16.85 26.32
N ALA A 805 25.72 -17.44 26.69
CA ALA A 805 24.55 -17.52 25.82
C ALA A 805 23.81 -16.18 25.73
N ARG A 806 23.67 -15.46 26.86
CA ARG A 806 22.94 -14.17 26.92
C ARG A 806 23.38 -13.11 25.89
N PRO A 807 24.68 -12.77 25.75
CA PRO A 807 25.11 -11.79 24.74
C PRO A 807 24.91 -12.27 23.31
N VAL A 808 24.97 -13.59 23.05
CA VAL A 808 24.67 -14.17 21.73
C VAL A 808 23.19 -14.01 21.40
N VAL A 809 22.30 -14.26 22.36
CA VAL A 809 20.84 -14.08 22.18
C VAL A 809 20.47 -12.62 21.95
N VAL A 810 21.06 -11.68 22.71
CA VAL A 810 20.80 -10.23 22.52
C VAL A 810 21.31 -9.75 21.17
N ARG A 811 22.50 -10.19 20.74
CA ARG A 811 23.04 -9.86 19.41
C ARG A 811 22.18 -10.46 18.29
N GLY A 812 21.83 -11.74 18.40
CA GLY A 812 20.98 -12.42 17.43
C GLY A 812 19.58 -11.82 17.32
N GLY A 813 18.94 -11.49 18.45
CA GLY A 813 17.64 -10.80 18.45
C GLY A 813 17.72 -9.39 17.84
N GLY A 814 18.81 -8.65 18.08
CA GLY A 814 19.03 -7.34 17.47
C GLY A 814 19.31 -7.37 15.97
N ASP A 815 20.01 -8.40 15.48
CA ASP A 815 20.37 -8.53 14.05
C ASP A 815 19.19 -9.02 13.19
N VAL A 816 18.36 -9.95 13.68
CA VAL A 816 17.18 -10.46 12.94
C VAL A 816 16.13 -9.35 12.72
N GLY A 817 15.89 -8.50 13.71
CA GLY A 817 14.98 -7.34 13.64
C GLY A 817 15.35 -6.27 12.60
N MET A 818 16.58 -6.32 12.06
CA MET A 818 17.09 -5.31 11.13
C MET A 818 17.25 -5.80 9.68
N VAL A 819 17.10 -7.11 9.43
CA VAL A 819 17.20 -7.71 8.08
C VAL A 819 15.86 -7.58 7.32
N GLY A 820 14.73 -7.69 8.01
CA GLY A 820 13.39 -7.66 7.41
C GLY A 820 13.09 -6.46 6.50
N PRO A 821 13.42 -5.20 6.87
CA PRO A 821 13.11 -4.04 6.03
C PRO A 821 14.03 -3.87 4.81
N ARG A 822 15.14 -4.63 4.72
CA ARG A 822 16.13 -4.50 3.63
C ARG A 822 15.82 -5.39 2.43
N LEU A 823 14.94 -6.39 2.58
CA LEU A 823 14.38 -7.13 1.45
C LEU A 823 13.08 -6.45 1.01
N GLY A 824 13.20 -5.69 -0.07
CA GLY A 824 12.17 -5.03 -0.88
C GLY A 824 10.71 -5.13 -0.47
N THR A 825 10.10 -3.97 -0.22
CA THR A 825 8.66 -3.70 -0.32
C THR A 825 8.16 -3.74 -1.78
N THR A 826 8.59 -4.72 -2.58
CA THR A 826 7.93 -5.04 -3.85
C THR A 826 6.96 -6.16 -3.59
N GLY A 827 5.88 -5.85 -2.88
CA GLY A 827 4.73 -6.75 -2.80
C GLY A 827 4.17 -6.92 -4.20
N THR A 828 4.52 -8.01 -4.87
CA THR A 828 3.73 -8.56 -5.97
C THR A 828 2.43 -9.05 -5.34
N LEU A 829 1.39 -8.21 -5.38
CA LEU A 829 0.08 -8.65 -4.95
C LEU A 829 -0.51 -9.50 -6.08
N TRP A 830 -0.71 -10.78 -5.76
CA TRP A 830 -1.59 -11.68 -6.47
C TRP A 830 -3.04 -11.27 -6.15
N VAL A 831 -3.81 -10.90 -7.17
CA VAL A 831 -5.28 -10.91 -7.07
C VAL A 831 -5.65 -12.32 -6.62
N GLY A 832 -6.45 -12.44 -5.56
CA GLY A 832 -6.78 -13.73 -4.93
C GLY A 832 -7.03 -14.78 -6.00
N ALA A 833 -6.09 -15.72 -6.13
CA ALA A 833 -6.15 -16.64 -7.24
C ALA A 833 -7.36 -17.56 -7.01
N PRO A 834 -8.18 -17.78 -8.04
CA PRO A 834 -9.12 -18.89 -8.00
C PRO A 834 -8.36 -20.19 -7.72
N PRO A 835 -9.03 -21.24 -7.18
CA PRO A 835 -8.34 -22.45 -6.74
C PRO A 835 -7.53 -23.08 -7.89
N GLN A 836 -6.51 -23.88 -7.55
CA GLN A 836 -5.57 -24.43 -8.55
C GLN A 836 -6.23 -25.27 -9.66
N ASP A 837 -7.45 -25.73 -9.44
CA ASP A 837 -8.29 -26.50 -10.36
C ASP A 837 -9.35 -25.66 -11.09
N SER A 838 -9.34 -24.34 -10.94
CA SER A 838 -10.34 -23.45 -11.55
C SER A 838 -10.00 -23.08 -12.99
N TYR A 839 -11.02 -23.14 -13.86
CA TYR A 839 -10.93 -22.64 -15.24
C TYR A 839 -10.61 -21.15 -15.32
N MET A 840 -10.87 -20.38 -14.27
CA MET A 840 -10.54 -18.96 -14.21
C MET A 840 -9.02 -18.70 -14.21
N LEU A 841 -8.20 -19.65 -13.72
CA LEU A 841 -6.74 -19.52 -13.81
C LEU A 841 -6.24 -19.61 -15.26
N GLU A 842 -6.81 -20.53 -16.04
CA GLU A 842 -6.52 -20.67 -17.47
C GLU A 842 -6.94 -19.41 -18.23
N TYR A 843 -8.11 -18.84 -17.88
CA TYR A 843 -8.56 -17.56 -18.43
C TYR A 843 -7.61 -16.41 -18.12
N PHE A 844 -7.19 -16.22 -16.86
CA PHE A 844 -6.24 -15.14 -16.51
C PHE A 844 -4.87 -15.33 -17.17
N ALA A 845 -4.40 -16.57 -17.32
CA ALA A 845 -3.17 -16.87 -18.04
C ALA A 845 -3.29 -16.47 -19.52
N ALA A 846 -4.40 -16.86 -20.18
CA ALA A 846 -4.68 -16.50 -21.56
C ALA A 846 -4.84 -14.98 -21.74
N LEU A 847 -5.53 -14.30 -20.81
CA LEU A 847 -5.68 -12.84 -20.82
C LEU A 847 -4.32 -12.13 -20.74
N ASN A 848 -3.45 -12.55 -19.81
CA ASN A 848 -2.13 -11.96 -19.64
C ASN A 848 -1.22 -12.17 -20.86
N GLN A 849 -1.34 -13.33 -21.52
CA GLN A 849 -0.52 -13.69 -22.67
C GLN A 849 -0.98 -13.00 -23.96
N TYR A 850 -2.28 -13.00 -24.23
CA TYR A 850 -2.80 -12.68 -25.56
C TYR A 850 -3.47 -11.30 -25.68
N LEU A 851 -4.02 -10.73 -24.60
CA LEU A 851 -4.81 -9.50 -24.73
C LEU A 851 -3.91 -8.29 -25.03
N ALA A 852 -4.21 -7.59 -26.13
CA ALA A 852 -3.40 -6.48 -26.63
C ALA A 852 -3.76 -5.11 -26.02
N VAL A 853 -4.96 -4.98 -25.45
CA VAL A 853 -5.45 -3.76 -24.79
C VAL A 853 -5.98 -4.07 -23.39
N GLY A 854 -5.85 -3.11 -22.48
CA GLY A 854 -6.41 -3.21 -21.14
C GLY A 854 -7.89 -2.84 -21.08
N VAL A 855 -8.37 -2.58 -19.86
CA VAL A 855 -9.75 -2.17 -19.62
C VAL A 855 -10.03 -0.74 -20.17
N PRO A 856 -11.26 -0.46 -20.62
CA PRO A 856 -11.63 0.89 -21.02
C PRO A 856 -11.60 1.84 -19.81
N THR A 857 -11.15 3.07 -20.04
CA THR A 857 -11.13 4.16 -19.06
C THR A 857 -11.89 5.35 -19.62
N TYR A 858 -12.86 5.83 -18.86
CA TYR A 858 -13.71 6.95 -19.22
C TYR A 858 -13.24 8.20 -18.49
N PHE A 859 -12.80 9.22 -19.22
CA PHE A 859 -12.58 10.55 -18.66
C PHE A 859 -13.92 11.27 -18.59
N VAL A 860 -14.46 11.40 -17.39
CA VAL A 860 -15.80 11.95 -17.14
C VAL A 860 -15.68 13.41 -16.71
N THR A 861 -16.36 14.28 -17.43
CA THR A 861 -16.53 15.71 -17.12
C THR A 861 -17.80 15.89 -16.30
N THR A 862 -17.71 16.60 -15.16
CA THR A 862 -18.88 16.95 -14.35
C THR A 862 -19.67 18.11 -14.98
N GLY A 863 -20.89 18.33 -14.48
CA GLY A 863 -21.72 19.46 -14.90
C GLY A 863 -21.09 20.82 -14.63
N GLY A 864 -21.60 21.84 -15.33
CA GLY A 864 -21.17 23.23 -15.20
C GLY A 864 -20.17 23.73 -16.26
N TYR A 865 -19.65 22.84 -17.12
CA TYR A 865 -18.79 23.24 -18.24
C TYR A 865 -19.61 23.64 -19.48
N ASN A 866 -19.29 24.78 -20.08
CA ASN A 866 -20.04 25.31 -21.22
C ASN A 866 -19.49 24.78 -22.55
N PHE A 867 -20.04 23.68 -23.04
CA PHE A 867 -19.70 23.05 -24.32
C PHE A 867 -20.22 23.81 -25.57
N SER A 868 -21.19 24.73 -25.43
CA SER A 868 -21.74 25.47 -26.57
C SER A 868 -20.92 26.71 -26.93
N SER A 869 -20.08 27.20 -26.02
CA SER A 869 -19.19 28.34 -26.27
C SER A 869 -18.01 27.96 -27.19
N PRO A 870 -17.55 28.86 -28.09
CA PRO A 870 -16.38 28.59 -28.92
C PRO A 870 -15.10 28.28 -28.13
N ALA A 871 -14.92 28.96 -26.99
CA ALA A 871 -13.81 28.69 -26.07
C ALA A 871 -13.92 27.29 -25.46
N GLY A 872 -15.12 26.89 -25.03
CA GLY A 872 -15.39 25.57 -24.46
C GLY A 872 -15.16 24.44 -25.46
N ILE A 873 -15.62 24.60 -26.70
CA ILE A 873 -15.39 23.63 -27.80
C ILE A 873 -13.89 23.48 -28.06
N ASN A 874 -13.16 24.59 -28.23
CA ASN A 874 -11.74 24.56 -28.57
C ASN A 874 -10.86 23.92 -27.49
N SER A 875 -11.26 23.98 -26.22
CA SER A 875 -10.56 23.33 -25.11
C SER A 875 -10.89 21.83 -24.96
N ILE A 876 -11.83 21.28 -25.73
CA ILE A 876 -12.17 19.85 -25.74
C ILE A 876 -11.74 19.14 -27.02
N CYS A 877 -11.99 19.74 -28.19
CA CYS A 877 -11.77 19.14 -29.50
C CYS A 877 -10.29 18.99 -29.87
N SER A 878 -10.01 18.19 -30.91
CA SER A 878 -8.66 18.01 -31.48
C SER A 878 -8.58 18.28 -32.99
N SER A 879 -9.70 18.62 -33.61
CA SER A 879 -9.77 19.08 -35.01
C SER A 879 -9.04 20.41 -35.27
N ALA A 880 -8.96 20.82 -36.54
CA ALA A 880 -8.31 22.06 -36.93
C ALA A 880 -8.92 23.28 -36.19
N GLY A 881 -8.06 24.11 -35.61
CA GLY A 881 -8.44 25.29 -34.83
C GLY A 881 -8.77 25.03 -33.35
N CYS A 882 -8.61 23.81 -32.85
CA CYS A 882 -8.69 23.50 -31.43
C CYS A 882 -7.38 23.86 -30.69
N ALA A 883 -7.45 23.96 -29.36
CA ALA A 883 -6.30 24.28 -28.53
C ALA A 883 -5.31 23.10 -28.45
N THR A 884 -4.01 23.41 -28.33
CA THR A 884 -2.96 22.38 -28.22
C THR A 884 -2.95 21.66 -26.87
N ASP A 885 -3.55 22.26 -25.86
CA ASP A 885 -3.76 21.71 -24.52
C ASP A 885 -5.22 21.27 -24.29
N SER A 886 -5.95 20.96 -25.37
CA SER A 886 -7.32 20.45 -25.26
C SER A 886 -7.37 19.08 -24.57
N LEU A 887 -8.53 18.72 -24.01
CA LEU A 887 -8.75 17.45 -23.33
C LEU A 887 -8.35 16.24 -24.20
N THR A 888 -8.84 16.18 -25.43
CA THR A 888 -8.62 15.03 -26.31
C THR A 888 -7.19 14.96 -26.84
N HIS A 889 -6.58 16.11 -27.15
CA HIS A 889 -5.18 16.17 -27.56
C HIS A 889 -4.22 15.77 -26.41
N THR A 890 -4.55 16.16 -25.17
CA THR A 890 -3.77 15.78 -23.98
C THR A 890 -3.80 14.28 -23.74
N ILE A 891 -4.98 13.65 -23.86
CA ILE A 891 -5.10 12.18 -23.77
C ILE A 891 -4.36 11.50 -24.92
N GLN A 892 -4.49 12.00 -26.16
CA GLN A 892 -3.78 11.46 -27.32
C GLN A 892 -2.25 11.58 -27.18
N TYR A 893 -1.75 12.67 -26.58
CA TYR A 893 -0.34 12.81 -26.27
C TYR A 893 0.11 11.76 -25.24
N ALA A 894 -0.70 11.52 -24.20
CA ALA A 894 -0.41 10.51 -23.19
C ALA A 894 -0.31 9.09 -23.79
N THR A 895 -1.09 8.76 -24.82
CA THR A 895 -1.04 7.42 -25.46
C THR A 895 0.23 7.17 -26.29
N ARG A 896 1.01 8.22 -26.60
CA ARG A 896 2.34 8.06 -27.22
C ARG A 896 3.37 7.49 -26.25
N PHE A 897 3.10 7.55 -24.94
CA PHE A 897 3.98 7.08 -23.87
C PHE A 897 3.28 6.06 -22.96
N PRO A 898 2.83 4.90 -23.50
CA PRO A 898 2.02 3.92 -22.78
C PRO A 898 2.72 3.35 -21.54
N ASN A 899 4.05 3.31 -21.52
CA ASN A 899 4.84 2.81 -20.38
C ASN A 899 4.74 3.69 -19.13
N VAL A 900 4.28 4.94 -19.26
CA VAL A 900 4.14 5.90 -18.14
C VAL A 900 2.67 6.21 -17.89
N SER A 901 1.91 6.48 -18.95
CA SER A 901 0.49 6.85 -18.84
C SER A 901 -0.44 5.66 -18.67
N TYR A 902 0.02 4.44 -19.02
CA TYR A 902 -0.79 3.22 -19.09
C TYR A 902 -2.01 3.36 -20.01
N LEU A 903 -1.95 4.25 -21.01
CA LEU A 903 -2.97 4.40 -22.05
C LEU A 903 -2.41 3.94 -23.40
N ALA A 904 -3.14 3.06 -24.08
CA ALA A 904 -2.74 2.50 -25.37
C ALA A 904 -3.52 3.13 -26.55
N ILE A 905 -4.83 3.33 -26.37
CA ILE A 905 -5.71 3.87 -27.42
C ILE A 905 -6.23 5.24 -26.98
N PRO A 906 -6.15 6.27 -27.85
CA PRO A 906 -6.61 7.62 -27.54
C PRO A 906 -8.12 7.66 -27.28
N ALA A 907 -8.57 8.73 -26.63
CA ALA A 907 -9.98 8.90 -26.33
C ALA A 907 -10.82 9.15 -27.60
N THR A 908 -12.00 8.52 -27.69
CA THR A 908 -13.05 8.93 -28.62
C THR A 908 -13.65 10.27 -28.21
N SER A 909 -14.11 11.05 -29.19
CA SER A 909 -14.59 12.42 -28.97
C SER A 909 -15.88 12.68 -29.73
N TRP A 910 -16.99 12.75 -29.00
CA TRP A 910 -18.29 13.12 -29.57
C TRP A 910 -18.29 14.56 -30.11
N VAL A 911 -17.47 15.45 -29.54
CA VAL A 911 -17.38 16.85 -29.98
C VAL A 911 -16.75 16.93 -31.37
N ASP A 912 -15.67 16.18 -31.61
CA ASP A 912 -15.03 16.17 -32.93
C ASP A 912 -15.95 15.55 -33.98
N ASP A 913 -16.59 14.41 -33.67
CA ASP A 913 -17.54 13.77 -34.59
C ASP A 913 -18.81 14.59 -34.84
N PHE A 914 -19.28 15.35 -33.84
CA PHE A 914 -20.39 16.30 -34.01
C PHE A 914 -20.02 17.45 -34.95
N LEU A 915 -18.82 18.02 -34.81
CA LEU A 915 -18.34 19.08 -35.70
C LEU A 915 -18.15 18.58 -37.15
N ASP A 916 -17.67 17.35 -37.33
CA ASP A 916 -17.54 16.71 -38.64
C ASP A 916 -18.92 16.38 -39.25
N TRP A 917 -19.89 15.97 -38.43
CA TRP A 917 -21.28 15.72 -38.85
C TRP A 917 -21.99 17.01 -39.32
N LEU A 918 -21.72 18.14 -38.66
CA LEU A 918 -22.22 19.46 -39.06
C LEU A 918 -21.57 20.01 -40.34
N ASN A 919 -20.46 19.43 -40.80
CA ASN A 919 -19.71 19.95 -41.94
C ASN A 919 -20.56 19.89 -43.22
N PRO A 920 -20.78 21.02 -43.94
CA PRO A 920 -21.61 21.02 -45.15
C PRO A 920 -21.10 20.09 -46.26
N THR A 921 -19.82 19.70 -46.24
CA THR A 921 -19.25 18.75 -47.20
C THR A 921 -19.66 17.29 -46.94
N SER A 922 -19.98 16.93 -45.69
CA SER A 922 -20.30 15.55 -45.31
C SER A 922 -21.71 15.11 -45.72
N ARG A 923 -22.59 16.07 -46.07
CA ARG A 923 -24.02 15.87 -46.39
C ARG A 923 -24.82 15.13 -45.30
N CYS A 924 -24.29 15.06 -44.08
CA CYS A 924 -24.90 14.40 -42.94
C CYS A 924 -26.06 15.23 -42.35
N CYS A 925 -25.76 16.41 -41.80
CA CYS A 925 -26.80 17.28 -41.23
C CYS A 925 -27.61 18.01 -42.31
N ARG A 926 -28.84 17.56 -42.54
CA ARG A 926 -29.78 18.12 -43.51
C ARG A 926 -31.09 18.51 -42.86
N ILE A 927 -31.80 19.45 -43.48
CA ILE A 927 -33.11 19.92 -43.03
C ILE A 927 -34.11 19.88 -44.19
N HIS A 928 -35.36 19.55 -43.90
CA HIS A 928 -36.42 19.60 -44.90
C HIS A 928 -36.69 21.05 -45.33
N ARG A 929 -36.69 21.30 -46.63
CA ARG A 929 -36.90 22.66 -47.20
C ARG A 929 -38.31 22.88 -47.71
N PHE A 930 -39.04 21.80 -48.00
CA PHE A 930 -40.38 21.83 -48.56
C PHE A 930 -41.27 20.76 -47.88
N GLY A 931 -42.56 21.04 -47.70
CA GLY A 931 -43.53 20.12 -47.08
C GLY A 931 -43.93 20.48 -45.65
N ASN A 932 -44.63 19.59 -44.95
CA ASN A 932 -45.10 19.84 -43.57
C ASN A 932 -44.00 19.78 -42.51
N LEU A 933 -42.84 19.18 -42.83
CA LEU A 933 -41.70 19.00 -41.92
C LEU A 933 -40.62 20.09 -42.11
N THR A 934 -40.95 21.22 -42.75
CA THR A 934 -39.98 22.29 -43.06
C THR A 934 -39.23 22.77 -41.82
N GLY A 935 -37.90 22.73 -41.86
CA GLY A 935 -37.03 23.12 -40.75
C GLY A 935 -36.76 22.02 -39.72
N GLU A 936 -37.34 20.83 -39.87
CA GLU A 936 -37.01 19.65 -39.08
C GLU A 936 -35.82 18.87 -39.66
N PHE A 937 -35.24 18.00 -38.84
CA PHE A 937 -34.11 17.15 -39.22
C PHE A 937 -34.50 16.20 -40.35
N CYS A 938 -33.67 16.15 -41.39
CA CYS A 938 -33.80 15.17 -42.45
C CYS A 938 -32.68 14.12 -42.34
N PRO A 939 -33.03 12.84 -42.07
CA PRO A 939 -32.06 11.74 -42.03
C PRO A 939 -31.29 11.63 -43.34
N SER A 940 -30.05 11.15 -43.32
CA SER A 940 -29.15 11.00 -44.49
C SER A 940 -29.68 10.09 -45.61
N THR A 941 -30.83 9.45 -45.45
CA THR A 941 -31.50 8.62 -46.46
C THR A 941 -32.04 9.43 -47.65
N SER A 942 -32.23 8.81 -48.82
CA SER A 942 -32.61 9.51 -50.05
C SER A 942 -34.08 9.98 -50.06
N ASP A 943 -34.38 11.09 -49.37
CA ASP A 943 -35.66 11.80 -49.44
C ASP A 943 -35.53 13.07 -50.32
N PRO A 944 -36.35 13.24 -51.38
CA PRO A 944 -36.32 14.40 -52.26
C PRO A 944 -36.71 15.72 -51.57
N SER A 945 -37.43 15.72 -50.44
CA SER A 945 -37.84 16.92 -49.70
C SER A 945 -36.69 17.64 -48.99
N CYS A 946 -35.51 17.01 -48.95
CA CYS A 946 -34.29 17.50 -48.28
C CYS A 946 -33.26 18.11 -49.25
N LEU A 947 -33.60 18.20 -50.55
CA LEU A 947 -32.68 18.72 -51.55
C LEU A 947 -32.28 20.18 -51.26
N GLY A 948 -30.98 20.39 -51.06
CA GLY A 948 -30.40 21.72 -50.84
C GLY A 948 -30.67 22.34 -49.48
N GLY A 949 -31.15 21.56 -48.50
CA GLY A 949 -31.22 21.97 -47.08
C GLY A 949 -30.00 21.48 -46.30
N GLN A 950 -29.20 22.40 -45.76
CA GLN A 950 -28.02 22.12 -44.93
C GLN A 950 -28.18 22.81 -43.57
N CYS A 951 -27.64 22.21 -42.52
CA CYS A 951 -27.67 22.81 -41.18
C CYS A 951 -26.74 24.02 -41.06
N LEU A 952 -25.54 23.96 -41.67
CA LEU A 952 -24.59 25.05 -41.75
C LEU A 952 -24.27 25.39 -43.21
N ASN A 953 -24.10 26.68 -43.50
CA ASN A 953 -23.80 27.18 -44.85
C ASN A 953 -22.29 27.24 -45.16
N ALA A 954 -21.43 27.14 -44.15
CA ALA A 954 -19.97 27.21 -44.29
C ALA A 954 -19.28 26.41 -43.16
N THR A 955 -18.02 26.03 -43.38
CA THR A 955 -17.17 25.38 -42.38
C THR A 955 -16.76 26.36 -41.29
N ARG A 956 -17.56 26.46 -40.22
CA ARG A 956 -17.32 27.29 -39.02
C ARG A 956 -17.80 26.57 -37.76
N ARG A 957 -17.42 27.08 -36.58
CA ARG A 957 -18.01 26.61 -35.31
C ARG A 957 -19.51 27.00 -35.25
N PRO A 958 -20.38 26.14 -34.68
CA PRO A 958 -21.78 26.48 -34.47
C PRO A 958 -21.91 27.61 -33.44
N THR A 959 -22.98 28.40 -33.55
CA THR A 959 -23.43 29.31 -32.49
C THR A 959 -24.06 28.52 -31.35
N VAL A 960 -24.31 29.16 -30.21
CA VAL A 960 -24.89 28.49 -29.03
C VAL A 960 -26.26 27.89 -29.35
N GLU A 961 -27.10 28.65 -30.04
CA GLU A 961 -28.45 28.23 -30.43
C GLU A 961 -28.41 27.10 -31.48
N GLU A 962 -27.47 27.15 -32.44
CA GLU A 962 -27.26 26.07 -33.40
C GLU A 962 -26.75 24.79 -32.72
N PHE A 963 -25.84 24.92 -31.75
CA PHE A 963 -25.30 23.80 -30.99
C PHE A 963 -26.40 23.08 -30.21
N GLU A 964 -27.20 23.82 -29.43
CA GLU A 964 -28.28 23.27 -28.61
C GLU A 964 -29.39 22.65 -29.48
N ARG A 965 -29.66 23.22 -30.67
CA ARG A 965 -30.65 22.68 -31.61
C ARG A 965 -30.19 21.38 -32.28
N PHE A 966 -28.93 21.32 -32.71
CA PHE A 966 -28.46 20.22 -33.58
C PHE A 966 -27.84 19.05 -32.81
N LEU A 967 -27.38 19.26 -31.58
CA LEU A 967 -26.78 18.19 -30.77
C LEU A 967 -27.75 17.01 -30.51
N PRO A 968 -29.03 17.23 -30.12
CA PRO A 968 -29.96 16.13 -29.95
C PRO A 968 -30.20 15.33 -31.24
N TRP A 969 -30.20 16.00 -32.40
CA TRP A 969 -30.35 15.34 -33.70
C TRP A 969 -29.15 14.44 -34.00
N PHE A 970 -27.93 14.93 -33.77
CA PHE A 970 -26.71 14.14 -33.93
C PHE A 970 -26.71 12.89 -33.04
N LEU A 971 -27.06 13.04 -31.75
CA LEU A 971 -27.05 11.93 -30.79
C LEU A 971 -28.07 10.82 -31.12
N HIS A 972 -29.12 11.15 -31.88
CA HIS A 972 -30.13 10.19 -32.34
C HIS A 972 -30.01 9.86 -33.83
N ASP A 973 -28.99 10.37 -34.53
CA ASP A 973 -28.78 10.07 -35.95
C ASP A 973 -28.08 8.71 -36.11
N HIS A 974 -28.63 7.88 -36.99
CA HIS A 974 -28.12 6.55 -37.26
C HIS A 974 -26.99 6.63 -38.29
N PRO A 975 -25.84 5.98 -38.07
CA PRO A 975 -24.80 5.91 -39.09
C PRO A 975 -25.30 5.14 -40.32
N THR A 976 -25.02 5.67 -41.52
CA THR A 976 -25.46 5.13 -42.81
C THR A 976 -24.33 5.15 -43.83
N LEU A 977 -24.51 4.47 -44.97
CA LEU A 977 -23.54 4.53 -46.08
C LEU A 977 -23.33 5.97 -46.60
N GLN A 978 -24.37 6.80 -46.59
CA GLN A 978 -24.30 8.19 -47.05
C GLN A 978 -23.69 9.13 -46.00
N CYS A 979 -23.82 8.78 -44.72
CA CYS A 979 -23.29 9.53 -43.59
C CYS A 979 -22.76 8.56 -42.52
N ALA A 980 -21.46 8.33 -42.53
CA ALA A 980 -20.81 7.40 -41.59
C ALA A 980 -20.68 7.95 -40.16
N LYS A 981 -20.86 9.26 -39.98
CA LYS A 981 -20.77 9.94 -38.68
C LYS A 981 -22.18 10.06 -38.11
N GLY A 982 -22.46 9.38 -37.01
CA GLY A 982 -23.74 9.46 -36.29
C GLY A 982 -23.48 9.30 -34.80
N GLY A 983 -24.28 9.94 -33.96
CA GLY A 983 -24.11 9.89 -32.52
C GLY A 983 -24.75 8.66 -31.88
N LEU A 984 -25.74 8.03 -32.53
CA LEU A 984 -26.45 6.89 -31.96
C LEU A 984 -25.55 5.66 -31.85
N GLY A 985 -25.58 5.02 -30.67
CA GLY A 985 -24.81 3.80 -30.36
C GLY A 985 -23.36 4.04 -29.95
N ALA A 986 -22.78 5.19 -30.29
CA ALA A 986 -21.43 5.58 -29.88
C ALA A 986 -21.41 6.66 -28.80
N TYR A 987 -22.29 7.67 -28.91
CA TYR A 987 -22.24 8.90 -28.09
C TYR A 987 -23.56 9.28 -27.43
N ASP A 988 -24.68 8.67 -27.84
CA ASP A 988 -26.01 8.82 -27.22
C ASP A 988 -25.99 8.60 -25.70
N THR A 989 -25.24 7.59 -25.25
CA THR A 989 -24.99 7.31 -23.83
C THR A 989 -23.72 7.96 -23.28
N ALA A 990 -23.02 8.78 -24.08
CA ALA A 990 -21.82 9.49 -23.65
C ALA A 990 -22.11 10.92 -23.18
N VAL A 991 -23.26 11.48 -23.55
CA VAL A 991 -23.70 12.84 -23.18
C VAL A 991 -24.99 12.75 -22.39
N SER A 992 -24.94 13.10 -21.10
CA SER A 992 -26.13 13.14 -20.23
C SER A 992 -26.69 14.57 -20.23
N MET A 993 -27.94 14.72 -20.64
CA MET A 993 -28.62 16.04 -20.75
C MET A 993 -29.87 16.10 -19.86
N ASP A 994 -30.21 17.30 -19.39
CA ASP A 994 -31.48 17.56 -18.71
C ASP A 994 -32.63 17.79 -19.72
N ALA A 995 -33.86 17.94 -19.22
CA ALA A 995 -35.03 18.21 -20.05
C ALA A 995 -34.96 19.54 -20.82
N ASN A 996 -34.10 20.47 -20.39
CA ASN A 996 -33.88 21.76 -21.04
C ASN A 996 -32.75 21.72 -22.09
N GLY A 997 -32.09 20.57 -22.29
CA GLY A 997 -30.99 20.41 -23.25
C GLY A 997 -29.61 20.81 -22.72
N THR A 998 -29.47 21.07 -21.41
CA THR A 998 -28.18 21.37 -20.78
C THR A 998 -27.41 20.09 -20.45
N ILE A 999 -26.10 20.09 -20.70
CA ILE A 999 -25.23 18.93 -20.48
C ILE A 999 -24.87 18.82 -18.98
N LEU A 1000 -25.34 17.75 -18.34
CA LEU A 1000 -25.10 17.45 -16.93
C LEU A 1000 -23.78 16.71 -16.70
N ALA A 1001 -23.39 15.86 -17.65
CA ALA A 1001 -22.13 15.13 -17.63
C ALA A 1001 -21.79 14.64 -19.04
N SER A 1002 -20.51 14.50 -19.34
CA SER A 1002 -20.02 13.92 -20.58
C SER A 1002 -18.82 13.00 -20.33
N ARG A 1003 -18.71 11.88 -21.07
CA ARG A 1003 -17.60 10.92 -20.96
C ARG A 1003 -16.82 10.76 -22.27
N PHE A 1004 -15.50 10.59 -22.16
CA PHE A 1004 -14.58 10.34 -23.28
C PHE A 1004 -13.88 9.00 -23.04
N MET A 1005 -14.04 8.04 -23.94
CA MET A 1005 -13.60 6.65 -23.76
C MET A 1005 -12.21 6.44 -24.37
N ALA A 1006 -11.24 6.01 -23.55
CA ALA A 1006 -9.91 5.57 -23.97
C ALA A 1006 -9.67 4.11 -23.52
N TYR A 1007 -8.63 3.45 -24.02
CA TYR A 1007 -8.22 2.12 -23.52
C TYR A 1007 -6.87 2.16 -22.83
N GLN A 1008 -6.77 1.45 -21.71
CA GLN A 1008 -5.51 1.24 -21.02
C GLN A 1008 -4.58 0.31 -21.82
N SER A 1009 -3.29 0.36 -21.51
CA SER A 1009 -2.38 -0.73 -21.86
C SER A 1009 -2.78 -2.01 -21.12
N PRO A 1010 -2.40 -3.21 -21.60
CA PRO A 1010 -2.61 -4.45 -20.85
C PRO A 1010 -1.99 -4.36 -19.45
N LEU A 1011 -2.83 -4.52 -18.42
CA LEU A 1011 -2.41 -4.50 -17.02
C LEU A 1011 -2.47 -5.92 -16.47
N ARG A 1012 -1.33 -6.44 -16.06
CA ARG A 1012 -1.13 -7.83 -15.62
C ARG A 1012 -0.99 -7.94 -14.12
N THR A 1013 -0.35 -6.95 -13.51
CA THR A 1013 -0.06 -6.96 -12.07
C THR A 1013 -0.87 -5.89 -11.34
N SER A 1014 -1.17 -6.16 -10.08
CA SER A 1014 -1.75 -5.18 -9.14
C SER A 1014 -0.98 -3.87 -9.06
N GLN A 1015 0.35 -3.92 -9.19
CA GLN A 1015 1.20 -2.73 -9.23
C GLN A 1015 0.93 -1.89 -10.48
N GLU A 1016 0.75 -2.53 -11.64
CA GLU A 1016 0.36 -1.87 -12.88
C GLU A 1016 -1.04 -1.29 -12.79
N TYR A 1017 -2.03 -2.00 -12.24
CA TYR A 1017 -3.37 -1.44 -11.98
C TYR A 1017 -3.34 -0.21 -11.06
N THR A 1018 -2.54 -0.28 -9.99
CA THR A 1018 -2.41 0.83 -9.04
C THR A 1018 -1.65 2.02 -9.67
N ALA A 1019 -0.62 1.75 -10.48
CA ALA A 1019 0.14 2.77 -11.19
C ALA A 1019 -0.70 3.43 -12.29
N ALA A 1020 -1.47 2.67 -13.06
CA ALA A 1020 -2.41 3.16 -14.05
C ALA A 1020 -3.48 4.05 -13.41
N LEU A 1021 -4.02 3.67 -12.25
CA LEU A 1021 -4.94 4.51 -11.47
C LEU A 1021 -4.30 5.85 -11.07
N ARG A 1022 -3.06 5.84 -10.56
CA ARG A 1022 -2.34 7.08 -10.23
C ARG A 1022 -2.15 7.96 -11.47
N ALA A 1023 -1.57 7.39 -12.54
CA ALA A 1023 -1.29 8.11 -13.78
C ALA A 1023 -2.55 8.71 -14.41
N ALA A 1024 -3.66 7.96 -14.44
CA ALA A 1024 -4.93 8.46 -14.96
C ALA A 1024 -5.51 9.59 -14.10
N ARG A 1025 -5.37 9.52 -12.76
CA ARG A 1025 -5.81 10.59 -11.84
C ARG A 1025 -4.97 11.85 -12.00
N ASP A 1026 -3.66 11.71 -12.13
CA ASP A 1026 -2.75 12.83 -12.36
C ASP A 1026 -3.06 13.51 -13.69
N LEU A 1027 -3.28 12.73 -14.75
CA LEU A 1027 -3.70 13.24 -16.07
C LEU A 1027 -5.05 13.96 -16.01
N ALA A 1028 -6.02 13.40 -15.29
CA ALA A 1028 -7.35 14.02 -15.14
C ALA A 1028 -7.30 15.33 -14.33
N GLU A 1029 -6.42 15.42 -13.33
CA GLU A 1029 -6.21 16.66 -12.57
C GLU A 1029 -5.56 17.73 -13.47
N GLU A 1030 -4.55 17.37 -14.28
CA GLU A 1030 -3.96 18.27 -15.26
C GLU A 1030 -5.01 18.82 -16.23
N ILE A 1031 -5.82 17.95 -16.83
CA ILE A 1031 -6.93 18.34 -17.70
C ILE A 1031 -7.91 19.25 -16.97
N THR A 1032 -8.26 18.93 -15.71
CA THR A 1032 -9.15 19.75 -14.89
C THR A 1032 -8.60 21.15 -14.69
N THR A 1033 -7.30 21.29 -14.38
CA THR A 1033 -6.69 22.60 -14.18
C THR A 1033 -6.70 23.45 -15.46
N THR A 1034 -6.51 22.84 -16.63
CA THR A 1034 -6.58 23.52 -17.92
C THR A 1034 -8.02 23.97 -18.22
N LEU A 1035 -9.00 23.09 -18.07
CA LEU A 1035 -10.41 23.40 -18.36
C LEU A 1035 -11.02 24.43 -17.40
N ARG A 1036 -10.54 24.52 -16.16
CA ARG A 1036 -10.92 25.58 -15.20
C ARG A 1036 -10.45 26.97 -15.60
N ARG A 1037 -9.47 27.11 -16.50
CA ARG A 1037 -9.04 28.42 -17.02
C ARG A 1037 -10.01 29.00 -18.05
N VAL A 1038 -10.91 28.18 -18.60
CA VAL A 1038 -11.93 28.63 -19.56
C VAL A 1038 -12.93 29.56 -18.84
N PRO A 1039 -13.22 30.76 -19.37
CA PRO A 1039 -14.15 31.69 -18.74
C PRO A 1039 -15.56 31.08 -18.59
N GLY A 1040 -16.13 31.20 -17.39
CA GLY A 1040 -17.47 30.67 -17.08
C GLY A 1040 -17.49 29.26 -16.50
N THR A 1041 -16.35 28.56 -16.43
CA THR A 1041 -16.25 27.27 -15.74
C THR A 1041 -16.26 27.45 -14.22
N PRO A 1042 -17.11 26.75 -13.46
CA PRO A 1042 -17.19 26.92 -12.02
C PRO A 1042 -16.01 26.21 -11.31
N PRO A 1043 -15.64 26.65 -10.08
CA PRO A 1043 -14.45 26.15 -9.40
C PRO A 1043 -14.54 24.68 -8.95
N ASP A 1044 -15.76 24.16 -8.80
CA ASP A 1044 -16.07 22.77 -8.45
C ASP A 1044 -16.06 21.82 -9.65
N PHE A 1045 -16.03 22.34 -10.90
CA PHE A 1045 -15.89 21.51 -12.10
C PHE A 1045 -14.64 20.65 -12.01
N ARG A 1046 -14.78 19.36 -12.33
CA ARG A 1046 -13.67 18.40 -12.34
C ARG A 1046 -13.83 17.37 -13.44
N VAL A 1047 -12.68 16.86 -13.89
CA VAL A 1047 -12.58 15.66 -14.71
C VAL A 1047 -12.03 14.54 -13.85
N PHE A 1048 -12.62 13.36 -13.93
CA PHE A 1048 -12.11 12.19 -13.22
C PHE A 1048 -12.12 10.95 -14.14
N PRO A 1049 -11.14 10.05 -13.99
CA PRO A 1049 -11.10 8.82 -14.76
C PRO A 1049 -11.92 7.73 -14.05
N TYR A 1050 -12.85 7.12 -14.76
CA TYR A 1050 -13.64 5.99 -14.30
C TYR A 1050 -13.28 4.72 -15.07
N THR A 1051 -13.05 3.64 -14.34
CA THR A 1051 -13.02 2.27 -14.89
C THR A 1051 -13.46 1.29 -13.80
N VAL A 1052 -13.89 0.10 -14.21
CA VAL A 1052 -14.44 -0.93 -13.31
C VAL A 1052 -13.43 -1.40 -12.25
N THR A 1053 -12.14 -1.33 -12.54
CA THR A 1053 -11.09 -1.85 -11.65
C THR A 1053 -10.71 -0.88 -10.51
N TYR A 1054 -10.97 0.42 -10.65
CA TYR A 1054 -10.48 1.43 -9.71
C TYR A 1054 -11.04 1.31 -8.30
N VAL A 1055 -12.29 0.84 -8.15
CA VAL A 1055 -12.90 0.61 -6.83
C VAL A 1055 -12.18 -0.45 -6.00
N TYR A 1056 -11.51 -1.40 -6.66
CA TYR A 1056 -10.74 -2.46 -6.02
C TYR A 1056 -9.31 -2.03 -5.71
N TYR A 1057 -8.67 -1.30 -6.64
CA TYR A 1057 -7.25 -0.97 -6.53
C TYR A 1057 -6.95 0.36 -5.81
N GLU A 1058 -7.95 1.21 -5.58
CA GLU A 1058 -7.78 2.47 -4.83
C GLU A 1058 -7.18 2.25 -3.43
N GLN A 1059 -7.57 1.15 -2.76
CA GLN A 1059 -7.07 0.84 -1.42
C GLN A 1059 -5.54 0.73 -1.35
N TYR A 1060 -4.88 0.29 -2.43
CA TYR A 1060 -3.42 0.11 -2.46
C TYR A 1060 -2.67 1.45 -2.58
N LEU A 1061 -3.36 2.56 -2.80
CA LEU A 1061 -2.75 3.89 -2.75
C LEU A 1061 -2.36 4.29 -1.32
N THR A 1062 -3.14 3.89 -0.31
CA THR A 1062 -2.97 4.31 1.09
C THR A 1062 -2.71 3.16 2.07
N VAL A 1063 -2.88 1.89 1.66
CA VAL A 1063 -2.81 0.71 2.56
C VAL A 1063 -1.55 0.64 3.42
N VAL A 1064 -0.38 1.03 2.89
CA VAL A 1064 0.89 0.98 3.65
C VAL A 1064 0.90 2.05 4.74
N ALA A 1065 0.49 3.27 4.41
CA ALA A 1065 0.43 4.37 5.37
C ALA A 1065 -0.64 4.10 6.45
N GLU A 1066 -1.84 3.69 6.05
CA GLU A 1066 -2.92 3.31 6.98
C GLU A 1066 -2.50 2.14 7.87
N GLY A 1067 -1.84 1.13 7.31
CA GLY A 1067 -1.37 -0.03 8.04
C GLY A 1067 -0.29 0.29 9.09
N VAL A 1068 0.71 1.11 8.74
CA VAL A 1068 1.74 1.56 9.68
C VAL A 1068 1.13 2.39 10.81
N ILE A 1069 0.21 3.31 10.48
CA ILE A 1069 -0.49 4.12 11.49
C ILE A 1069 -1.32 3.22 12.41
N THR A 1070 -2.07 2.27 11.86
CA THR A 1070 -2.93 1.35 12.63
C THR A 1070 -2.10 0.49 13.58
N LEU A 1071 -1.01 -0.13 13.09
CA LEU A 1071 -0.12 -0.94 13.93
C LEU A 1071 0.54 -0.11 15.03
N ALA A 1072 1.00 1.12 14.71
CA ALA A 1072 1.56 2.03 15.71
C ALA A 1072 0.52 2.43 16.78
N LEU A 1073 -0.72 2.69 16.38
CA LEU A 1073 -1.82 2.98 17.29
C LEU A 1073 -2.15 1.80 18.20
N CYS A 1074 -2.07 0.55 17.74
CA CYS A 1074 -2.29 -0.64 18.58
C CYS A 1074 -1.21 -0.85 19.66
N LEU A 1075 0.03 -0.41 19.40
CA LEU A 1075 1.12 -0.51 20.36
C LEU A 1075 0.94 0.43 21.58
N VAL A 1076 0.29 1.58 21.40
CA VAL A 1076 0.11 2.58 22.46
C VAL A 1076 -0.77 2.07 23.61
N PRO A 1077 -2.00 1.58 23.40
CA PRO A 1077 -2.82 1.01 24.47
C PRO A 1077 -2.17 -0.21 25.10
N THR A 1078 -1.50 -1.06 24.31
CA THR A 1078 -0.78 -2.23 24.84
C THR A 1078 0.26 -1.81 25.88
N PHE A 1079 1.00 -0.72 25.61
CA PHE A 1079 1.91 -0.12 26.58
C PHE A 1079 1.18 0.48 27.78
N VAL A 1080 0.12 1.26 27.56
CA VAL A 1080 -0.63 1.93 28.64
C VAL A 1080 -1.27 0.92 29.59
N VAL A 1081 -1.94 -0.11 29.07
CA VAL A 1081 -2.58 -1.17 29.86
C VAL A 1081 -1.52 -1.95 30.65
N SER A 1082 -0.42 -2.32 30.00
CA SER A 1082 0.71 -2.98 30.67
C SER A 1082 1.30 -2.13 31.79
N PHE A 1083 1.51 -0.83 31.54
CA PHE A 1083 2.06 0.11 32.51
C PHE A 1083 1.15 0.28 33.73
N LEU A 1084 -0.16 0.44 33.53
CA LEU A 1084 -1.12 0.61 34.61
C LEU A 1084 -1.27 -0.67 35.45
N LEU A 1085 -1.44 -1.83 34.80
CA LEU A 1085 -1.71 -3.10 35.49
C LEU A 1085 -0.45 -3.74 36.11
N LEU A 1086 0.76 -3.45 35.61
CA LEU A 1086 2.03 -3.86 36.24
C LEU A 1086 2.48 -2.93 37.38
N GLY A 1087 1.61 -2.04 37.86
CA GLY A 1087 1.90 -1.17 39.01
C GLY A 1087 2.82 0.02 38.69
N MET A 1088 2.68 0.61 37.50
CA MET A 1088 3.49 1.73 37.00
C MET A 1088 4.98 1.41 36.87
N ASP A 1089 5.33 0.16 36.55
CA ASP A 1089 6.71 -0.24 36.25
C ASP A 1089 7.07 0.07 34.79
N LEU A 1090 7.67 1.24 34.58
CA LEU A 1090 8.09 1.71 33.27
C LEU A 1090 9.08 0.76 32.59
N ARG A 1091 10.00 0.13 33.33
CA ARG A 1091 11.07 -0.71 32.73
C ARG A 1091 10.50 -2.00 32.14
N SER A 1092 9.68 -2.69 32.92
CA SER A 1092 9.01 -3.92 32.48
C SER A 1092 8.07 -3.66 31.31
N SER A 1093 7.32 -2.56 31.36
CA SER A 1093 6.37 -2.19 30.30
C SER A 1093 7.05 -1.80 28.99
N VAL A 1094 8.18 -1.07 29.05
CA VAL A 1094 9.00 -0.77 27.86
C VAL A 1094 9.62 -2.04 27.28
N ALA A 1095 10.07 -2.99 28.11
CA ALA A 1095 10.60 -4.27 27.64
C ALA A 1095 9.52 -5.11 26.91
N THR A 1096 8.30 -5.12 27.43
CA THR A 1096 7.13 -5.74 26.77
C THR A 1096 6.87 -5.09 25.41
N LEU A 1097 6.77 -3.76 25.36
CA LEU A 1097 6.52 -3.01 24.13
C LEU A 1097 7.60 -3.26 23.06
N LEU A 1098 8.88 -3.21 23.46
CA LEU A 1098 10.02 -3.43 22.57
C LEU A 1098 9.99 -4.85 21.99
N THR A 1099 9.65 -5.84 22.81
CA THR A 1099 9.57 -7.24 22.39
C THR A 1099 8.42 -7.45 21.38
N ILE A 1100 7.24 -6.84 21.62
CA ILE A 1100 6.11 -6.91 20.68
C ILE A 1100 6.45 -6.20 19.36
N ALA A 1101 7.10 -5.03 19.43
CA ALA A 1101 7.55 -4.33 18.23
C ALA A 1101 8.55 -5.16 17.41
N MET A 1102 9.46 -5.89 18.06
CA MET A 1102 10.36 -6.83 17.38
C MET A 1102 9.62 -7.99 16.74
N ILE A 1103 8.63 -8.60 17.42
CA ILE A 1103 7.80 -9.67 16.85
C ILE A 1103 7.11 -9.18 15.57
N LEU A 1104 6.56 -7.96 15.54
CA LEU A 1104 5.92 -7.40 14.35
C LEU A 1104 6.91 -7.18 13.21
N LEU A 1105 8.07 -6.61 13.50
CA LEU A 1105 9.11 -6.38 12.47
C LEU A 1105 9.60 -7.70 11.87
N ASP A 1106 9.82 -8.73 12.70
CA ASP A 1106 10.24 -10.04 12.25
C ASP A 1106 9.14 -10.79 11.51
N THR A 1107 7.88 -10.61 11.90
CA THR A 1107 6.72 -11.15 11.17
C THR A 1107 6.64 -10.53 9.78
N VAL A 1108 6.76 -9.21 9.65
CA VAL A 1108 6.78 -8.53 8.34
C VAL A 1108 8.00 -8.94 7.52
N GLY A 1109 9.18 -9.11 8.15
CA GLY A 1109 10.36 -9.64 7.48
C GLY A 1109 10.14 -11.07 6.96
N ALA A 1110 9.58 -11.96 7.77
CA ALA A 1110 9.28 -13.33 7.39
C ALA A 1110 8.17 -13.43 6.32
N MET A 1111 7.21 -12.51 6.31
CA MET A 1111 6.23 -12.38 5.23
C MET A 1111 6.90 -12.18 3.88
N THR A 1112 7.92 -11.32 3.81
CA THR A 1112 8.68 -11.11 2.56
C THR A 1112 9.50 -12.34 2.16
N LEU A 1113 10.04 -13.09 3.12
CA LEU A 1113 10.83 -14.30 2.86
C LEU A 1113 9.98 -15.49 2.38
N TRP A 1114 8.69 -15.52 2.72
CA TRP A 1114 7.76 -16.59 2.36
C TRP A 1114 6.67 -16.16 1.35
N ASP A 1115 6.95 -15.09 0.60
CA ASP A 1115 6.10 -14.53 -0.46
C ASP A 1115 4.64 -14.30 -0.03
N VAL A 1116 4.44 -13.75 1.17
CA VAL A 1116 3.11 -13.33 1.66
C VAL A 1116 2.91 -11.85 1.31
N PRO A 1117 2.02 -11.51 0.36
CA PRO A 1117 1.84 -10.13 -0.07
C PRO A 1117 1.15 -9.30 1.01
N TYR A 1118 1.41 -7.99 1.01
CA TYR A 1118 0.79 -7.06 1.94
C TYR A 1118 -0.53 -6.50 1.37
N ASN A 1119 -1.64 -6.77 2.05
CA ASN A 1119 -2.98 -6.29 1.71
C ASN A 1119 -3.85 -6.14 2.99
N ALA A 1120 -5.13 -5.83 2.81
CA ALA A 1120 -6.12 -5.73 3.88
C ALA A 1120 -6.18 -6.96 4.82
N VAL A 1121 -6.13 -8.17 4.25
CA VAL A 1121 -6.19 -9.43 5.01
C VAL A 1121 -4.92 -9.66 5.81
N ALA A 1122 -3.76 -9.35 5.21
CA ALA A 1122 -2.48 -9.37 5.93
C ALA A 1122 -2.46 -8.35 7.07
N LEU A 1123 -3.01 -7.14 6.86
CA LEU A 1123 -3.13 -6.13 7.89
C LEU A 1123 -4.00 -6.60 9.07
N ILE A 1124 -5.14 -7.26 8.82
CA ILE A 1124 -5.96 -7.87 9.88
C ILE A 1124 -5.14 -8.85 10.71
N ASN A 1125 -4.44 -9.78 10.06
CA ASN A 1125 -3.64 -10.79 10.74
C ASN A 1125 -2.45 -10.16 11.49
N LEU A 1126 -1.87 -9.07 11.00
CA LEU A 1126 -0.84 -8.31 11.73
C LEU A 1126 -1.41 -7.59 12.96
N VAL A 1127 -2.63 -7.05 12.89
CA VAL A 1127 -3.32 -6.50 14.08
C VAL A 1127 -3.60 -7.61 15.09
N ALA A 1128 -4.06 -8.78 14.63
CA ALA A 1128 -4.22 -9.95 15.49
C ALA A 1128 -2.90 -10.42 16.10
N ALA A 1129 -1.79 -10.33 15.35
CA ALA A 1129 -0.45 -10.64 15.83
C ALA A 1129 -0.03 -9.77 17.01
N VAL A 1130 -0.43 -8.48 17.05
CA VAL A 1130 -0.20 -7.62 18.22
C VAL A 1130 -0.86 -8.24 19.45
N GLY A 1131 -2.13 -8.66 19.34
CA GLY A 1131 -2.89 -9.29 20.40
C GLY A 1131 -2.25 -10.59 20.90
N ILE A 1132 -2.05 -11.55 19.99
CA ILE A 1132 -1.43 -12.86 20.30
C ILE A 1132 -0.03 -12.68 20.92
N SER A 1133 0.73 -11.67 20.48
CA SER A 1133 2.05 -11.36 21.06
C SER A 1133 1.97 -10.90 22.53
N VAL A 1134 0.88 -10.24 22.94
CA VAL A 1134 0.66 -9.86 24.34
C VAL A 1134 0.56 -11.10 25.22
N GLU A 1135 -0.04 -12.19 24.76
CA GLU A 1135 -0.13 -13.45 25.52
C GLU A 1135 1.26 -14.06 25.76
N PHE A 1136 2.11 -14.08 24.73
CA PHE A 1136 3.48 -14.61 24.86
C PHE A 1136 4.36 -13.78 25.81
N VAL A 1137 4.19 -12.46 25.83
CA VAL A 1137 5.13 -11.53 26.50
C VAL A 1137 4.64 -11.09 27.88
N SER A 1138 3.35 -10.79 28.04
CA SER A 1138 2.83 -10.15 29.24
C SER A 1138 2.76 -11.10 30.44
N HIS A 1139 2.40 -12.38 30.24
CA HIS A 1139 2.36 -13.38 31.31
C HIS A 1139 3.74 -13.58 31.96
N ILE A 1140 4.79 -13.68 31.14
CA ILE A 1140 6.17 -13.86 31.61
C ILE A 1140 6.66 -12.58 32.29
N THR A 1141 6.35 -11.41 31.73
CA THR A 1141 6.73 -10.12 32.32
C THR A 1141 6.05 -9.91 33.67
N CYS A 1142 4.77 -10.23 33.79
CA CYS A 1142 4.00 -10.16 35.03
C CYS A 1142 4.56 -11.14 36.10
N ALA A 1143 4.88 -12.37 35.70
CA ALA A 1143 5.51 -13.36 36.59
C ALA A 1143 6.89 -12.91 37.07
N PHE A 1144 7.69 -12.28 36.18
CA PHE A 1144 8.97 -11.70 36.53
C PHE A 1144 8.80 -10.53 37.51
N ALA A 1145 7.89 -9.59 37.22
CA ALA A 1145 7.65 -8.38 38.00
C ALA A 1145 7.24 -8.68 39.45
N HIS A 1146 6.43 -9.72 39.66
CA HIS A 1146 5.94 -10.14 40.98
C HIS A 1146 6.81 -11.19 41.70
N SER A 1147 7.93 -11.64 41.10
CA SER A 1147 8.85 -12.56 41.78
C SER A 1147 9.59 -11.88 42.92
N THR A 1148 9.72 -12.58 44.05
CA THR A 1148 10.40 -12.12 45.27
C THR A 1148 11.87 -12.55 45.34
N LYS A 1149 12.42 -13.16 44.28
CA LYS A 1149 13.83 -13.57 44.24
C LYS A 1149 14.77 -12.35 44.25
N PRO A 1150 15.94 -12.42 44.91
CA PRO A 1150 16.83 -11.28 45.08
C PRO A 1150 17.52 -10.88 43.76
N ASP A 1151 17.95 -11.85 42.97
CA ASP A 1151 18.70 -11.63 41.73
C ASP A 1151 17.82 -11.57 40.49
N ARG A 1152 18.12 -10.67 39.55
CA ARG A 1152 17.41 -10.55 38.26
C ARG A 1152 17.44 -11.84 37.45
N VAL A 1153 18.57 -12.55 37.49
CA VAL A 1153 18.74 -13.82 36.76
C VAL A 1153 17.88 -14.92 37.39
N GLU A 1154 17.81 -15.00 38.72
CA GLU A 1154 16.95 -15.97 39.41
C GLU A 1154 15.47 -15.68 39.21
N ARG A 1155 15.07 -14.40 39.20
CA ARG A 1155 13.70 -13.98 38.86
C ARG A 1155 13.34 -14.38 37.43
N ALA A 1156 14.23 -14.12 36.47
CA ALA A 1156 14.02 -14.51 35.08
C ALA A 1156 13.92 -16.03 34.94
N ALA A 1157 14.76 -16.77 35.67
CA ALA A 1157 14.72 -18.24 35.69
C ALA A 1157 13.39 -18.76 36.26
N GLU A 1158 12.93 -18.22 37.39
CA GLU A 1158 11.66 -18.60 38.01
C GLU A 1158 10.47 -18.32 37.09
N ALA A 1159 10.41 -17.13 36.49
CA ALA A 1159 9.37 -16.75 35.55
C ALA A 1159 9.34 -17.66 34.31
N THR A 1160 10.52 -17.97 33.75
CA THR A 1160 10.66 -18.85 32.58
C THR A 1160 10.20 -20.29 32.90
N VAL A 1161 10.57 -20.83 34.06
CA VAL A 1161 10.18 -22.20 34.43
C VAL A 1161 8.69 -22.30 34.76
N ASN A 1162 8.18 -21.39 35.60
CA ASN A 1162 6.83 -21.50 36.14
C ASN A 1162 5.77 -20.98 35.16
N MET A 1163 6.00 -19.84 34.52
CA MET A 1163 5.05 -19.27 33.56
C MET A 1163 5.34 -19.73 32.13
N GLY A 1164 6.61 -19.82 31.73
CA GLY A 1164 6.96 -20.28 30.38
C GLY A 1164 6.46 -21.69 30.08
N SER A 1165 6.45 -22.61 31.05
CA SER A 1165 5.85 -23.94 30.86
C SER A 1165 4.33 -23.91 30.61
N LYS A 1166 3.62 -22.91 31.16
CA LYS A 1166 2.18 -22.71 30.94
C LYS A 1166 1.93 -22.08 29.58
N VAL A 1167 2.73 -21.09 29.19
CA VAL A 1167 2.63 -20.40 27.89
C VAL A 1167 2.93 -21.36 26.73
N VAL A 1168 3.90 -22.27 26.86
CA VAL A 1168 4.16 -23.30 25.84
C VAL A 1168 2.97 -24.26 25.71
N ALA A 1169 2.44 -24.75 26.83
CA ALA A 1169 1.41 -25.78 26.82
C ALA A 1169 0.00 -25.24 26.53
N GLY A 1170 -0.28 -23.98 26.89
CA GLY A 1170 -1.42 -23.23 26.37
C GLY A 1170 -1.08 -22.72 24.99
N VAL A 1171 -0.76 -21.43 24.90
CA VAL A 1171 -0.60 -20.61 23.67
C VAL A 1171 0.07 -21.31 22.49
N ALA A 1172 1.24 -21.93 22.68
CA ALA A 1172 1.96 -22.49 21.51
C ALA A 1172 1.31 -23.78 21.00
N MET A 1173 0.95 -24.69 21.91
CA MET A 1173 0.48 -26.02 21.57
C MET A 1173 -1.03 -26.11 21.34
N THR A 1174 -1.80 -25.11 21.74
CA THR A 1174 -3.21 -24.93 21.34
C THR A 1174 -3.29 -24.42 19.90
N ASN A 1175 -2.45 -23.44 19.53
CA ASN A 1175 -2.49 -22.78 18.23
C ASN A 1175 -1.84 -23.60 17.10
N LEU A 1176 -0.67 -24.21 17.33
CA LEU A 1176 0.07 -24.91 16.27
C LEU A 1176 -0.73 -26.06 15.60
N PRO A 1177 -1.38 -26.98 16.32
CA PRO A 1177 -2.13 -28.06 15.69
C PRO A 1177 -3.29 -27.55 14.84
N GLY A 1178 -3.99 -26.51 15.31
CA GLY A 1178 -5.10 -25.90 14.58
C GLY A 1178 -4.64 -25.24 13.28
N ILE A 1179 -3.53 -24.50 13.33
CA ILE A 1179 -2.94 -23.82 12.17
C ILE A 1179 -2.41 -24.84 11.16
N VAL A 1180 -1.72 -25.90 11.59
CA VAL A 1180 -1.13 -26.91 10.69
C VAL A 1180 -2.20 -27.62 9.83
N VAL A 1181 -3.41 -27.83 10.36
CA VAL A 1181 -4.52 -28.40 9.58
C VAL A 1181 -4.94 -27.49 8.42
N LEU A 1182 -4.83 -26.17 8.58
CA LEU A 1182 -5.16 -25.21 7.52
C LEU A 1182 -4.19 -25.26 6.33
N ALA A 1183 -3.04 -25.94 6.46
CA ALA A 1183 -2.14 -26.22 5.34
C ALA A 1183 -2.81 -27.06 4.24
N PHE A 1184 -3.89 -27.79 4.57
CA PHE A 1184 -4.65 -28.63 3.64
C PHE A 1184 -5.90 -27.95 3.06
N ALA A 1185 -6.15 -26.68 3.36
CA ALA A 1185 -7.25 -25.91 2.76
C ALA A 1185 -7.08 -25.81 1.24
N LYS A 1186 -8.17 -25.77 0.48
CA LYS A 1186 -8.18 -25.64 -0.99
C LYS A 1186 -8.06 -24.19 -1.44
N ALA A 1187 -8.63 -23.25 -0.69
CA ALA A 1187 -8.51 -21.83 -1.01
C ALA A 1187 -7.08 -21.32 -0.77
N GLN A 1188 -6.48 -20.73 -1.81
CA GLN A 1188 -5.15 -20.11 -1.70
C GLN A 1188 -5.14 -18.95 -0.69
N LEU A 1189 -6.25 -18.22 -0.57
CA LEU A 1189 -6.42 -17.16 0.42
C LEU A 1189 -6.18 -17.69 1.85
N ILE A 1190 -6.72 -18.87 2.17
CA ILE A 1190 -6.55 -19.51 3.48
C ILE A 1190 -5.13 -20.04 3.65
N GLN A 1191 -4.59 -20.75 2.66
CA GLN A 1191 -3.22 -21.27 2.73
C GLN A 1191 -2.17 -20.17 2.93
N ILE A 1192 -2.28 -19.05 2.22
CA ILE A 1192 -1.28 -17.98 2.27
C ILE A 1192 -1.49 -17.08 3.49
N PHE A 1193 -2.68 -16.50 3.66
CA PHE A 1193 -2.90 -15.46 4.66
C PHE A 1193 -3.27 -16.00 6.04
N PHE A 1194 -3.83 -17.20 6.16
CA PHE A 1194 -4.23 -17.76 7.45
C PHE A 1194 -3.28 -18.87 7.92
N PHE A 1195 -2.86 -19.79 7.05
CA PHE A 1195 -1.88 -20.80 7.44
C PHE A 1195 -0.47 -20.21 7.58
N ARG A 1196 0.17 -19.74 6.50
CA ARG A 1196 1.58 -19.28 6.56
C ARG A 1196 1.76 -18.14 7.55
N LEU A 1197 0.88 -17.14 7.52
CA LEU A 1197 1.02 -15.95 8.36
C LEU A 1197 0.82 -16.25 9.85
N ASN A 1198 -0.24 -16.97 10.25
CA ASN A 1198 -0.43 -17.32 11.66
C ASN A 1198 0.63 -18.31 12.16
N PHE A 1199 1.15 -19.18 11.28
CA PHE A 1199 2.28 -20.04 11.59
C PHE A 1199 3.55 -19.24 11.89
N ILE A 1200 3.87 -18.22 11.06
CA ILE A 1200 4.96 -17.27 11.31
C ILE A 1200 4.75 -16.55 12.64
N ILE A 1201 3.57 -15.95 12.86
CA ILE A 1201 3.24 -15.19 14.08
C ILE A 1201 3.47 -16.04 15.32
N THR A 1202 2.99 -17.29 15.32
CA THR A 1202 3.10 -18.20 16.47
C THR A 1202 4.56 -18.58 16.76
N LEU A 1203 5.34 -18.90 15.73
CA LEU A 1203 6.76 -19.27 15.91
C LEU A 1203 7.64 -18.09 16.34
N VAL A 1204 7.44 -16.91 15.74
CA VAL A 1204 8.18 -15.70 16.08
C VAL A 1204 7.80 -15.24 17.50
N GLY A 1205 6.51 -15.27 17.84
CA GLY A 1205 6.01 -14.98 19.18
C GLY A 1205 6.60 -15.92 20.25
N LEU A 1206 6.65 -17.22 19.96
CA LEU A 1206 7.26 -18.22 20.84
C LEU A 1206 8.76 -17.96 21.07
N ALA A 1207 9.50 -17.68 19.99
CA ALA A 1207 10.93 -17.38 20.07
C ALA A 1207 11.20 -16.12 20.90
N HIS A 1208 10.46 -15.05 20.67
CA HIS A 1208 10.63 -13.79 21.40
C HIS A 1208 10.20 -13.90 22.86
N GLY A 1209 9.06 -14.55 23.13
CA GLY A 1209 8.52 -14.73 24.48
C GLY A 1209 9.39 -15.60 25.38
N LEU A 1210 9.97 -16.70 24.86
CA LEU A 1210 10.71 -17.67 25.69
C LEU A 1210 12.22 -17.57 25.59
N ILE A 1211 12.79 -17.02 24.52
CA ILE A 1211 14.24 -16.92 24.33
C ILE A 1211 14.71 -15.49 24.61
N PHE A 1212 14.16 -14.51 23.87
CA PHE A 1212 14.64 -13.13 23.93
C PHE A 1212 14.22 -12.42 25.22
N LEU A 1213 12.93 -12.46 25.56
CA LEU A 1213 12.36 -11.73 26.69
C LEU A 1213 13.00 -12.09 28.05
N PRO A 1214 13.21 -13.38 28.41
CA PRO A 1214 13.88 -13.70 29.68
C PRO A 1214 15.30 -13.18 29.77
N VAL A 1215 16.04 -13.18 28.66
CA VAL A 1215 17.40 -12.63 28.60
C VAL A 1215 17.36 -11.11 28.75
N LEU A 1216 16.45 -10.42 28.07
CA LEU A 1216 16.26 -8.96 28.17
C LEU A 1216 15.91 -8.55 29.61
N LEU A 1217 14.94 -9.23 30.24
CA LEU A 1217 14.54 -9.00 31.62
C LEU A 1217 15.69 -9.25 32.61
N SER A 1218 16.58 -10.21 32.32
CA SER A 1218 17.77 -10.46 33.15
C SER A 1218 18.76 -9.28 33.18
N TYR A 1219 18.81 -8.47 32.12
CA TYR A 1219 19.65 -7.27 32.03
C TYR A 1219 18.95 -6.02 32.57
N ILE A 1220 17.73 -5.75 32.12
CA ILE A 1220 17.06 -4.45 32.30
C ILE A 1220 16.04 -4.45 33.47
N GLY A 1221 15.63 -5.63 33.94
CA GLY A 1221 14.60 -5.79 34.97
C GLY A 1221 14.88 -5.04 36.27
N LYS A 1222 13.81 -4.62 36.98
CA LYS A 1222 13.91 -3.87 38.24
C LYS A 1222 14.59 -4.70 39.34
N THR A 1223 15.56 -4.14 40.06
CA THR A 1223 16.15 -4.75 41.27
C THR A 1223 15.18 -4.62 42.46
N PRO A 1224 15.05 -5.61 43.36
CA PRO A 1224 14.26 -5.45 44.57
C PRO A 1224 14.86 -4.35 45.46
N LEU A 1225 13.99 -3.61 46.16
CA LEU A 1225 14.43 -2.79 47.29
C LEU A 1225 14.89 -3.74 48.39
N ALA A 1226 16.15 -3.61 48.82
CA ALA A 1226 16.62 -4.29 50.01
C ALA A 1226 15.81 -3.77 51.21
N GLU A 1227 15.02 -4.63 51.86
CA GLU A 1227 14.52 -4.31 53.20
C GLU A 1227 15.73 -4.17 54.14
N PRO A 1228 15.83 -3.09 54.93
CA PRO A 1228 16.84 -3.01 55.97
C PRO A 1228 16.56 -4.10 57.01
N CYS A 1229 17.63 -4.81 57.42
CA CYS A 1229 17.60 -5.78 58.50
C CYS A 1229 16.86 -5.21 59.73
N CYS A 1230 15.85 -5.93 60.22
CA CYS A 1230 15.18 -5.62 61.48
C CYS A 1230 16.19 -5.66 62.64
N PRO A 1231 16.21 -4.68 63.57
CA PRO A 1231 16.72 -4.92 64.91
C PRO A 1231 15.69 -5.76 65.72
N SER A 1232 16.22 -6.55 66.64
CA SER A 1232 15.52 -7.46 67.56
C SER A 1232 14.37 -6.83 68.38
N PRO A 1233 13.44 -7.64 68.92
CA PRO A 1233 12.18 -7.13 69.48
C PRO A 1233 12.35 -6.55 70.90
N PRO A 1234 11.59 -5.50 71.28
CA PRO A 1234 11.24 -5.22 72.67
C PRO A 1234 9.89 -5.85 73.07
N PRO A 1235 9.61 -6.02 74.38
CA PRO A 1235 8.55 -6.89 74.92
C PRO A 1235 7.13 -6.26 74.83
N PRO A 1236 6.05 -7.03 75.14
CA PRO A 1236 4.71 -6.71 74.67
C PRO A 1236 4.02 -5.66 75.56
N ALA A 1237 3.33 -4.71 74.93
CA ALA A 1237 2.40 -3.83 75.62
C ALA A 1237 1.12 -3.63 74.80
N ALA A 1238 0.04 -4.16 75.38
CA ALA A 1238 -1.35 -3.70 75.40
C ALA A 1238 -2.08 -3.32 74.11
N ALA A 1239 -3.19 -4.04 73.92
CA ALA A 1239 -4.29 -3.84 72.99
C ALA A 1239 -4.75 -2.38 72.83
N PHE A 1240 -5.05 -1.98 71.59
CA PHE A 1240 -6.14 -1.03 71.33
C PHE A 1240 -6.88 -1.36 70.03
N SER A 1241 -8.20 -1.25 70.15
CA SER A 1241 -9.23 -1.83 69.29
C SER A 1241 -9.43 -1.11 67.96
N THR A 1242 -9.77 -1.90 66.94
CA THR A 1242 -10.32 -1.50 65.64
C THR A 1242 -11.75 -0.96 65.79
N ALA A 1243 -12.03 0.25 65.33
CA ALA A 1243 -13.24 0.61 64.55
C ALA A 1243 -13.33 2.12 64.26
N VAL A 1244 -13.97 2.44 63.13
CA VAL A 1244 -14.46 3.75 62.66
C VAL A 1244 -13.52 4.56 61.73
N VAL A 1245 -13.31 4.03 60.52
CA VAL A 1245 -13.11 4.81 59.27
C VAL A 1245 -14.17 4.38 58.23
N PHE A 1246 -15.38 4.04 58.69
CA PHE A 1246 -16.51 3.62 57.86
C PHE A 1246 -17.64 4.64 57.98
N LYS A 1247 -17.45 5.83 57.39
CA LYS A 1247 -18.50 6.76 56.98
C LYS A 1247 -17.85 7.98 56.35
N LEU A 1248 -17.90 8.08 55.02
CA LEU A 1248 -18.10 9.31 54.22
C LEU A 1248 -17.66 9.07 52.77
N VAL A 1249 -18.33 8.13 52.09
CA VAL A 1249 -18.56 8.20 50.65
C VAL A 1249 -19.94 7.60 50.45
N PHE A 1250 -20.99 8.43 50.49
CA PHE A 1250 -22.20 8.35 49.64
C PHE A 1250 -23.31 9.28 50.18
N SER A 1251 -23.84 10.07 49.23
CA SER A 1251 -25.15 10.70 49.14
C SER A 1251 -25.35 12.19 49.48
N ASP A 1252 -26.17 12.76 48.59
CA ASP A 1252 -27.03 13.94 48.60
C ASP A 1252 -26.44 15.33 48.27
N SER A 1253 -26.87 16.03 47.21
CA SER A 1253 -28.22 16.45 46.75
C SER A 1253 -28.80 17.63 47.54
N ARG A 1254 -28.77 18.80 46.89
CA ARG A 1254 -29.61 20.01 47.03
C ARG A 1254 -29.44 20.97 48.24
N LEU A 1255 -29.67 22.25 47.90
CA LEU A 1255 -29.99 23.44 48.71
C LEU A 1255 -28.84 23.95 49.61
N GLY A 1256 -28.45 25.22 49.65
CA GLY A 1256 -28.99 26.46 49.13
C GLY A 1256 -28.38 27.61 49.96
N LEU A 1257 -28.26 28.79 49.34
CA LEU A 1257 -28.23 30.11 49.97
C LEU A 1257 -26.97 30.58 50.77
N THR A 1258 -26.28 31.54 50.12
CA THR A 1258 -25.86 32.87 50.62
C THR A 1258 -24.79 33.03 51.71
N GLY A 1259 -23.80 33.86 51.37
CA GLY A 1259 -22.90 34.59 52.29
C GLY A 1259 -21.60 34.97 51.57
N THR A 1260 -21.54 36.06 50.78
CA THR A 1260 -21.02 37.41 51.16
C THR A 1260 -19.76 37.38 52.03
N ALA A 1261 -18.70 38.18 51.86
CA ALA A 1261 -18.21 39.14 50.88
C ALA A 1261 -16.87 39.68 51.47
N LYS A 1262 -16.07 40.37 50.62
CA LYS A 1262 -14.91 41.26 50.92
C LYS A 1262 -13.56 40.58 51.22
N GLY A 1263 -12.43 41.06 50.74
CA GLY A 1263 -12.09 42.26 49.95
C GLY A 1263 -10.56 42.39 49.83
N GLY A 1264 -10.04 42.74 48.65
CA GLY A 1264 -9.22 43.96 48.36
C GLY A 1264 -7.92 43.52 47.64
N GLU A 1265 -7.64 43.87 46.37
CA GLU A 1265 -7.10 45.14 45.80
C GLU A 1265 -5.73 45.52 46.40
N GLU A 1266 -4.63 45.79 45.67
CA GLU A 1266 -4.33 46.52 44.40
C GLU A 1266 -3.19 45.79 43.61
N GLY A 1267 -3.13 45.74 42.26
CA GLY A 1267 -2.62 46.76 41.30
C GLY A 1267 -1.14 46.48 40.92
N ALA A 1268 -0.60 46.46 39.70
CA ALA A 1268 -0.99 46.82 38.33
C ALA A 1268 0.08 46.19 37.34
N PRO A 1269 0.17 46.52 36.03
CA PRO A 1269 0.14 45.56 34.92
C PRO A 1269 1.49 45.32 34.20
N TYR A 1270 1.63 44.23 33.42
CA TYR A 1270 2.32 44.23 32.12
C TYR A 1270 1.96 42.96 31.32
N THR A 1271 2.00 43.14 30.01
CA THR A 1271 1.50 42.35 28.89
C THR A 1271 2.45 41.24 28.42
N GLU A 1272 1.85 40.34 27.62
CA GLU A 1272 2.42 39.52 26.54
C GLU A 1272 2.95 38.09 26.80
N THR A 1273 2.28 37.17 26.06
CA THR A 1273 2.81 36.03 25.31
C THR A 1273 3.42 34.83 26.05
N ALA A 1274 2.79 33.66 25.89
CA ALA A 1274 3.22 32.62 24.94
C ALA A 1274 2.75 31.21 25.35
N SER A 1275 2.23 30.49 24.35
CA SER A 1275 2.39 29.05 24.10
C SER A 1275 2.24 28.05 25.24
N TRP A 1276 1.15 27.28 25.21
CA TRP A 1276 1.18 25.87 25.60
C TRP A 1276 0.47 25.04 24.53
N LEU A 1277 1.27 24.12 23.98
CA LEU A 1277 0.90 22.93 23.22
C LEU A 1277 -0.16 22.09 23.93
#